data_AF-A0A2D9HZC6-F1
#
_entry.id   AF-A0A2D9HZC6-F1
#
_cell.length_a   1.000
_cell.length_b   1.000
_cell.length_c   1.000
_cell.angle_alpha   90.00
_cell.angle_beta   90.00
_cell.angle_gamma   90.00
#
_symmetry.space_group_name_H-M   'P 1'
#
loop_
_entity.id
_entity.type
_entity.pdbx_description
1 polymer ?
#
loop_
_entity_poly.entity_id
_entity_poly.type
_entity_poly.pdbx_seq_one_letter_code
_entity_poly.pdbx_strand_id
1 'polypeptide(L)'
;MPNAPAKDMSEGSGVDFTAFYQKHGMQWGAGDMFVVGPYRPLERFAELITVLAVGQNQDGALAVRNIILVHPPGTDNEADFEEALREEIRGTFVRWRGTALDESEERALAKRLQVTATRDMQASSVLSVIEAAPACTAIIVTQGALYRTPDADGLAPIAAESAVAMPEDFWVPHFNALCQRAIGAAGQSETYVALDAGEEWPARESHRKLLLSIDSCGVISGEVKDSPDAVLATRIDDWNAKIAAGKVGAVLSEIDALPSTLDRSKPLLRLQALEKVGYYPMVLDELRNRPELTEGLPPTIALQVASIAFASGAPDIARTLLSNTRLEGLPPERLESALLLAERTRVDDVLARCKILLTAMYPPSLALREVRINELFAKRQYSDLAHLLAESTSDGERTAAEMYGIVAEALQGETTDYAAILQAIESRVPSQKDLTKRVLGREALLNGQPAQALETILPDSENAEIEEATASSILAALERVVLTRDDKGRIGVDPDTASIAISHVLRYVAHHPADGSMRIRLVDVMSAQSMGGLGLAVLATLVLRFAREPSIPRPAPKLGNRSATSSPEDVLAFMRVALPWLSDNGPIYLGRTTLPESLLTGPPDGLIEGAKLLLAHYDPVVSATDAETFGMLIAAAISIVPHGTDKNADLTIIRIAAVRFALASHFQKARDYAEHALQLAGADPCRVRLAWLCFSDVYQRTGEIIQGFVAIACGLSADRLATSEQVWYESVLLFRITRDLRMIPFAISFLEAGRAALQNLGVLDKYEQRIETLILQARFLENGAGGQAAVEDLFAPIVANAQAVLERHDEPEPVAALLSEAIRQSTIQGGTVPSEARDVLKQLVERCSQSQSAIIAAIGAESPSADQVLTVARQIEAAMQADDTAYDVRSLVILAERLLASAEASGDPWTAVFAIELMADHAISLPTSANGPAWQSPHQIRQPGELAAELSDSTGLPLVMIGMDSRGLLLRTTAADGTLHTPVCETSETFSENRLDNWSQEFPFRYGIDMQAMNLFYTSTEGIGVSELLERAVLVMSAELQPYPANLLRLGNELAGFSRRLAVVPSLAWLESARTAQPSANTRHVAWIPTTGPTEGSATLTTVADRIRDPLAKYGVALDEGAIIPADLRGAELAIVTAHGGLIPEGRFFQVVQDDANLKASSAELADALSGVGVVILFVCSGGRMDKHPMANTTLGLVRQLLSNGCTSVVASPWPLDSRVPSYWIPIFLELWHSGSSVIDAVFDANANVRGKFSGEPRDCLAMHLYGDPLRRKIP
;
A
#
# COMPACT_ATOMS: atom_id res chain seq x y z
N MET A 1 -17.91 64.82 -11.07
CA MET A 1 -19.10 63.96 -10.83
C MET A 1 -18.62 62.72 -10.08
N PRO A 2 -19.42 62.05 -9.24
CA PRO A 2 -18.95 60.83 -8.57
C PRO A 2 -18.95 59.71 -9.62
N ASN A 3 -17.78 59.45 -10.21
CA ASN A 3 -17.56 58.33 -11.12
C ASN A 3 -17.45 57.06 -10.27
N ALA A 4 -18.54 56.29 -10.20
CA ALA A 4 -18.47 54.90 -9.80
C ALA A 4 -18.11 54.05 -11.04
N PRO A 5 -17.26 53.02 -10.91
CA PRO A 5 -16.93 52.14 -12.04
C PRO A 5 -18.18 51.44 -12.60
N ALA A 6 -18.22 51.30 -13.92
CA ALA A 6 -19.34 50.71 -14.64
C ALA A 6 -19.33 49.17 -14.62
N LYS A 7 -20.51 48.56 -14.49
CA LYS A 7 -20.70 47.10 -14.50
C LYS A 7 -21.77 46.77 -15.55
N ASP A 8 -21.37 46.28 -16.73
CA ASP A 8 -22.27 45.89 -17.81
C ASP A 8 -22.14 44.37 -18.08
N MET A 9 -23.28 43.66 -18.11
CA MET A 9 -23.33 42.23 -18.47
C MET A 9 -23.89 42.08 -19.90
N SER A 10 -23.19 41.31 -20.74
CA SER A 10 -23.61 41.05 -22.12
C SER A 10 -24.06 39.59 -22.32
N GLU A 11 -25.16 39.38 -23.05
CA GLU A 11 -25.62 38.05 -23.47
C GLU A 11 -25.03 37.73 -24.86
N GLY A 12 -24.02 36.87 -24.94
CA GLY A 12 -23.46 36.35 -26.20
C GLY A 12 -21.95 36.60 -26.41
N SER A 13 -21.37 35.96 -27.44
CA SER A 13 -19.92 35.88 -27.71
C SER A 13 -19.29 37.15 -28.31
N GLY A 14 -19.92 38.31 -28.21
CA GLY A 14 -19.46 39.55 -28.84
C GLY A 14 -19.62 40.74 -27.90
N VAL A 15 -18.50 41.36 -27.55
CA VAL A 15 -18.44 42.56 -26.69
C VAL A 15 -18.32 43.78 -27.58
N ASP A 16 -19.29 44.69 -27.54
CA ASP A 16 -19.16 45.99 -28.24
C ASP A 16 -18.39 46.99 -27.36
N PHE A 17 -17.06 46.94 -27.45
CA PHE A 17 -16.18 47.88 -26.74
C PHE A 17 -16.49 49.34 -27.08
N THR A 18 -16.95 49.63 -28.30
CA THR A 18 -17.36 50.97 -28.73
C THR A 18 -18.47 51.51 -27.86
N ALA A 19 -19.56 50.73 -27.75
CA ALA A 19 -20.72 51.12 -26.97
C ALA A 19 -20.37 51.24 -25.48
N PHE A 20 -19.54 50.34 -24.97
CA PHE A 20 -19.07 50.38 -23.58
C PHE A 20 -18.31 51.69 -23.27
N TYR A 21 -17.26 52.01 -24.03
CA TYR A 21 -16.47 53.23 -23.79
C TYR A 21 -17.22 54.52 -24.15
N GLN A 22 -18.16 54.50 -25.10
CA GLN A 22 -19.03 55.66 -25.37
C GLN A 22 -19.97 55.96 -24.19
N LYS A 23 -20.47 54.91 -23.52
CA LYS A 23 -21.42 55.03 -22.41
C LYS A 23 -20.73 55.41 -21.09
N HIS A 24 -19.57 54.82 -20.81
CA HIS A 24 -18.91 54.94 -19.49
C HIS A 24 -17.64 55.79 -19.51
N GLY A 25 -17.06 56.04 -20.69
CA GLY A 25 -15.80 56.75 -20.83
C GLY A 25 -14.59 55.94 -20.36
N MET A 26 -13.41 56.56 -20.44
CA MET A 26 -12.14 56.04 -19.92
C MET A 26 -11.60 57.04 -18.90
N GLN A 27 -11.07 56.54 -17.78
CA GLN A 27 -10.49 57.38 -16.72
C GLN A 27 -9.02 57.01 -16.50
N TRP A 28 -8.15 58.02 -16.48
CA TRP A 28 -6.74 57.86 -16.12
C TRP A 28 -6.59 57.50 -14.63
N GLY A 29 -5.69 56.56 -14.33
CA GLY A 29 -5.53 56.01 -12.99
C GLY A 29 -6.59 54.98 -12.60
N ALA A 30 -7.37 54.49 -13.56
CA ALA A 30 -8.37 53.45 -13.41
C ALA A 30 -8.16 52.34 -14.45
N GLY A 31 -8.96 51.29 -14.39
CA GLY A 31 -8.91 50.23 -15.39
C GLY A 31 -10.26 49.53 -15.60
N ASP A 32 -10.29 48.63 -16.57
CA ASP A 32 -11.43 47.73 -16.81
C ASP A 32 -10.93 46.29 -16.90
N MET A 33 -11.71 45.34 -16.40
CA MET A 33 -11.47 43.91 -16.59
C MET A 33 -12.50 43.30 -17.54
N PHE A 34 -12.05 42.35 -18.35
CA PHE A 34 -12.86 41.60 -19.30
C PHE A 34 -12.80 40.12 -18.95
N VAL A 35 -13.97 39.52 -18.76
CA VAL A 35 -14.12 38.12 -18.39
C VAL A 35 -15.20 37.51 -19.28
N VAL A 36 -14.82 37.34 -20.54
CA VAL A 36 -15.73 37.13 -21.68
C VAL A 36 -15.40 35.85 -22.45
N GLY A 37 -14.50 35.02 -21.91
CA GLY A 37 -14.13 33.71 -22.45
C GLY A 37 -12.95 33.71 -23.43
N PRO A 38 -12.45 32.52 -23.79
CA PRO A 38 -11.28 32.34 -24.64
C PRO A 38 -11.57 32.53 -26.15
N TYR A 39 -12.80 32.89 -26.53
CA TYR A 39 -13.22 32.93 -27.93
C TYR A 39 -12.64 34.13 -28.69
N ARG A 40 -12.05 33.84 -29.86
CA ARG A 40 -11.50 34.84 -30.81
C ARG A 40 -10.68 35.96 -30.15
N PRO A 41 -9.62 35.62 -29.41
CA PRO A 41 -8.86 36.59 -28.62
C PRO A 41 -8.23 37.69 -29.48
N LEU A 42 -7.72 37.35 -30.67
CA LEU A 42 -7.13 38.33 -31.60
C LEU A 42 -8.16 39.37 -32.08
N GLU A 43 -9.38 38.95 -32.42
CA GLU A 43 -10.47 39.86 -32.84
C GLU A 43 -10.83 40.81 -31.70
N ARG A 44 -10.95 40.27 -30.48
CA ARG A 44 -11.23 41.04 -29.26
C ARG A 44 -10.14 42.10 -28.98
N PHE A 45 -8.88 41.71 -29.03
CA PHE A 45 -7.76 42.65 -28.80
C PHE A 45 -7.68 43.70 -29.90
N ALA A 46 -7.91 43.32 -31.16
CA ALA A 46 -7.94 44.25 -32.28
C ALA A 46 -9.04 45.30 -32.15
N GLU A 47 -10.24 44.91 -31.71
CA GLU A 47 -11.36 45.83 -31.43
C GLU A 47 -11.03 46.80 -30.29
N LEU A 48 -10.52 46.29 -29.17
CA LEU A 48 -10.12 47.12 -28.04
C LEU A 48 -9.02 48.13 -28.42
N ILE A 49 -7.99 47.68 -29.13
CA ILE A 49 -6.91 48.55 -29.64
C ILE A 49 -7.50 49.62 -30.57
N THR A 50 -8.40 49.23 -31.48
CA THR A 50 -9.02 50.15 -32.44
C THR A 50 -9.78 51.26 -31.70
N VAL A 51 -10.61 50.92 -30.71
CA VAL A 51 -11.39 51.88 -29.92
C VAL A 51 -10.47 52.86 -29.18
N LEU A 52 -9.43 52.34 -28.52
CA LEU A 52 -8.46 53.17 -27.78
C LEU A 52 -7.60 54.03 -28.71
N ALA A 53 -7.27 53.55 -29.91
CA ALA A 53 -6.42 54.26 -30.86
C ALA A 53 -7.07 55.49 -31.49
N VAL A 54 -8.41 55.46 -31.66
CA VAL A 54 -9.18 56.55 -32.29
C VAL A 54 -9.93 57.45 -31.29
N GLY A 55 -10.03 57.05 -30.02
CA GLY A 55 -10.73 57.82 -28.99
C GLY A 55 -10.19 59.24 -28.86
N GLN A 56 -11.09 60.23 -28.84
CA GLN A 56 -10.76 61.66 -28.70
C GLN A 56 -11.27 62.22 -27.38
N ASN A 57 -10.51 63.14 -26.79
CA ASN A 57 -10.95 63.92 -25.64
C ASN A 57 -11.90 65.06 -26.06
N GLN A 58 -12.40 65.83 -25.11
CA GLN A 58 -13.35 66.93 -25.36
C GLN A 58 -12.78 68.05 -26.24
N ASP A 59 -11.44 68.13 -26.38
CA ASP A 59 -10.73 69.11 -27.21
C ASP A 59 -10.44 68.59 -28.64
N GLY A 60 -10.93 67.40 -28.99
CA GLY A 60 -10.70 66.76 -30.29
C GLY A 60 -9.29 66.18 -30.48
N ALA A 61 -8.47 66.18 -29.44
CA ALA A 61 -7.16 65.51 -29.43
C ALA A 61 -7.31 64.03 -29.08
N LEU A 62 -6.40 63.19 -29.56
CA LEU A 62 -6.38 61.77 -29.19
C LEU A 62 -6.27 61.61 -27.67
N ALA A 63 -7.21 60.88 -27.10
CA ALA A 63 -7.26 60.62 -25.67
C ALA A 63 -6.05 59.77 -25.25
N VAL A 64 -5.78 58.67 -25.95
CA VAL A 64 -4.66 57.77 -25.67
C VAL A 64 -3.46 58.11 -26.57
N ARG A 65 -2.27 58.32 -25.99
CA ARG A 65 -1.05 58.63 -26.77
C ARG A 65 -0.35 57.37 -27.27
N ASN A 66 -0.15 56.39 -26.39
CA ASN A 66 0.47 55.11 -26.70
C ASN A 66 -0.42 53.95 -26.24
N ILE A 67 -0.31 52.80 -26.89
CA ILE A 67 -0.98 51.55 -26.54
C ILE A 67 0.09 50.47 -26.38
N ILE A 68 0.10 49.79 -25.24
CA ILE A 68 0.98 48.65 -25.00
C ILE A 68 0.10 47.41 -24.82
N LEU A 69 0.27 46.40 -25.67
CA LEU A 69 -0.33 45.09 -25.47
C LEU A 69 0.70 44.15 -24.81
N VAL A 70 0.33 43.65 -23.64
CA VAL A 70 1.14 42.76 -22.81
C VAL A 70 0.56 41.36 -22.90
N HIS A 71 1.37 40.40 -23.35
CA HIS A 71 0.95 39.00 -23.48
C HIS A 71 1.89 38.04 -22.71
N PRO A 72 1.42 36.83 -22.37
CA PRO A 72 2.22 35.87 -21.61
C PRO A 72 3.44 35.33 -22.36
N PRO A 73 4.47 34.82 -21.66
CA PRO A 73 5.64 34.19 -22.27
C PRO A 73 5.27 32.92 -23.06
N GLY A 74 6.04 32.62 -24.12
CA GLY A 74 5.98 31.33 -24.82
C GLY A 74 4.94 31.19 -25.94
N THR A 75 4.33 32.29 -26.41
CA THR A 75 3.60 32.28 -27.70
C THR A 75 4.61 32.07 -28.82
N ASP A 76 4.56 30.94 -29.51
CA ASP A 76 5.48 30.62 -30.60
C ASP A 76 5.55 31.77 -31.61
N ASN A 77 6.72 32.40 -31.69
CA ASN A 77 7.10 33.52 -32.55
C ASN A 77 6.30 34.84 -32.32
N GLU A 78 6.80 35.71 -31.45
CA GLU A 78 6.25 37.05 -31.14
C GLU A 78 5.96 37.88 -32.41
N ALA A 79 6.81 37.73 -33.44
CA ALA A 79 6.60 38.35 -34.74
C ALA A 79 5.35 37.84 -35.49
N ASP A 80 5.04 36.54 -35.38
CA ASP A 80 3.86 35.95 -36.03
C ASP A 80 2.58 36.35 -35.29
N PHE A 81 2.63 36.42 -33.95
CA PHE A 81 1.52 36.93 -33.14
C PHE A 81 1.26 38.41 -33.43
N GLU A 82 2.31 39.24 -33.49
CA GLU A 82 2.20 40.65 -33.82
C GLU A 82 1.64 40.86 -35.24
N GLU A 83 2.10 40.09 -36.22
CA GLU A 83 1.58 40.18 -37.59
C GLU A 83 0.11 39.75 -37.67
N ALA A 84 -0.27 38.65 -37.01
CA ALA A 84 -1.66 38.20 -36.96
C ALA A 84 -2.58 39.23 -36.29
N LEU A 85 -2.11 39.87 -35.22
CA LEU A 85 -2.83 40.96 -34.55
C LEU A 85 -2.96 42.19 -35.46
N ARG A 86 -1.90 42.56 -36.19
CA ARG A 86 -1.93 43.67 -37.15
C ARG A 86 -2.91 43.44 -38.29
N GLU A 87 -2.93 42.23 -38.86
CA GLU A 87 -3.92 41.81 -39.87
C GLU A 87 -5.35 41.95 -39.32
N GLU A 88 -5.60 41.49 -38.10
CA GLU A 88 -6.93 41.57 -37.50
C GLU A 88 -7.33 43.03 -37.18
N ILE A 89 -6.39 43.88 -36.75
CA ILE A 89 -6.62 45.33 -36.58
C ILE A 89 -7.02 45.97 -37.91
N ARG A 90 -6.31 45.66 -39.02
CA ARG A 90 -6.68 46.16 -40.36
C ARG A 90 -8.09 45.71 -40.73
N GLY A 91 -8.43 44.45 -40.48
CA GLY A 91 -9.77 43.90 -40.64
C GLY A 91 -10.82 44.67 -39.84
N THR A 92 -10.55 44.95 -38.56
CA THR A 92 -11.44 45.71 -37.68
C THR A 92 -11.69 47.12 -38.19
N PHE A 93 -10.67 47.85 -38.62
CA PHE A 93 -10.86 49.18 -39.22
C PHE A 93 -11.75 49.12 -40.47
N VAL A 94 -11.55 48.14 -41.36
CA VAL A 94 -12.44 47.95 -42.52
C VAL A 94 -13.89 47.71 -42.06
N ARG A 95 -14.11 46.88 -41.03
CA ARG A 95 -15.45 46.64 -40.46
C ARG A 95 -16.08 47.91 -39.87
N TRP A 96 -15.28 48.75 -39.20
CA TRP A 96 -15.76 49.95 -38.50
C TRP A 96 -16.05 51.15 -39.40
N ARG A 97 -15.13 51.48 -40.33
CA ARG A 97 -15.23 52.68 -41.18
C ARG A 97 -15.55 52.39 -42.65
N GLY A 98 -15.62 51.12 -43.04
CA GLY A 98 -15.88 50.70 -44.42
C GLY A 98 -14.68 50.82 -45.38
N THR A 99 -13.52 51.30 -44.91
CA THR A 99 -12.28 51.47 -45.69
C THR A 99 -11.05 51.01 -44.89
N ALA A 100 -10.04 50.43 -45.53
CA ALA A 100 -8.78 50.03 -44.88
C ALA A 100 -7.91 51.24 -44.51
N LEU A 101 -7.07 51.12 -43.47
CA LEU A 101 -6.04 52.11 -43.10
C LEU A 101 -5.17 52.49 -44.30
N ASP A 102 -4.94 53.78 -44.52
CA ASP A 102 -3.95 54.20 -45.51
C ASP A 102 -2.52 54.06 -44.94
N GLU A 103 -1.50 54.10 -45.81
CA GLU A 103 -0.09 53.90 -45.39
C GLU A 103 0.42 54.91 -44.34
N SER A 104 -0.20 56.09 -44.26
CA SER A 104 0.15 57.12 -43.29
C SER A 104 -0.50 56.85 -41.94
N GLU A 105 -1.77 56.45 -41.94
CA GLU A 105 -2.52 56.02 -40.75
C GLU A 105 -1.92 54.75 -40.14
N GLU A 106 -1.53 53.79 -40.96
CA GLU A 106 -0.90 52.54 -40.50
C GLU A 106 0.47 52.80 -39.88
N ARG A 107 1.29 53.68 -40.48
CA ARG A 107 2.56 54.13 -39.88
C ARG A 107 2.36 54.91 -38.58
N ALA A 108 1.29 55.69 -38.47
CA ALA A 108 0.97 56.43 -37.26
C ALA A 108 0.53 55.51 -36.12
N LEU A 109 -0.28 54.48 -36.42
CA LEU A 109 -0.70 53.46 -35.46
C LEU A 109 0.48 52.58 -35.03
N ALA A 110 1.32 52.14 -35.97
CA ALA A 110 2.50 51.33 -35.69
C ALA A 110 3.52 52.03 -34.79
N LYS A 111 3.59 53.37 -34.82
CA LYS A 111 4.44 54.16 -33.90
C LYS A 111 3.88 54.28 -32.48
N ARG A 112 2.58 54.01 -32.30
CA ARG A 112 1.85 54.16 -31.03
C ARG A 112 1.54 52.82 -30.37
N LEU A 113 1.49 51.74 -31.14
CA LEU A 113 1.22 50.38 -30.65
C LEU A 113 2.53 49.63 -30.44
N GLN A 114 2.74 49.16 -29.21
CA GLN A 114 3.82 48.26 -28.84
C GLN A 114 3.23 46.93 -28.37
N VAL A 115 3.73 45.81 -28.90
CA VAL A 115 3.44 44.46 -28.39
C VAL A 115 4.66 43.99 -27.62
N THR A 116 4.46 43.50 -26.40
CA THR A 116 5.55 43.04 -25.52
C THR A 116 5.12 41.78 -24.79
N ALA A 117 5.93 40.72 -24.89
CA ALA A 117 5.80 39.56 -24.01
C ALA A 117 6.32 39.85 -22.60
N THR A 118 5.64 39.37 -21.56
CA THR A 118 6.24 39.36 -20.20
C THR A 118 7.35 38.32 -20.11
N ARG A 119 8.32 38.57 -19.22
CA ARG A 119 9.44 37.64 -18.98
C ARG A 119 8.96 36.30 -18.42
N ASP A 120 7.95 36.33 -17.56
CA ASP A 120 7.35 35.20 -16.87
C ASP A 120 5.86 35.47 -16.61
N MET A 121 5.18 34.51 -15.97
CA MET A 121 3.78 34.58 -15.55
C MET A 121 3.59 35.25 -14.17
N GLN A 122 4.52 36.07 -13.70
CA GLN A 122 4.33 36.80 -12.44
C GLN A 122 3.53 38.09 -12.66
N ALA A 123 2.63 38.40 -11.74
CA ALA A 123 1.94 39.69 -11.74
C ALA A 123 2.93 40.87 -11.69
N SER A 124 4.07 40.73 -10.99
CA SER A 124 5.15 41.73 -10.95
C SER A 124 5.72 42.09 -12.32
N SER A 125 5.80 41.13 -13.25
CA SER A 125 6.24 41.38 -14.62
C SER A 125 5.27 42.28 -15.37
N VAL A 126 3.96 42.08 -15.20
CA VAL A 126 2.93 42.97 -15.77
C VAL A 126 3.00 44.36 -15.12
N LEU A 127 3.14 44.43 -13.80
CA LEU A 127 3.21 45.70 -13.07
C LEU A 127 4.43 46.53 -13.50
N SER A 128 5.58 45.90 -13.75
CA SER A 128 6.77 46.61 -14.23
C SER A 128 6.55 47.32 -15.58
N VAL A 129 5.72 46.76 -16.45
CA VAL A 129 5.33 47.39 -17.72
C VAL A 129 4.41 48.60 -17.46
N ILE A 130 3.48 48.48 -16.51
CA ILE A 130 2.55 49.56 -16.12
C ILE A 130 3.28 50.73 -15.46
N GLU A 131 4.25 50.45 -14.60
CA GLU A 131 5.04 51.45 -13.89
C GLU A 131 6.03 52.17 -14.82
N ALA A 132 6.58 51.47 -15.82
CA ALA A 132 7.50 52.04 -16.79
C ALA A 132 6.81 52.84 -17.91
N ALA A 133 5.49 52.68 -18.07
CA ALA A 133 4.74 53.32 -19.15
C ALA A 133 4.60 54.85 -18.92
N PRO A 134 4.76 55.67 -19.97
CA PRO A 134 4.57 57.11 -19.85
C PRO A 134 3.10 57.47 -19.64
N ALA A 135 2.84 58.62 -19.01
CA ALA A 135 1.48 59.13 -18.79
C ALA A 135 0.66 59.18 -20.09
N CYS A 136 -0.65 58.98 -19.97
CA CYS A 136 -1.59 58.87 -21.10
C CYS A 136 -1.37 57.64 -22.01
N THR A 137 -0.85 56.53 -21.46
CA THR A 137 -0.70 55.24 -22.15
C THR A 137 -1.81 54.27 -21.72
N ALA A 138 -2.43 53.59 -22.69
CA ALA A 138 -3.37 52.50 -22.43
C ALA A 138 -2.64 51.15 -22.51
N ILE A 139 -2.84 50.28 -21.52
CA ILE A 139 -2.13 49.00 -21.39
C ILE A 139 -3.16 47.89 -21.41
N ILE A 140 -3.03 46.97 -22.35
CA ILE A 140 -3.93 45.83 -22.52
C ILE A 140 -3.18 44.58 -22.07
N VAL A 141 -3.64 43.93 -21.01
CA VAL A 141 -3.06 42.68 -20.51
C VAL A 141 -3.93 41.52 -21.00
N THR A 142 -3.36 40.63 -21.80
CA THR A 142 -4.08 39.47 -22.35
C THR A 142 -3.91 38.25 -21.44
N GLN A 143 -4.93 37.39 -21.35
CA GLN A 143 -4.89 36.12 -20.58
C GLN A 143 -4.43 36.32 -19.12
N GLY A 144 -4.95 37.36 -18.48
CA GLY A 144 -4.68 37.74 -17.09
C GLY A 144 -4.86 36.61 -16.08
N ALA A 145 -5.74 35.64 -16.36
CA ALA A 145 -5.97 34.45 -15.53
C ALA A 145 -4.75 33.52 -15.42
N LEU A 146 -3.74 33.64 -16.30
CA LEU A 146 -2.51 32.85 -16.23
C LEU A 146 -1.46 33.43 -15.27
N TYR A 147 -1.56 34.71 -14.93
CA TYR A 147 -0.58 35.36 -14.06
C TYR A 147 -0.81 35.01 -12.59
N ARG A 148 0.27 34.87 -11.82
CA ARG A 148 0.26 34.49 -10.41
C ARG A 148 0.87 35.57 -9.53
N THR A 149 0.39 35.67 -8.29
CA THR A 149 0.82 36.67 -7.32
C THR A 149 1.28 35.97 -6.04
N PRO A 150 2.56 36.05 -5.65
CA PRO A 150 3.10 35.33 -4.48
C PRO A 150 2.37 35.67 -3.17
N ASP A 151 1.94 36.92 -2.98
CA ASP A 151 1.24 37.37 -1.76
C ASP A 151 -0.22 36.89 -1.71
N ALA A 152 -0.78 36.42 -2.83
CA ALA A 152 -2.12 35.84 -2.90
C ALA A 152 -2.12 34.35 -2.51
N ASP A 153 -0.95 33.71 -2.37
CA ASP A 153 -0.81 32.30 -1.99
C ASP A 153 -1.27 32.03 -0.53
N GLY A 154 -1.45 33.09 0.28
CA GLY A 154 -2.10 33.04 1.60
C GLY A 154 -3.64 32.97 1.56
N LEU A 155 -4.26 33.17 0.39
CA LEU A 155 -5.64 32.79 0.13
C LEU A 155 -5.59 31.29 -0.21
N ALA A 156 -5.64 30.44 0.82
CA ALA A 156 -5.60 28.98 0.67
C ALA A 156 -6.44 28.53 -0.54
N PRO A 157 -5.98 27.56 -1.35
CA PRO A 157 -6.77 27.10 -2.49
C PRO A 157 -8.10 26.59 -1.93
N ILE A 158 -9.18 27.34 -2.18
CA ILE A 158 -10.55 26.96 -1.84
C ILE A 158 -10.88 25.58 -2.45
N ALA A 159 -10.12 25.18 -3.48
CA ALA A 159 -10.10 23.85 -4.08
C ALA A 159 -9.76 22.69 -3.12
N ALA A 160 -8.92 22.88 -2.09
CA ALA A 160 -8.56 21.79 -1.17
C ALA A 160 -9.74 21.36 -0.26
N GLU A 161 -10.66 22.28 0.05
CA GLU A 161 -11.82 22.02 0.92
C GLU A 161 -13.07 21.56 0.14
N SER A 162 -13.17 21.83 -1.17
CA SER A 162 -14.31 21.40 -2.01
C SER A 162 -14.22 19.91 -2.40
N ALA A 163 -15.35 19.20 -2.57
CA ALA A 163 -15.36 17.81 -3.08
C ALA A 163 -15.20 17.75 -4.60
N VAL A 164 -15.52 18.84 -5.30
CA VAL A 164 -15.32 19.01 -6.76
C VAL A 164 -14.71 20.38 -6.98
N ALA A 165 -13.41 20.43 -7.25
CA ALA A 165 -12.69 21.67 -7.54
C ALA A 165 -13.01 22.16 -8.96
N MET A 166 -13.38 23.44 -9.09
CA MET A 166 -13.60 24.10 -10.37
C MET A 166 -12.35 24.87 -10.80
N PRO A 167 -12.07 25.03 -12.11
CA PRO A 167 -10.94 25.84 -12.59
C PRO A 167 -10.91 27.27 -11.99
N GLU A 168 -12.08 27.87 -11.79
CA GLU A 168 -12.24 29.21 -11.19
C GLU A 168 -11.81 29.32 -9.72
N ASP A 169 -11.75 28.21 -8.97
CA ASP A 169 -11.21 28.20 -7.60
C ASP A 169 -9.72 28.55 -7.59
N PHE A 170 -9.05 28.43 -8.74
CA PHE A 170 -7.62 28.67 -8.89
C PHE A 170 -7.33 30.05 -9.47
N TRP A 171 -7.89 30.40 -10.64
CA TRP A 171 -7.49 31.63 -11.34
C TRP A 171 -8.12 32.91 -10.77
N VAL A 172 -9.32 32.86 -10.19
CA VAL A 172 -10.05 34.07 -9.75
C VAL A 172 -9.31 34.84 -8.65
N PRO A 173 -8.80 34.21 -7.58
CA PRO A 173 -8.05 34.93 -6.53
C PRO A 173 -6.80 35.63 -7.09
N HIS A 174 -6.05 34.95 -7.96
CA HIS A 174 -4.85 35.53 -8.57
C HIS A 174 -5.18 36.67 -9.55
N PHE A 175 -6.21 36.52 -10.38
CA PHE A 175 -6.63 37.56 -11.32
C PHE A 175 -7.17 38.80 -10.58
N ASN A 176 -7.90 38.59 -9.47
CA ASN A 176 -8.33 39.67 -8.59
C ASN A 176 -7.13 40.46 -8.03
N ALA A 177 -6.13 39.75 -7.50
CA ALA A 177 -4.92 40.36 -6.97
C ALA A 177 -4.13 41.12 -8.06
N LEU A 178 -4.02 40.55 -9.26
CA LEU A 178 -3.42 41.23 -10.42
C LEU A 178 -4.16 42.53 -10.73
N CYS A 179 -5.49 42.48 -10.87
CA CYS A 179 -6.31 43.64 -11.18
C CYS A 179 -6.18 44.75 -10.12
N GLN A 180 -6.25 44.40 -8.83
CA GLN A 180 -6.08 45.37 -7.73
C GLN A 180 -4.71 46.06 -7.80
N ARG A 181 -3.64 45.30 -7.98
CA ARG A 181 -2.28 45.85 -8.06
C ARG A 181 -2.05 46.66 -9.33
N ALA A 182 -2.57 46.20 -10.46
CA ALA A 182 -2.44 46.87 -11.76
C ALA A 182 -3.14 48.23 -11.76
N ILE A 183 -4.33 48.32 -11.17
CA ILE A 183 -5.07 49.58 -11.04
C ILE A 183 -4.38 50.52 -10.06
N GLY A 184 -3.85 50.00 -8.95
CA GLY A 184 -3.02 50.76 -8.02
C GLY A 184 -1.79 51.37 -8.70
N ALA A 185 -1.10 50.60 -9.54
CA ALA A 185 0.05 51.07 -10.32
C ALA A 185 -0.38 52.10 -11.38
N ALA A 186 -1.50 51.87 -12.07
CA ALA A 186 -2.05 52.80 -13.05
C ALA A 186 -2.37 54.17 -12.46
N GLY A 187 -2.88 54.19 -11.23
CA GLY A 187 -3.13 55.41 -10.44
C GLY A 187 -1.87 56.25 -10.20
N GLN A 188 -0.70 55.62 -10.09
CA GLN A 188 0.58 56.30 -9.86
C GLN A 188 1.22 56.79 -11.15
N SER A 189 1.06 56.07 -12.26
CA SER A 189 1.66 56.41 -13.57
C SER A 189 0.75 57.23 -14.50
N GLU A 190 -0.47 57.60 -14.05
CA GLU A 190 -1.51 58.23 -14.88
C GLU A 190 -1.76 57.46 -16.19
N THR A 191 -1.77 56.12 -16.09
CA THR A 191 -2.06 55.20 -17.19
C THR A 191 -3.47 54.61 -17.05
N TYR A 192 -3.92 53.90 -18.09
CA TYR A 192 -5.19 53.19 -18.09
C TYR A 192 -4.91 51.72 -18.41
N VAL A 193 -5.53 50.78 -17.66
CA VAL A 193 -5.26 49.34 -17.81
C VAL A 193 -6.53 48.60 -18.17
N ALA A 194 -6.45 47.72 -19.17
CA ALA A 194 -7.52 46.88 -19.65
C ALA A 194 -7.08 45.41 -19.51
N LEU A 195 -7.64 44.68 -18.54
CA LEU A 195 -7.20 43.31 -18.19
C LEU A 195 -8.18 42.27 -18.73
N ASP A 196 -7.79 41.53 -19.76
CA ASP A 196 -8.57 40.39 -20.25
C ASP A 196 -8.18 39.13 -19.49
N ALA A 197 -9.11 38.51 -18.76
CA ALA A 197 -8.85 37.26 -18.04
C ALA A 197 -8.50 36.12 -19.01
N GLY A 198 -9.10 36.10 -20.20
CA GLY A 198 -9.07 34.93 -21.10
C GLY A 198 -10.04 33.82 -20.69
N GLU A 199 -10.77 34.01 -19.59
CA GLU A 199 -11.71 33.07 -19.00
C GLU A 199 -13.15 33.60 -19.05
N GLU A 200 -14.12 32.70 -18.95
CA GLU A 200 -15.55 33.05 -18.86
C GLU A 200 -15.90 33.60 -17.47
N TRP A 201 -17.04 34.30 -17.37
CA TRP A 201 -17.50 34.85 -16.09
C TRP A 201 -17.68 33.73 -15.06
N PRO A 202 -17.10 33.84 -13.84
CA PRO A 202 -17.16 32.75 -12.86
C PRO A 202 -18.59 32.32 -12.58
N ALA A 203 -18.81 31.02 -12.43
CA ALA A 203 -20.10 30.45 -12.08
C ALA A 203 -20.44 30.68 -10.60
N ARG A 204 -19.46 30.67 -9.68
CA ARG A 204 -19.70 30.90 -8.24
C ARG A 204 -19.94 32.37 -7.89
N GLU A 205 -21.00 32.61 -7.12
CA GLU A 205 -21.36 33.96 -6.66
C GLU A 205 -20.30 34.59 -5.73
N SER A 206 -19.59 33.78 -4.94
CA SER A 206 -18.47 34.26 -4.10
C SER A 206 -17.34 34.85 -4.94
N HIS A 207 -16.99 34.19 -6.05
CA HIS A 207 -15.98 34.63 -7.01
C HIS A 207 -16.44 35.86 -7.80
N ARG A 208 -17.71 35.92 -8.21
CA ARG A 208 -18.31 37.12 -8.81
C ARG A 208 -18.17 38.32 -7.87
N LYS A 209 -18.52 38.18 -6.59
CA LYS A 209 -18.36 39.24 -5.59
C LYS A 209 -16.92 39.66 -5.40
N LEU A 210 -15.98 38.71 -5.42
CA LEU A 210 -14.55 38.99 -5.32
C LEU A 210 -14.07 39.87 -6.49
N LEU A 211 -14.35 39.50 -7.75
CA LEU A 211 -14.01 40.32 -8.92
C LEU A 211 -14.69 41.70 -8.89
N LEU A 212 -15.94 41.77 -8.43
CA LEU A 212 -16.70 43.02 -8.34
C LEU A 212 -16.28 43.95 -7.18
N SER A 213 -15.37 43.52 -6.30
CA SER A 213 -14.91 44.25 -5.12
C SER A 213 -13.79 45.27 -5.39
N ILE A 214 -13.24 45.27 -6.61
CA ILE A 214 -12.10 46.13 -6.96
C ILE A 214 -12.59 47.55 -7.25
N ASP A 215 -12.13 48.51 -6.45
CA ASP A 215 -12.42 49.93 -6.67
C ASP A 215 -11.74 50.47 -7.93
N SER A 216 -12.40 51.41 -8.61
CA SER A 216 -11.90 52.01 -9.86
C SER A 216 -11.62 51.00 -10.99
N CYS A 217 -12.30 49.85 -10.97
CA CYS A 217 -12.30 48.83 -12.02
C CYS A 217 -13.69 48.64 -12.62
N GLY A 218 -13.89 48.96 -13.90
CA GLY A 218 -15.11 48.53 -14.60
C GLY A 218 -15.03 47.04 -14.97
N VAL A 219 -16.19 46.38 -15.08
CA VAL A 219 -16.27 44.95 -15.41
C VAL A 219 -17.14 44.74 -16.62
N ILE A 220 -16.60 44.04 -17.62
CA ILE A 220 -17.36 43.46 -18.72
C ILE A 220 -17.31 41.95 -18.59
N SER A 221 -18.48 41.32 -18.50
CA SER A 221 -18.61 39.88 -18.42
C SER A 221 -19.40 39.31 -19.60
N GLY A 222 -19.02 38.09 -19.99
CA GLY A 222 -19.76 37.26 -20.94
C GLY A 222 -20.11 35.94 -20.25
N GLU A 223 -21.39 35.56 -20.28
CA GLU A 223 -21.88 34.32 -19.71
C GLU A 223 -22.51 33.45 -20.81
N VAL A 224 -22.10 32.19 -20.88
CA VAL A 224 -22.77 31.17 -21.69
C VAL A 224 -23.85 30.53 -20.81
N LYS A 225 -25.13 30.85 -21.09
CA LYS A 225 -26.25 30.16 -20.43
C LYS A 225 -26.18 28.66 -20.74
N ASP A 226 -26.37 27.84 -19.71
CA ASP A 226 -26.35 26.37 -19.78
C ASP A 226 -24.98 25.71 -20.08
N SER A 227 -23.86 26.38 -19.77
CA SER A 227 -22.54 25.74 -19.83
C SER A 227 -22.42 24.57 -18.84
N PRO A 228 -21.62 23.53 -19.14
CA PRO A 228 -21.32 22.43 -18.22
C PRO A 228 -20.93 22.92 -16.81
N ASP A 229 -20.10 23.96 -16.73
CA ASP A 229 -19.60 24.53 -15.48
C ASP A 229 -20.71 25.28 -14.71
N ALA A 230 -21.62 25.97 -15.41
CA ALA A 230 -22.78 26.61 -14.79
C ALA A 230 -23.74 25.57 -14.18
N VAL A 231 -23.94 24.43 -14.85
CA VAL A 231 -24.76 23.32 -14.30
C VAL A 231 -24.11 22.76 -13.03
N LEU A 232 -22.80 22.50 -13.06
CA LEU A 232 -22.07 21.96 -11.91
C LEU A 232 -22.04 22.93 -10.72
N ALA A 233 -21.81 24.22 -10.96
CA ALA A 233 -21.74 25.23 -9.90
C ALA A 233 -23.01 25.32 -9.04
N THR A 234 -24.19 25.03 -9.61
CA THR A 234 -25.45 24.99 -8.83
C THR A 234 -25.59 23.79 -7.88
N ARG A 235 -24.74 22.78 -8.03
CA ARG A 235 -24.83 21.49 -7.32
C ARG A 235 -23.68 21.24 -6.35
N ILE A 236 -22.49 21.77 -6.61
CA ILE A 236 -21.27 21.43 -5.88
C ILE A 236 -21.39 21.67 -4.36
N ASP A 237 -21.91 22.82 -3.92
CA ASP A 237 -22.03 23.10 -2.48
C ASP A 237 -22.99 22.13 -1.77
N ASP A 238 -24.09 21.77 -2.45
CA ASP A 238 -25.03 20.77 -1.96
C ASP A 238 -24.43 19.36 -1.97
N TRP A 239 -23.67 18.99 -3.00
CA TRP A 239 -22.92 17.73 -3.05
C TRP A 239 -21.87 17.66 -1.94
N ASN A 240 -21.12 18.74 -1.68
CA ASN A 240 -20.16 18.83 -0.59
C ASN A 240 -20.83 18.59 0.77
N ALA A 241 -21.97 19.26 1.01
CA ALA A 241 -22.75 19.08 2.23
C ALA A 241 -23.30 17.65 2.36
N LYS A 242 -23.77 17.05 1.26
CA LYS A 242 -24.24 15.66 1.22
C LYS A 242 -23.12 14.66 1.48
N ILE A 243 -21.95 14.84 0.86
CA ILE A 243 -20.75 14.01 1.08
C ILE A 243 -20.29 14.09 2.54
N ALA A 244 -20.21 15.30 3.10
CA ALA A 244 -19.87 15.50 4.51
C ALA A 244 -20.90 14.82 5.45
N ALA A 245 -22.16 14.77 5.05
CA ALA A 245 -23.23 14.06 5.76
C ALA A 245 -23.31 12.55 5.45
N GLY A 246 -22.35 11.98 4.71
CA GLY A 246 -22.31 10.56 4.35
C GLY A 246 -23.30 10.12 3.27
N LYS A 247 -23.93 11.05 2.55
CA LYS A 247 -24.95 10.80 1.52
C LYS A 247 -24.37 10.73 0.11
N VAL A 248 -23.28 9.99 -0.07
CA VAL A 248 -22.57 9.89 -1.36
C VAL A 248 -23.43 9.25 -2.45
N GLY A 249 -24.29 8.28 -2.12
CA GLY A 249 -25.21 7.66 -3.10
C GLY A 249 -26.18 8.62 -3.76
N ALA A 250 -26.70 9.59 -3.00
CA ALA A 250 -27.52 10.66 -3.55
C ALA A 250 -26.73 11.53 -4.55
N VAL A 251 -25.47 11.83 -4.23
CA VAL A 251 -24.58 12.58 -5.13
C VAL A 251 -24.29 11.79 -6.41
N LEU A 252 -23.96 10.50 -6.31
CA LEU A 252 -23.73 9.65 -7.49
C LEU A 252 -24.98 9.55 -8.37
N SER A 253 -26.16 9.39 -7.78
CA SER A 253 -27.43 9.35 -8.51
C SER A 253 -27.72 10.68 -9.22
N GLU A 254 -27.41 11.80 -8.57
CA GLU A 254 -27.53 13.13 -9.18
C GLU A 254 -26.53 13.35 -10.32
N ILE A 255 -25.29 12.83 -10.19
CA ILE A 255 -24.30 12.84 -11.26
C ILE A 255 -24.80 12.02 -12.46
N ASP A 256 -25.32 10.82 -12.22
CA ASP A 256 -25.85 9.95 -13.27
C ASP A 256 -27.04 10.61 -13.99
N ALA A 257 -27.87 11.36 -13.25
CA ALA A 257 -29.02 12.11 -13.76
C ALA A 257 -28.66 13.45 -14.45
N LEU A 258 -27.38 13.85 -14.51
CA LEU A 258 -26.97 15.06 -15.22
C LEU A 258 -27.33 14.97 -16.72
N PRO A 259 -27.57 16.11 -17.39
CA PRO A 259 -27.84 16.16 -18.82
C PRO A 259 -26.78 15.43 -19.66
N SER A 260 -27.17 14.90 -20.82
CA SER A 260 -26.26 14.16 -21.72
C SER A 260 -25.09 15.00 -22.25
N THR A 261 -25.17 16.33 -22.15
CA THR A 261 -24.05 17.25 -22.44
C THR A 261 -22.83 17.01 -21.53
N LEU A 262 -23.03 16.37 -20.37
CA LEU A 262 -22.00 16.05 -19.38
C LEU A 262 -21.57 14.58 -19.37
N ASP A 263 -22.04 13.74 -20.30
CA ASP A 263 -21.78 12.29 -20.27
C ASP A 263 -20.28 11.95 -20.24
N ARG A 264 -19.43 12.74 -20.89
CA ARG A 264 -17.96 12.58 -20.84
C ARG A 264 -17.33 12.95 -19.49
N SER A 265 -18.00 13.78 -18.69
CA SER A 265 -17.50 14.27 -17.39
C SER A 265 -18.04 13.45 -16.22
N LYS A 266 -19.17 12.75 -16.39
CA LYS A 266 -19.80 11.92 -15.33
C LYS A 266 -18.83 10.92 -14.69
N PRO A 267 -18.02 10.14 -15.44
CA PRO A 267 -17.08 9.19 -14.82
C PRO A 267 -16.08 9.87 -13.88
N LEU A 268 -15.51 11.02 -14.28
CA LEU A 268 -14.58 11.78 -13.45
C LEU A 268 -15.24 12.35 -12.20
N LEU A 269 -16.46 12.90 -12.32
CA LEU A 269 -17.21 13.43 -11.17
C LEU A 269 -17.53 12.35 -10.14
N ARG A 270 -17.88 11.14 -10.61
CA ARG A 270 -18.06 9.97 -9.73
C ARG A 270 -16.77 9.62 -9.01
N LEU A 271 -15.66 9.56 -9.75
CA LEU A 271 -14.33 9.26 -9.21
C LEU A 271 -13.94 10.25 -8.10
N GLN A 272 -14.14 11.55 -8.32
CA GLN A 272 -13.89 12.60 -7.34
C GLN A 272 -14.78 12.48 -6.11
N ALA A 273 -16.07 12.21 -6.29
CA ALA A 273 -17.01 12.03 -5.17
C ALA A 273 -16.64 10.82 -4.30
N LEU A 274 -16.20 9.72 -4.91
CA LEU A 274 -15.74 8.51 -4.22
C LEU A 274 -14.41 8.74 -3.49
N GLU A 275 -13.44 9.37 -4.14
CA GLU A 275 -12.14 9.71 -3.55
C GLU A 275 -12.29 10.62 -2.34
N LYS A 276 -13.10 11.69 -2.43
CA LYS A 276 -13.30 12.63 -1.32
C LYS A 276 -13.89 11.97 -0.08
N VAL A 277 -14.75 10.98 -0.28
CA VAL A 277 -15.37 10.21 0.80
C VAL A 277 -14.37 9.22 1.43
N GLY A 278 -13.30 8.86 0.73
CA GLY A 278 -12.31 7.84 1.13
C GLY A 278 -12.66 6.44 0.64
N TYR A 279 -13.51 6.31 -0.38
CA TYR A 279 -13.92 5.01 -0.96
C TYR A 279 -12.93 4.48 -1.99
N TYR A 280 -11.68 4.35 -1.56
CA TYR A 280 -10.58 3.91 -2.43
C TYR A 280 -10.84 2.56 -3.11
N PRO A 281 -11.45 1.53 -2.48
CA PRO A 281 -11.77 0.29 -3.19
C PRO A 281 -12.69 0.50 -4.41
N MET A 282 -13.71 1.35 -4.29
CA MET A 282 -14.59 1.67 -5.41
C MET A 282 -13.91 2.56 -6.45
N VAL A 283 -13.02 3.47 -6.02
CA VAL A 283 -12.19 4.27 -6.94
C VAL A 283 -11.30 3.35 -7.77
N LEU A 284 -10.62 2.40 -7.13
CA LEU A 284 -9.77 1.43 -7.80
C LEU A 284 -10.56 0.54 -8.77
N ASP A 285 -11.76 0.09 -8.38
CA ASP A 285 -12.65 -0.67 -9.25
C ASP A 285 -13.04 0.12 -10.50
N GLU A 286 -13.46 1.38 -10.34
CA GLU A 286 -13.79 2.28 -11.45
C GLU A 286 -12.57 2.51 -12.37
N LEU A 287 -11.38 2.75 -11.81
CA LEU A 287 -10.14 2.93 -12.60
C LEU A 287 -9.75 1.70 -13.40
N ARG A 288 -9.95 0.50 -12.85
CA ARG A 288 -9.53 -0.77 -13.47
C ARG A 288 -10.54 -1.29 -14.48
N ASN A 289 -11.83 -1.08 -14.23
CA ASN A 289 -12.90 -1.63 -15.07
C ASN A 289 -13.38 -0.68 -16.17
N ARG A 290 -12.89 0.57 -16.20
CA ARG A 290 -13.26 1.57 -17.21
C ARG A 290 -12.03 2.14 -17.92
N PRO A 291 -11.63 1.57 -19.07
CA PRO A 291 -10.48 2.05 -19.84
C PRO A 291 -10.57 3.54 -20.24
N GLU A 292 -11.77 4.08 -20.39
CA GLU A 292 -12.02 5.50 -20.63
C GLU A 292 -11.52 6.44 -19.52
N LEU A 293 -11.24 5.93 -18.32
CA LEU A 293 -10.62 6.66 -17.21
C LEU A 293 -9.09 6.55 -17.21
N THR A 294 -8.49 5.68 -18.02
CA THR A 294 -7.04 5.42 -18.01
C THR A 294 -6.37 5.60 -19.37
N GLU A 295 -7.15 5.70 -20.45
CA GLU A 295 -6.66 5.80 -21.83
C GLU A 295 -7.22 7.03 -22.57
N GLY A 296 -6.38 7.68 -23.37
CA GLY A 296 -6.82 8.74 -24.30
C GLY A 296 -7.34 10.03 -23.65
N LEU A 297 -7.06 10.26 -22.36
CA LEU A 297 -7.52 11.42 -21.62
C LEU A 297 -6.82 12.73 -22.05
N PRO A 298 -7.53 13.87 -22.05
CA PRO A 298 -6.90 15.18 -22.18
C PRO A 298 -5.87 15.41 -21.05
N PRO A 299 -4.74 16.10 -21.30
CA PRO A 299 -3.65 16.26 -20.33
C PRO A 299 -4.06 16.70 -18.92
N THR A 300 -4.94 17.71 -18.82
CA THR A 300 -5.43 18.20 -17.53
C THR A 300 -6.22 17.16 -16.74
N ILE A 301 -7.02 16.36 -17.44
CA ILE A 301 -7.83 15.29 -16.84
C ILE A 301 -6.95 14.09 -16.47
N ALA A 302 -5.99 13.74 -17.34
CA ALA A 302 -5.04 12.67 -17.07
C ALA A 302 -4.25 12.92 -15.77
N LEU A 303 -3.78 14.15 -15.53
CA LEU A 303 -3.10 14.52 -14.29
C LEU A 303 -4.01 14.42 -13.06
N GLN A 304 -5.29 14.84 -13.17
CA GLN A 304 -6.24 14.70 -12.06
C GLN A 304 -6.49 13.23 -11.71
N VAL A 305 -6.70 12.40 -12.72
CA VAL A 305 -6.89 10.95 -12.51
C VAL A 305 -5.61 10.31 -11.97
N ALA A 306 -4.42 10.73 -12.43
CA ALA A 306 -3.16 10.26 -11.89
C ALA A 306 -3.00 10.60 -10.39
N SER A 307 -3.39 11.81 -9.96
CA SER A 307 -3.41 12.18 -8.55
C SER A 307 -4.39 11.33 -7.73
N ILE A 308 -5.61 11.10 -8.23
CA ILE A 308 -6.61 10.27 -7.56
C ILE A 308 -6.15 8.81 -7.47
N ALA A 309 -5.57 8.28 -8.55
CA ALA A 309 -5.00 6.93 -8.59
C ALA A 309 -3.89 6.79 -7.54
N PHE A 310 -2.98 7.76 -7.46
CA PHE A 310 -1.92 7.75 -6.45
C PHE A 310 -2.49 7.80 -5.02
N ALA A 311 -3.43 8.70 -4.75
CA ALA A 311 -4.08 8.84 -3.44
C ALA A 311 -4.85 7.57 -3.03
N SER A 312 -5.39 6.84 -4.01
CA SER A 312 -6.19 5.64 -3.80
C SER A 312 -5.36 4.34 -3.79
N GLY A 313 -4.03 4.42 -3.87
CA GLY A 313 -3.15 3.25 -3.79
C GLY A 313 -2.84 2.56 -5.13
N ALA A 314 -3.01 3.23 -6.27
CA ALA A 314 -2.61 2.76 -7.60
C ALA A 314 -1.48 3.62 -8.22
N PRO A 315 -0.25 3.55 -7.67
CA PRO A 315 0.89 4.32 -8.18
C PRO A 315 1.32 3.88 -9.59
N ASP A 316 1.03 2.65 -10.00
CA ASP A 316 1.26 2.11 -11.34
C ASP A 316 0.40 2.83 -12.41
N ILE A 317 -0.90 2.99 -12.14
CA ILE A 317 -1.82 3.76 -12.99
C ILE A 317 -1.39 5.22 -13.01
N ALA A 318 -1.04 5.79 -11.84
CA ALA A 318 -0.56 7.16 -11.74
C ALA A 318 0.70 7.41 -12.58
N ARG A 319 1.70 6.53 -12.48
CA ARG A 319 2.93 6.61 -13.29
C ARG A 319 2.64 6.53 -14.78
N THR A 320 1.79 5.59 -15.19
CA THR A 320 1.43 5.38 -16.60
C THR A 320 0.76 6.62 -17.19
N LEU A 321 -0.24 7.18 -16.49
CA LEU A 321 -0.92 8.40 -16.90
C LEU A 321 0.06 9.58 -16.96
N LEU A 322 0.92 9.72 -15.95
CA LEU A 322 1.88 10.81 -15.85
C LEU A 322 2.90 10.78 -17.02
N SER A 323 3.48 9.61 -17.32
CA SER A 323 4.43 9.45 -18.43
C SER A 323 3.81 9.66 -19.80
N ASN A 324 2.52 9.34 -19.97
CA ASN A 324 1.82 9.50 -21.25
C ASN A 324 1.22 10.90 -21.47
N THR A 325 1.31 11.79 -20.47
CA THR A 325 0.71 13.13 -20.53
C THR A 325 1.62 14.15 -21.21
N ARG A 326 1.09 14.91 -22.17
CA ARG A 326 1.78 16.06 -22.77
C ARG A 326 1.77 17.25 -21.82
N LEU A 327 2.95 17.77 -21.49
CA LEU A 327 3.12 18.86 -20.51
C LEU A 327 3.14 20.26 -21.13
N GLU A 328 3.48 20.39 -22.42
CA GLU A 328 3.55 21.69 -23.09
C GLU A 328 2.18 22.35 -23.19
N GLY A 329 2.11 23.64 -22.84
CA GLY A 329 0.88 24.44 -22.89
C GLY A 329 -0.04 24.28 -21.68
N LEU A 330 0.36 23.51 -20.66
CA LEU A 330 -0.36 23.44 -19.40
C LEU A 330 -0.16 24.71 -18.55
N PRO A 331 -1.18 25.14 -17.79
CA PRO A 331 -1.04 26.28 -16.89
C PRO A 331 -0.15 25.92 -15.69
N PRO A 332 0.46 26.92 -15.00
CA PRO A 332 1.43 26.72 -13.93
C PRO A 332 1.01 25.69 -12.88
N GLU A 333 -0.23 25.76 -12.37
CA GLU A 333 -0.73 24.90 -11.30
C GLU A 333 -0.81 23.41 -11.67
N ARG A 334 -1.03 23.11 -12.95
CA ARG A 334 -1.04 21.73 -13.44
C ARG A 334 0.37 21.20 -13.56
N LEU A 335 1.33 22.04 -13.96
CA LEU A 335 2.74 21.68 -13.93
C LEU A 335 3.26 21.54 -12.49
N GLU A 336 2.82 22.36 -11.54
CA GLU A 336 3.17 22.22 -10.11
C GLU A 336 2.63 20.90 -9.54
N SER A 337 1.35 20.59 -9.83
CA SER A 337 0.74 19.31 -9.44
C SER A 337 1.47 18.12 -10.06
N ALA A 338 1.82 18.22 -11.36
CA ALA A 338 2.59 17.20 -12.06
C ALA A 338 4.02 17.07 -11.50
N LEU A 339 4.67 18.18 -11.12
CA LEU A 339 5.99 18.19 -10.51
C LEU A 339 6.00 17.44 -9.18
N LEU A 340 5.08 17.79 -8.26
CA LEU A 340 4.97 17.14 -6.96
C LEU A 340 4.56 15.67 -7.09
N LEU A 341 3.63 15.35 -8.02
CA LEU A 341 3.25 13.97 -8.29
C LEU A 341 4.42 13.17 -8.89
N ALA A 342 5.20 13.75 -9.80
CA ALA A 342 6.38 13.11 -10.38
C ALA A 342 7.45 12.82 -9.32
N GLU A 343 7.66 13.74 -8.37
CA GLU A 343 8.58 13.54 -7.25
C GLU A 343 8.11 12.37 -6.37
N ARG A 344 6.82 12.35 -6.01
CA ARG A 344 6.22 11.29 -5.16
C ARG A 344 6.18 9.93 -5.85
N THR A 345 5.91 9.90 -7.16
CA THR A 345 5.83 8.67 -7.97
C THR A 345 7.19 8.20 -8.50
N ARG A 346 8.24 9.02 -8.37
CA ARG A 346 9.60 8.80 -8.89
C ARG A 346 9.67 8.63 -10.41
N VAL A 347 9.03 9.56 -11.13
CA VAL A 347 9.06 9.64 -12.60
C VAL A 347 10.01 10.75 -13.02
N ASP A 348 11.31 10.43 -13.08
CA ASP A 348 12.41 11.41 -13.17
C ASP A 348 12.40 12.24 -14.47
N ASP A 349 11.95 11.67 -15.58
CA ASP A 349 11.86 12.35 -16.87
C ASP A 349 10.78 13.45 -16.86
N VAL A 350 9.61 13.14 -16.30
CA VAL A 350 8.52 14.11 -16.10
C VAL A 350 8.94 15.16 -15.07
N LEU A 351 9.57 14.76 -13.97
CA LEU A 351 10.09 15.66 -12.94
C LEU A 351 11.06 16.69 -13.54
N ALA A 352 12.04 16.25 -14.35
CA ALA A 352 13.01 17.11 -15.00
C ALA A 352 12.35 18.07 -16.02
N ARG A 353 11.39 17.58 -16.80
CA ARG A 353 10.68 18.40 -17.79
C ARG A 353 9.79 19.46 -17.14
N CYS A 354 9.05 19.10 -16.08
CA CYS A 354 8.29 20.05 -15.27
C CYS A 354 9.18 21.15 -14.69
N LYS A 355 10.38 20.82 -14.18
CA LYS A 355 11.34 21.82 -13.67
C LYS A 355 11.74 22.82 -14.74
N ILE A 356 12.05 22.37 -15.94
CA ILE A 356 12.45 23.24 -17.07
C ILE A 356 11.30 24.19 -17.42
N LEU A 357 10.09 23.64 -17.62
CA LEU A 357 8.92 24.42 -18.02
C LEU A 357 8.51 25.43 -16.94
N LEU A 358 8.43 25.01 -15.67
CA LEU A 358 8.07 25.90 -14.56
C LEU A 358 9.16 26.95 -14.31
N THR A 359 10.45 26.62 -14.41
CA THR A 359 11.52 27.61 -14.20
C THR A 359 11.47 28.71 -15.26
N ALA A 360 11.11 28.36 -16.50
CA ALA A 360 10.94 29.35 -17.57
C ALA A 360 9.66 30.17 -17.39
N MET A 361 8.56 29.55 -16.94
CA MET A 361 7.22 30.15 -16.93
C MET A 361 6.87 30.86 -15.62
N TYR A 362 7.15 30.25 -14.46
CA TYR A 362 6.85 30.77 -13.12
C TYR A 362 7.98 30.42 -12.13
N PRO A 363 9.12 31.15 -12.18
CA PRO A 363 10.27 30.92 -11.29
C PRO A 363 9.98 30.89 -9.78
N PRO A 364 9.07 31.70 -9.20
CA PRO A 364 8.84 31.73 -7.75
C PRO A 364 7.88 30.63 -7.26
N SER A 365 7.60 29.61 -8.07
CA SER A 365 6.76 28.47 -7.69
C SER A 365 7.18 27.85 -6.36
N LEU A 366 6.22 27.69 -5.44
CA LEU A 366 6.44 27.00 -4.16
C LEU A 366 6.75 25.53 -4.38
N ALA A 367 6.15 24.88 -5.38
CA ALA A 367 6.47 23.50 -5.74
C ALA A 367 7.91 23.37 -6.25
N LEU A 368 8.41 24.30 -7.08
CA LEU A 368 9.82 24.31 -7.48
C LEU A 368 10.75 24.50 -6.27
N ARG A 369 10.38 25.40 -5.35
CA ARG A 369 11.15 25.64 -4.11
C ARG A 369 11.17 24.39 -3.23
N GLU A 370 10.03 23.72 -3.05
CA GLU A 370 9.90 22.49 -2.27
C GLU A 370 10.75 21.36 -2.85
N VAL A 371 10.60 21.08 -4.15
CA VAL A 371 11.43 20.07 -4.82
C VAL A 371 12.92 20.44 -4.74
N ARG A 372 13.26 21.74 -4.81
CA ARG A 372 14.65 22.19 -4.64
C ARG A 372 15.17 21.98 -3.22
N ILE A 373 14.36 22.23 -2.20
CA ILE A 373 14.68 21.96 -0.80
C ILE A 373 14.94 20.45 -0.62
N ASN A 374 14.03 19.61 -1.12
CA ASN A 374 14.14 18.16 -1.06
C ASN A 374 15.40 17.66 -1.79
N GLU A 375 15.72 18.22 -2.96
CA GLU A 375 16.96 17.92 -3.70
C GLU A 375 18.22 18.27 -2.92
N LEU A 376 18.31 19.49 -2.37
CA LEU A 376 19.49 19.95 -1.64
C LEU A 376 19.67 19.12 -0.37
N PHE A 377 18.58 18.80 0.32
CA PHE A 377 18.57 17.91 1.47
C PHE A 377 19.03 16.48 1.10
N ALA A 378 18.47 15.93 0.02
CA ALA A 378 18.83 14.61 -0.49
C ALA A 378 20.33 14.53 -0.84
N LYS A 379 20.86 15.56 -1.51
CA LYS A 379 22.27 15.70 -1.92
C LYS A 379 23.21 16.15 -0.80
N ARG A 380 22.73 16.32 0.44
CA ARG A 380 23.52 16.75 1.61
C ARG A 380 24.16 18.15 1.44
N GLN A 381 23.58 19.00 0.61
CA GLN A 381 24.07 20.36 0.36
C GLN A 381 23.50 21.33 1.40
N TYR A 382 23.84 21.12 2.68
CA TYR A 382 23.25 21.86 3.81
C TYR A 382 23.55 23.36 3.81
N SER A 383 24.72 23.77 3.32
CA SER A 383 25.05 25.20 3.18
C SER A 383 24.14 25.89 2.17
N ASP A 384 23.92 25.27 1.01
CA ASP A 384 23.04 25.81 -0.03
C ASP A 384 21.59 25.81 0.46
N LEU A 385 21.17 24.78 1.21
CA LEU A 385 19.86 24.72 1.84
C LEU A 385 19.67 25.83 2.88
N ALA A 386 20.67 26.08 3.73
CA ALA A 386 20.65 27.17 4.69
C ALA A 386 20.49 28.54 3.99
N HIS A 387 21.23 28.77 2.91
CA HIS A 387 21.10 30.00 2.12
C HIS A 387 19.70 30.16 1.52
N LEU A 388 19.14 29.10 0.91
CA LEU A 388 17.80 29.13 0.33
C LEU A 388 16.70 29.42 1.36
N LEU A 389 16.82 28.85 2.56
CA LEU A 389 15.86 29.03 3.66
C LEU A 389 15.99 30.40 4.33
N ALA A 390 17.19 30.99 4.37
CA ALA A 390 17.42 32.32 4.93
C ALA A 390 16.72 33.43 4.13
N GLU A 391 16.48 33.21 2.83
CA GLU A 391 15.73 34.13 1.95
C GLU A 391 14.21 34.09 2.19
N SER A 392 13.72 33.20 3.06
CA SER A 392 12.30 33.04 3.34
C SER A 392 11.70 34.14 4.21
N THR A 393 10.45 34.47 3.93
CA THR A 393 9.62 35.32 4.80
C THR A 393 9.07 34.55 6.02
N SER A 394 9.09 33.21 6.00
CA SER A 394 8.68 32.35 7.13
C SER A 394 9.73 32.36 8.24
N ASP A 395 9.28 32.65 9.48
CA ASP A 395 10.15 32.59 10.65
C ASP A 395 10.66 31.18 10.95
N GLY A 396 9.82 30.17 10.69
CA GLY A 396 10.19 28.76 10.81
C GLY A 396 11.32 28.36 9.85
N GLU A 397 11.26 28.79 8.58
CA GLU A 397 12.32 28.51 7.60
C GLU A 397 13.62 29.25 7.93
N ARG A 398 13.56 30.52 8.36
CA ARG A 398 14.77 31.25 8.79
C ARG A 398 15.43 30.60 10.02
N THR A 399 14.62 30.10 10.94
CA THR A 399 15.09 29.37 12.12
C THR A 399 15.74 28.04 11.71
N ALA A 400 15.15 27.33 10.73
CA ALA A 400 15.74 26.13 10.14
C ALA A 400 17.03 26.44 9.35
N ALA A 401 17.13 27.61 8.71
CA ALA A 401 18.33 28.06 8.00
C ALA A 401 19.53 28.17 8.95
N GLU A 402 19.34 28.75 10.15
CA GLU A 402 20.40 28.81 11.16
C GLU A 402 20.84 27.40 11.60
N MET A 403 19.88 26.51 11.82
CA MET A 403 20.16 25.11 12.15
C MET A 403 20.97 24.40 11.06
N TYR A 404 20.54 24.48 9.79
CA TYR A 404 21.27 23.88 8.67
C TYR A 404 22.65 24.52 8.46
N GLY A 405 22.82 25.81 8.76
CA GLY A 405 24.13 26.48 8.77
C GLY A 405 25.08 25.86 9.78
N ILE A 406 24.61 25.64 11.02
CA ILE A 406 25.41 24.99 12.08
C ILE A 406 25.76 23.54 11.68
N VAL A 407 24.79 22.79 11.14
CA VAL A 407 25.02 21.42 10.65
C VAL A 407 26.05 21.42 9.52
N ALA A 408 25.94 22.33 8.55
CA ALA A 408 26.87 22.44 7.43
C ALA A 408 28.31 22.74 7.87
N GLU A 409 28.49 23.62 8.86
CA GLU A 409 29.81 23.92 9.43
C GLU A 409 30.39 22.72 10.18
N ALA A 410 29.58 22.05 11.01
CA ALA A 410 30.06 20.95 11.84
C ALA A 410 30.41 19.69 11.05
N LEU A 411 29.74 19.43 9.92
CA LEU A 411 30.00 18.28 9.06
C LEU A 411 31.27 18.42 8.19
N GLN A 412 31.98 19.57 8.23
CA GLN A 412 33.25 19.75 7.52
C GLN A 412 34.46 19.11 8.24
N GLY A 413 34.32 18.68 9.50
CA GLY A 413 35.40 18.04 10.27
C GLY A 413 35.66 16.57 9.89
N GLU A 414 36.86 16.06 10.20
CA GLU A 414 37.23 14.65 9.94
C GLU A 414 36.42 13.64 10.76
N THR A 415 35.94 14.01 11.95
CA THR A 415 35.08 13.19 12.81
C THR A 415 33.87 13.98 13.28
N THR A 416 32.67 13.45 13.08
CA THR A 416 31.42 14.10 13.48
C THR A 416 30.99 13.69 14.88
N ASP A 417 30.95 14.66 15.81
CA ASP A 417 30.35 14.47 17.14
C ASP A 417 28.90 14.96 17.12
N TYR A 418 27.97 14.05 16.82
CA TYR A 418 26.55 14.38 16.71
C TYR A 418 25.96 14.93 18.02
N ALA A 419 26.46 14.50 19.18
CA ALA A 419 25.98 14.96 20.48
C ALA A 419 26.39 16.43 20.72
N ALA A 420 27.64 16.78 20.40
CA ALA A 420 28.11 18.16 20.48
C ALA A 420 27.34 19.10 19.52
N ILE A 421 27.03 18.63 18.31
CA ILE A 421 26.25 19.40 17.33
C ILE A 421 24.83 19.63 17.82
N LEU A 422 24.18 18.57 18.33
CA LEU A 422 22.84 18.67 18.90
C LEU A 422 22.82 19.67 20.07
N GLN A 423 23.80 19.61 20.98
CA GLN A 423 23.89 20.54 22.09
C GLN A 423 24.10 22.00 21.62
N ALA A 424 24.92 22.22 20.60
CA ALA A 424 25.15 23.55 20.04
C ALA A 424 23.87 24.12 19.43
N ILE A 425 23.10 23.31 18.70
CA ILE A 425 21.84 23.74 18.09
C ILE A 425 20.75 23.93 19.16
N GLU A 426 20.62 23.04 20.13
CA GLU A 426 19.68 23.20 21.25
C GLU A 426 19.93 24.50 22.03
N SER A 427 21.18 24.93 22.14
CA SER A 427 21.54 26.17 22.83
C SER A 427 21.19 27.45 22.06
N ARG A 428 21.22 27.40 20.71
CA ARG A 428 21.00 28.56 19.83
C ARG A 428 19.57 28.62 19.31
N VAL A 429 19.03 27.46 18.93
CA VAL A 429 17.77 27.29 18.23
C VAL A 429 16.95 26.12 18.84
N PRO A 430 16.49 26.22 20.11
CA PRO A 430 15.85 25.10 20.81
C PRO A 430 14.61 24.53 20.10
N SER A 431 13.88 25.37 19.36
CA SER A 431 12.67 24.98 18.63
C SER A 431 12.93 24.00 17.47
N GLN A 432 14.18 23.84 17.03
CA GLN A 432 14.57 22.94 15.94
C GLN A 432 15.17 21.62 16.41
N LYS A 433 15.07 21.30 17.70
CA LYS A 433 15.66 20.09 18.31
C LYS A 433 15.25 18.80 17.59
N ASP A 434 13.96 18.57 17.38
CA ASP A 434 13.49 17.30 16.80
C ASP A 434 13.87 17.17 15.32
N LEU A 435 13.79 18.26 14.56
CA LEU A 435 14.30 18.29 13.19
C LEU A 435 15.81 18.02 13.16
N THR A 436 16.57 18.63 14.06
CA THR A 436 18.03 18.41 14.20
C THR A 436 18.34 16.94 14.46
N LYS A 437 17.66 16.31 15.41
CA LYS A 437 17.82 14.88 15.70
C LYS A 437 17.60 14.01 14.46
N ARG A 438 16.55 14.30 13.67
CA ARG A 438 16.29 13.58 12.41
C ARG A 438 17.37 13.81 11.35
N VAL A 439 17.84 15.05 11.17
CA VAL A 439 18.90 15.38 10.21
C VAL A 439 20.22 14.69 10.61
N LEU A 440 20.63 14.81 11.86
CA LEU A 440 21.86 14.17 12.37
C LEU A 440 21.76 12.65 12.34
N GLY A 441 20.60 12.09 12.68
CA GLY A 441 20.33 10.66 12.56
C GLY A 441 20.43 10.15 11.13
N ARG A 442 19.87 10.89 10.15
CA ARG A 442 20.02 10.58 8.73
C ARG A 442 21.49 10.62 8.29
N GLU A 443 22.26 11.61 8.74
CA GLU A 443 23.69 11.69 8.42
C GLU A 443 24.47 10.51 9.01
N ALA A 444 24.18 10.12 10.25
CA ALA A 444 24.75 8.91 10.85
C ALA A 444 24.40 7.65 10.03
N LEU A 445 23.16 7.51 9.53
CA LEU A 445 22.78 6.39 8.64
C LEU A 445 23.57 6.41 7.32
N LEU A 446 23.67 7.56 6.68
CA LEU A 446 24.40 7.72 5.42
C LEU A 446 25.92 7.49 5.58
N ASN A 447 26.46 7.73 6.77
CA ASN A 447 27.83 7.44 7.13
C ASN A 447 28.03 5.99 7.65
N GLY A 448 27.01 5.12 7.55
CA GLY A 448 27.09 3.70 7.94
C GLY A 448 27.09 3.44 9.45
N GLN A 449 26.54 4.37 10.25
CA GLN A 449 26.51 4.33 11.72
C GLN A 449 25.06 4.19 12.25
N PRO A 450 24.36 3.07 12.00
CA PRO A 450 22.94 2.95 12.31
C PRO A 450 22.62 2.94 13.82
N ALA A 451 23.52 2.43 14.66
CA ALA A 451 23.36 2.46 16.12
C ALA A 451 23.40 3.92 16.65
N GLN A 452 24.42 4.68 16.23
CA GLN A 452 24.52 6.10 16.56
C GLN A 452 23.33 6.90 16.01
N ALA A 453 22.85 6.57 14.82
CA ALA A 453 21.66 7.19 14.25
C ALA A 453 20.44 6.98 15.15
N LEU A 454 20.18 5.74 15.57
CA LEU A 454 19.06 5.42 16.44
C LEU A 454 19.16 6.17 17.77
N GLU A 455 20.32 6.13 18.43
CA GLU A 455 20.57 6.86 19.69
C GLU A 455 20.34 8.37 19.55
N THR A 456 20.72 8.95 18.40
CA THR A 456 20.57 10.39 18.13
C THR A 456 19.10 10.79 17.90
N ILE A 457 18.34 9.95 17.21
CA ILE A 457 16.93 10.21 16.87
C ILE A 457 16.02 10.03 18.09
N LEU A 458 16.37 9.10 18.99
CA LEU A 458 15.52 8.74 20.11
C LEU A 458 15.15 9.97 20.98
N PRO A 459 13.87 10.08 21.40
CA PRO A 459 13.45 11.13 22.32
C PRO A 459 14.14 11.01 23.68
N ASP A 460 14.28 12.13 24.39
CA ASP A 460 14.97 12.15 25.69
C ASP A 460 14.17 11.46 26.81
N SER A 461 12.86 11.33 26.62
CA SER A 461 11.93 10.72 27.57
C SER A 461 11.25 9.52 26.92
N GLU A 462 11.19 8.40 27.63
CA GLU A 462 10.58 7.15 27.19
C GLU A 462 9.08 7.28 26.83
N ASN A 463 8.41 8.34 27.31
CA ASN A 463 6.98 8.61 27.07
C ASN A 463 6.74 9.88 26.24
N ALA A 464 7.76 10.42 25.56
CA ALA A 464 7.56 11.55 24.67
C ALA A 464 6.62 11.19 23.51
N GLU A 465 5.65 12.06 23.23
CA GLU A 465 4.88 12.04 21.98
C GLU A 465 5.80 12.44 20.83
N ILE A 466 5.65 11.77 19.69
CA ILE A 466 6.49 11.99 18.51
C ILE A 466 5.63 12.19 17.27
N GLU A 467 6.16 12.95 16.32
CA GLU A 467 5.55 13.15 15.00
C GLU A 467 5.85 11.98 14.05
N GLU A 468 5.09 11.88 12.96
CA GLU A 468 5.27 10.88 11.89
C GLU A 468 6.71 10.84 11.37
N ALA A 469 7.30 12.00 11.10
CA ALA A 469 8.65 12.10 10.57
C ALA A 469 9.69 11.49 11.53
N THR A 470 9.49 11.65 12.84
CA THR A 470 10.36 11.06 13.87
C THR A 470 10.13 9.55 13.97
N ALA A 471 8.88 9.09 13.99
CA ALA A 471 8.57 7.65 13.99
C ALA A 471 9.16 6.94 12.76
N SER A 472 9.03 7.55 11.57
CA SER A 472 9.61 7.05 10.32
C SER A 472 11.14 7.00 10.37
N SER A 473 11.79 8.00 10.97
CA SER A 473 13.24 8.03 11.15
C SER A 473 13.73 6.96 12.13
N ILE A 474 13.00 6.72 13.24
CA ILE A 474 13.30 5.64 14.18
C ILE A 474 13.21 4.28 13.48
N LEU A 475 12.14 4.03 12.71
CA LEU A 475 12.02 2.79 11.94
C LEU A 475 13.12 2.66 10.89
N ALA A 476 13.44 3.72 10.15
CA ALA A 476 14.53 3.69 9.16
C ALA A 476 15.87 3.35 9.80
N ALA A 477 16.14 3.86 11.01
CA ALA A 477 17.33 3.51 11.76
C ALA A 477 17.28 2.05 12.26
N LEU A 478 16.15 1.60 12.82
CA LEU A 478 15.95 0.21 13.24
C LEU A 478 16.14 -0.79 12.09
N GLU A 479 15.55 -0.51 10.92
CA GLU A 479 15.68 -1.31 9.68
C GLU A 479 17.16 -1.49 9.29
N ARG A 480 18.04 -0.51 9.55
CA ARG A 480 19.49 -0.64 9.31
C ARG A 480 20.25 -1.26 10.48
N VAL A 481 19.85 -0.99 11.72
CA VAL A 481 20.42 -1.60 12.93
C VAL A 481 20.21 -3.12 12.88
N VAL A 482 19.05 -3.59 12.45
CA VAL A 482 18.78 -5.03 12.36
C VAL A 482 19.64 -5.74 11.32
N LEU A 483 20.19 -5.04 10.32
CA LEU A 483 21.14 -5.61 9.34
C LEU A 483 22.59 -5.58 9.86
N THR A 484 22.83 -4.95 11.01
CA THR A 484 24.16 -4.80 11.61
C THR A 484 24.27 -5.72 12.83
N ARG A 485 25.32 -6.55 12.84
CA ARG A 485 25.55 -7.56 13.88
C ARG A 485 27.02 -7.53 14.33
N ASP A 486 27.27 -7.79 15.60
CA ASP A 486 28.62 -8.00 16.14
C ASP A 486 29.11 -9.44 15.90
N ASP A 487 30.37 -9.75 16.24
CA ASP A 487 30.97 -11.09 16.08
C ASP A 487 30.23 -12.21 16.86
N LYS A 488 29.37 -11.83 17.81
CA LYS A 488 28.54 -12.74 18.61
C LYS A 488 27.11 -12.85 18.06
N GLY A 489 26.84 -12.23 16.92
CA GLY A 489 25.52 -12.20 16.30
C GLY A 489 24.51 -11.32 17.04
N ARG A 490 24.94 -10.40 17.91
CA ARG A 490 24.01 -9.47 18.56
C ARG A 490 23.73 -8.29 17.67
N ILE A 491 22.51 -7.75 17.72
CA ILE A 491 22.15 -6.54 16.98
C ILE A 491 23.06 -5.39 17.40
N GLY A 492 23.27 -4.41 16.52
CA GLY A 492 24.21 -3.29 16.76
C GLY A 492 23.87 -2.35 17.92
N VAL A 493 22.82 -2.65 18.69
CA VAL A 493 22.35 -1.91 19.87
C VAL A 493 21.99 -2.91 20.98
N ASP A 494 21.94 -2.45 22.22
CA ASP A 494 21.44 -3.30 23.30
C ASP A 494 19.90 -3.52 23.19
N PRO A 495 19.36 -4.62 23.73
CA PRO A 495 17.93 -4.94 23.65
C PRO A 495 17.01 -3.89 24.29
N ASP A 496 17.48 -3.14 25.30
CA ASP A 496 16.64 -2.13 25.97
C ASP A 496 16.47 -0.91 25.06
N THR A 497 17.54 -0.46 24.39
CA THR A 497 17.47 0.61 23.38
C THR A 497 16.53 0.24 22.23
N ALA A 498 16.60 -0.99 21.72
CA ALA A 498 15.67 -1.47 20.69
C ALA A 498 14.22 -1.50 21.19
N SER A 499 14.01 -1.93 22.44
CA SER A 499 12.68 -1.95 23.08
C SER A 499 12.10 -0.55 23.25
N ILE A 500 12.91 0.43 23.66
CA ILE A 500 12.51 1.84 23.77
C ILE A 500 12.11 2.40 22.40
N ALA A 501 12.91 2.14 21.36
CA ALA A 501 12.64 2.57 20.00
C ALA A 501 11.31 2.00 19.47
N ILE A 502 11.11 0.69 19.61
CA ILE A 502 9.87 0.01 19.23
C ILE A 502 8.67 0.57 20.01
N SER A 503 8.84 0.83 21.31
CA SER A 503 7.80 1.41 22.16
C SER A 503 7.37 2.81 21.69
N HIS A 504 8.30 3.66 21.25
CA HIS A 504 7.97 4.98 20.69
C HIS A 504 7.16 4.88 19.39
N VAL A 505 7.59 4.04 18.45
CA VAL A 505 6.87 3.82 17.20
C VAL A 505 5.49 3.20 17.45
N LEU A 506 5.40 2.25 18.37
CA LEU A 506 4.15 1.61 18.76
C LEU A 506 3.16 2.61 19.35
N ARG A 507 3.60 3.53 20.22
CA ARG A 507 2.73 4.60 20.75
C ARG A 507 2.31 5.60 19.69
N TYR A 508 3.19 5.94 18.74
CA TYR A 508 2.81 6.75 17.59
C TYR A 508 1.68 6.07 16.80
N VAL A 509 1.91 4.82 16.37
CA VAL A 509 0.92 4.02 15.64
C VAL A 509 -0.38 3.92 16.43
N ALA A 510 -0.31 3.72 17.75
CA ALA A 510 -1.47 3.63 18.63
C ALA A 510 -2.39 4.85 18.50
N HIS A 511 -1.83 6.07 18.45
CA HIS A 511 -2.59 7.33 18.32
C HIS A 511 -2.91 7.71 16.87
N HIS A 512 -2.27 7.06 15.89
CA HIS A 512 -2.48 7.27 14.46
C HIS A 512 -2.93 5.97 13.77
N PRO A 513 -4.06 5.37 14.17
CA PRO A 513 -4.51 4.06 13.67
C PRO A 513 -4.84 4.03 12.18
N ALA A 514 -4.98 5.17 11.50
CA ALA A 514 -5.18 5.23 10.05
C ALA A 514 -3.87 5.12 9.25
N ASP A 515 -2.70 5.28 9.88
CA ASP A 515 -1.41 5.17 9.21
C ASP A 515 -1.02 3.69 9.01
N GLY A 516 -1.49 3.11 7.89
CA GLY A 516 -1.18 1.73 7.52
C GLY A 516 0.29 1.48 7.18
N SER A 517 0.96 2.48 6.61
CA SER A 517 2.36 2.37 6.19
C SER A 517 3.28 2.16 7.39
N MET A 518 3.12 2.96 8.44
CA MET A 518 3.92 2.83 9.66
C MET A 518 3.65 1.50 10.39
N ARG A 519 2.40 1.03 10.39
CA ARG A 519 2.03 -0.28 10.97
C ARG A 519 2.74 -1.43 10.29
N ILE A 520 2.68 -1.48 8.96
CA ILE A 520 3.27 -2.56 8.16
C ILE A 520 4.78 -2.58 8.39
N ARG A 521 5.45 -1.41 8.28
CA ARG A 521 6.89 -1.32 8.55
C ARG A 521 7.27 -1.77 9.96
N LEU A 522 6.48 -1.43 10.98
CA LEU A 522 6.70 -1.88 12.35
C LEU A 522 6.62 -3.41 12.45
N VAL A 523 5.59 -4.03 11.85
CA VAL A 523 5.44 -5.50 11.80
C VAL A 523 6.60 -6.16 11.07
N ASP A 524 7.02 -5.60 9.92
CA ASP A 524 8.14 -6.12 9.11
C ASP A 524 9.46 -6.11 9.87
N VAL A 525 9.75 -5.02 10.59
CA VAL A 525 10.94 -4.94 11.45
C VAL A 525 10.93 -6.03 12.52
N MET A 526 9.76 -6.35 13.09
CA MET A 526 9.61 -7.39 14.11
C MET A 526 9.48 -8.82 13.54
N SER A 527 9.46 -8.98 12.22
CA SER A 527 9.30 -10.28 11.56
C SER A 527 10.46 -11.24 11.86
N ALA A 528 10.21 -12.53 11.66
CA ALA A 528 11.23 -13.57 11.80
C ALA A 528 12.42 -13.34 10.85
N GLN A 529 12.18 -12.84 9.64
CA GLN A 529 13.24 -12.58 8.66
C GLN A 529 14.13 -11.39 9.04
N SER A 530 13.59 -10.42 9.80
CA SER A 530 14.31 -9.22 10.24
C SER A 530 14.99 -9.41 11.60
N MET A 531 14.25 -9.74 12.65
CA MET A 531 14.76 -9.83 14.03
C MET A 531 14.81 -11.25 14.59
N GLY A 532 14.47 -12.28 13.81
CA GLY A 532 14.43 -13.66 14.31
C GLY A 532 13.46 -13.81 15.48
N GLY A 533 13.87 -14.52 16.52
CA GLY A 533 13.07 -14.67 17.74
C GLY A 533 13.01 -13.41 18.62
N LEU A 534 13.95 -12.47 18.44
CA LEU A 534 14.06 -11.28 19.29
C LEU A 534 12.87 -10.32 19.12
N GLY A 535 12.35 -10.15 17.90
CA GLY A 535 11.21 -9.26 17.63
C GLY A 535 9.98 -9.65 18.44
N LEU A 536 9.62 -10.94 18.39
CA LEU A 536 8.53 -11.50 19.20
C LEU A 536 8.79 -11.38 20.70
N ALA A 537 10.03 -11.60 21.15
CA ALA A 537 10.38 -11.46 22.57
C ALA A 537 10.23 -10.03 23.09
N VAL A 538 10.67 -9.02 22.31
CA VAL A 538 10.49 -7.60 22.65
C VAL A 538 9.01 -7.26 22.71
N LEU A 539 8.23 -7.66 21.70
CA LEU A 539 6.78 -7.41 21.67
C LEU A 539 6.07 -8.06 22.86
N ALA A 540 6.42 -9.30 23.21
CA ALA A 540 5.86 -9.98 24.37
C ALA A 540 6.17 -9.25 25.68
N THR A 541 7.41 -8.77 25.86
CA THR A 541 7.80 -7.97 27.03
C THR A 541 7.01 -6.66 27.10
N LEU A 542 6.84 -5.95 25.98
CA LEU A 542 6.07 -4.70 25.93
C LEU A 542 4.59 -4.93 26.27
N VAL A 543 3.96 -5.96 25.70
CA VAL A 543 2.56 -6.27 26.01
C VAL A 543 2.39 -6.69 27.46
N LEU A 544 3.28 -7.52 28.01
CA LEU A 544 3.24 -7.88 29.43
C LEU A 544 3.42 -6.66 30.34
N ARG A 545 4.24 -5.68 29.94
CA ARG A 545 4.39 -4.40 30.65
C ARG A 545 3.08 -3.62 30.62
N PHE A 546 2.52 -3.36 29.44
CA PHE A 546 1.29 -2.58 29.30
C PHE A 546 0.08 -3.26 29.95
N ALA A 547 -0.06 -4.58 29.82
CA ALA A 547 -1.17 -5.33 30.41
C ALA A 547 -1.12 -5.40 31.95
N ARG A 548 0.07 -5.21 32.56
CA ARG A 548 0.23 -5.12 34.02
C ARG A 548 -0.13 -3.75 34.58
N GLU A 549 -0.23 -2.72 33.74
CA GLU A 549 -0.68 -1.41 34.20
C GLU A 549 -2.18 -1.46 34.50
N PRO A 550 -2.62 -1.09 35.72
CA PRO A 550 -4.03 -1.18 36.07
C PRO A 550 -4.87 -0.23 35.21
N SER A 551 -5.91 -0.76 34.58
CA SER A 551 -6.92 0.03 33.87
C SER A 551 -7.66 0.95 34.84
N ILE A 552 -7.96 2.16 34.39
CA ILE A 552 -8.82 3.10 35.11
C ILE A 552 -10.28 2.76 34.76
N PRO A 553 -11.14 2.39 35.73
CA PRO A 553 -12.51 2.00 35.43
C PRO A 553 -13.31 3.15 34.83
N ARG A 554 -13.87 2.95 33.64
CA ARG A 554 -14.89 3.82 33.04
C ARG A 554 -16.28 3.34 33.49
N PRO A 555 -17.10 4.19 34.14
CA PRO A 555 -18.42 3.79 34.59
C PRO A 555 -19.28 3.30 33.41
N ALA A 556 -19.81 2.08 33.53
CA ALA A 556 -20.79 1.53 32.62
C ALA A 556 -21.91 0.87 33.44
N PRO A 557 -23.18 0.97 33.02
CA PRO A 557 -24.26 0.27 33.68
C PRO A 557 -24.03 -1.25 33.64
N LYS A 558 -24.36 -1.93 34.74
CA LYS A 558 -24.45 -3.40 34.77
C LYS A 558 -25.39 -3.87 33.65
N LEU A 559 -25.16 -5.07 33.12
CA LEU A 559 -25.90 -5.56 31.96
C LEU A 559 -27.43 -5.54 32.19
N GLY A 560 -27.88 -5.95 33.38
CA GLY A 560 -29.30 -5.93 33.77
C GLY A 560 -29.90 -4.53 34.03
N ASN A 561 -29.08 -3.48 34.04
CA ASN A 561 -29.49 -2.08 34.22
C ASN A 561 -29.39 -1.24 32.93
N ARG A 562 -29.01 -1.85 31.80
CA ARG A 562 -29.02 -1.19 30.48
C ARG A 562 -30.47 -0.96 30.04
N SER A 563 -30.68 0.00 29.13
CA SER A 563 -31.99 0.25 28.51
C SER A 563 -32.61 -1.07 28.06
N ALA A 564 -33.90 -1.27 28.36
CA ALA A 564 -34.59 -2.49 27.97
C ALA A 564 -34.46 -2.68 26.46
N THR A 565 -33.91 -3.81 26.04
CA THR A 565 -33.79 -4.18 24.63
C THR A 565 -35.16 -4.07 23.97
N SER A 566 -35.24 -3.43 22.80
CA SER A 566 -36.47 -3.47 22.00
C SER A 566 -36.88 -4.91 21.71
N SER A 567 -38.19 -5.18 21.59
CA SER A 567 -38.63 -6.54 21.29
C SER A 567 -38.12 -6.98 19.91
N PRO A 568 -37.93 -8.29 19.65
CA PRO A 568 -37.53 -8.76 18.33
C PRO A 568 -38.45 -8.26 17.21
N GLU A 569 -39.75 -8.11 17.48
CA GLU A 569 -40.72 -7.56 16.52
C GLU A 569 -40.43 -6.09 16.19
N ASP A 570 -40.07 -5.27 17.19
CA ASP A 570 -39.72 -3.87 16.99
C ASP A 570 -38.43 -3.70 16.18
N VAL A 571 -37.43 -4.54 16.45
CA VAL A 571 -36.16 -4.56 15.70
C VAL A 571 -36.41 -4.97 14.25
N LEU A 572 -37.23 -5.99 14.01
CA LEU A 572 -37.61 -6.39 12.65
C LEU A 572 -38.43 -5.32 11.92
N ALA A 573 -39.34 -4.63 12.62
CA ALA A 573 -40.09 -3.52 12.06
C ALA A 573 -39.16 -2.37 11.65
N PHE A 574 -38.16 -2.06 12.47
CA PHE A 574 -37.10 -1.11 12.13
C PHE A 574 -36.34 -1.53 10.86
N MET A 575 -35.85 -2.78 10.80
CA MET A 575 -35.08 -3.27 9.66
C MET A 575 -35.87 -3.19 8.34
N ARG A 576 -37.18 -3.45 8.36
CA ARG A 576 -38.05 -3.34 7.17
C ARG A 576 -38.14 -1.93 6.60
N VAL A 577 -37.95 -0.90 7.42
CA VAL A 577 -37.97 0.51 6.98
C VAL A 577 -36.56 1.00 6.65
N ALA A 578 -35.56 0.59 7.42
CA ALA A 578 -34.17 1.01 7.26
C ALA A 578 -33.51 0.45 5.99
N LEU A 579 -33.69 -0.85 5.70
CA LEU A 579 -32.99 -1.52 4.59
C LEU A 579 -33.35 -0.94 3.21
N PRO A 580 -34.63 -0.71 2.86
CA PRO A 580 -34.97 -0.05 1.60
C PRO A 580 -34.37 1.35 1.48
N TRP A 581 -34.41 2.13 2.57
CA TRP A 581 -33.83 3.47 2.56
C TRP A 581 -32.31 3.44 2.31
N LEU A 582 -31.58 2.52 2.93
CA LEU A 582 -30.15 2.35 2.70
C LEU A 582 -29.86 1.89 1.27
N SER A 583 -30.65 0.98 0.72
CA SER A 583 -30.51 0.54 -0.67
C SER A 583 -30.70 1.70 -1.65
N ASP A 584 -31.71 2.55 -1.42
CA ASP A 584 -32.02 3.71 -2.27
C ASP A 584 -30.98 4.85 -2.14
N ASN A 585 -30.15 4.84 -1.07
CA ASN A 585 -29.16 5.87 -0.79
C ASN A 585 -27.71 5.35 -0.84
N GLY A 586 -27.47 4.13 -1.34
CA GLY A 586 -26.15 3.53 -1.45
C GLY A 586 -25.26 4.18 -2.53
N PRO A 587 -23.91 4.13 -2.42
CA PRO A 587 -23.14 3.35 -1.43
C PRO A 587 -23.12 4.00 -0.03
N ILE A 588 -23.06 3.16 1.01
CA ILE A 588 -23.26 3.56 2.42
C ILE A 588 -21.95 3.68 3.19
N TYR A 589 -21.59 4.89 3.59
CA TYR A 589 -20.38 5.08 4.40
C TYR A 589 -20.68 4.73 5.85
N LEU A 590 -20.19 3.55 6.25
CA LEU A 590 -20.39 3.02 7.59
C LEU A 590 -19.81 3.98 8.63
N GLY A 591 -20.65 4.42 9.57
CA GLY A 591 -20.27 5.34 10.65
C GLY A 591 -20.36 6.83 10.32
N ARG A 592 -20.62 7.21 9.05
CA ARG A 592 -20.98 8.60 8.68
C ARG A 592 -22.44 8.72 8.25
N THR A 593 -22.96 7.72 7.56
CA THR A 593 -24.36 7.70 7.11
C THR A 593 -25.29 7.61 8.32
N THR A 594 -26.16 8.60 8.49
CA THR A 594 -27.14 8.65 9.59
C THR A 594 -28.56 8.47 9.05
N LEU A 595 -29.30 7.51 9.60
CA LEU A 595 -30.71 7.31 9.26
C LEU A 595 -31.56 8.49 9.76
N PRO A 596 -32.55 8.98 8.99
CA PRO A 596 -33.48 9.99 9.48
C PRO A 596 -34.24 9.54 10.73
N GLU A 597 -34.38 10.44 11.72
CA GLU A 597 -35.08 10.15 12.97
C GLU A 597 -36.53 9.70 12.75
N SER A 598 -37.17 10.18 11.68
CA SER A 598 -38.53 9.79 11.27
C SER A 598 -38.69 8.31 10.89
N LEU A 599 -37.59 7.59 10.65
CA LEU A 599 -37.60 6.16 10.30
C LEU A 599 -37.40 5.25 11.52
N LEU A 600 -37.14 5.82 12.70
CA LEU A 600 -36.98 5.05 13.93
C LEU A 600 -38.35 4.56 14.43
N THR A 601 -38.51 3.24 14.55
CA THR A 601 -39.75 2.61 15.02
C THR A 601 -39.83 2.47 16.54
N GLY A 602 -38.77 2.85 17.26
CA GLY A 602 -38.65 2.73 18.72
C GLY A 602 -37.48 3.53 19.28
N PRO A 603 -37.24 3.48 20.61
CA PRO A 603 -36.15 4.20 21.25
C PRO A 603 -34.77 3.80 20.69
N PRO A 604 -33.89 4.76 20.33
CA PRO A 604 -32.59 4.47 19.69
C PRO A 604 -31.73 3.46 20.46
N ASP A 605 -31.56 3.64 21.77
CA ASP A 605 -30.74 2.75 22.60
C ASP A 605 -31.28 1.31 22.63
N GLY A 606 -32.62 1.15 22.66
CA GLY A 606 -33.26 -0.16 22.63
C GLY A 606 -33.08 -0.86 21.28
N LEU A 607 -33.16 -0.10 20.17
CA LEU A 607 -32.92 -0.60 18.82
C LEU A 607 -31.45 -0.96 18.60
N ILE A 608 -30.49 -0.18 19.11
CA ILE A 608 -29.06 -0.46 19.03
C ILE A 608 -28.73 -1.78 19.74
N GLU A 609 -29.19 -1.99 20.97
CA GLU A 609 -28.94 -3.24 21.71
C GLU A 609 -29.65 -4.42 21.03
N GLY A 610 -30.86 -4.21 20.51
CA GLY A 610 -31.58 -5.23 19.72
C GLY A 610 -30.84 -5.63 18.45
N ALA A 611 -30.27 -4.66 17.72
CA ALA A 611 -29.47 -4.90 16.53
C ALA A 611 -28.15 -5.62 16.85
N LYS A 612 -27.46 -5.27 17.94
CA LYS A 612 -26.27 -6.02 18.41
C LYS A 612 -26.59 -7.49 18.65
N LEU A 613 -27.71 -7.79 19.31
CA LEU A 613 -28.15 -9.16 19.55
C LEU A 613 -28.51 -9.88 18.26
N LEU A 614 -29.22 -9.22 17.35
CA LEU A 614 -29.55 -9.77 16.02
C LEU A 614 -28.27 -10.15 15.27
N LEU A 615 -27.28 -9.26 15.21
CA LEU A 615 -26.02 -9.52 14.51
C LEU A 615 -25.19 -10.61 15.18
N ALA A 616 -25.15 -10.63 16.51
CA ALA A 616 -24.41 -11.66 17.28
C ALA A 616 -25.00 -13.07 17.08
N HIS A 617 -26.32 -13.18 16.89
CA HIS A 617 -27.03 -14.45 16.69
C HIS A 617 -27.50 -14.64 15.23
N TYR A 618 -26.98 -13.86 14.29
CA TYR A 618 -27.31 -14.02 12.88
C TYR A 618 -26.84 -15.39 12.39
N ASP A 619 -27.65 -16.03 11.56
CA ASP A 619 -27.31 -17.33 10.97
C ASP A 619 -25.94 -17.26 10.25
N PRO A 620 -25.19 -18.37 10.16
CA PRO A 620 -23.86 -18.32 9.56
C PRO A 620 -23.91 -17.77 8.13
N VAL A 621 -22.96 -16.88 7.82
CA VAL A 621 -22.81 -16.28 6.51
C VAL A 621 -22.19 -17.31 5.57
N VAL A 622 -23.01 -18.02 4.78
CA VAL A 622 -22.55 -19.15 3.95
C VAL A 622 -22.43 -18.84 2.46
N SER A 623 -23.03 -17.75 1.99
CA SER A 623 -22.99 -17.33 0.59
C SER A 623 -22.65 -15.85 0.42
N ALA A 624 -22.30 -15.45 -0.81
CA ALA A 624 -22.10 -14.04 -1.16
C ALA A 624 -23.35 -13.19 -0.90
N THR A 625 -24.54 -13.71 -1.23
CA THR A 625 -25.82 -13.04 -0.97
C THR A 625 -26.10 -12.88 0.53
N ASP A 626 -25.76 -13.87 1.35
CA ASP A 626 -25.89 -13.75 2.82
C ASP A 626 -24.93 -12.69 3.36
N ALA A 627 -23.70 -12.64 2.82
CA ALA A 627 -22.70 -11.66 3.23
C ALA A 627 -23.11 -10.23 2.88
N GLU A 628 -23.71 -10.01 1.70
CA GLU A 628 -24.31 -8.72 1.32
C GLU A 628 -25.47 -8.34 2.24
N THR A 629 -26.37 -9.29 2.51
CA THR A 629 -27.52 -9.08 3.41
C THR A 629 -27.04 -8.72 4.81
N PHE A 630 -26.05 -9.43 5.34
CA PHE A 630 -25.45 -9.15 6.63
C PHE A 630 -24.77 -7.78 6.64
N GLY A 631 -24.05 -7.42 5.57
CA GLY A 631 -23.49 -6.08 5.36
C GLY A 631 -24.54 -4.96 5.46
N MET A 632 -25.71 -5.15 4.86
CA MET A 632 -26.81 -4.18 4.94
C MET A 632 -27.43 -4.08 6.35
N LEU A 633 -27.51 -5.19 7.10
CA LEU A 633 -27.94 -5.17 8.50
C LEU A 633 -26.95 -4.41 9.39
N ILE A 634 -25.64 -4.56 9.13
CA ILE A 634 -24.59 -3.81 9.82
C ILE A 634 -24.73 -2.31 9.53
N ALA A 635 -24.94 -1.95 8.26
CA ALA A 635 -25.17 -0.56 7.86
C ALA A 635 -26.39 0.05 8.57
N ALA A 636 -27.49 -0.69 8.68
CA ALA A 636 -28.68 -0.27 9.44
C ALA A 636 -28.40 -0.09 10.94
N ALA A 637 -27.66 -1.02 11.54
CA ALA A 637 -27.31 -0.95 12.96
C ALA A 637 -26.38 0.21 13.30
N ILE A 638 -25.41 0.52 12.43
CA ILE A 638 -24.46 1.63 12.65
C ILE A 638 -25.12 2.99 12.41
N SER A 639 -25.98 3.10 11.39
CA SER A 639 -26.60 4.38 11.00
C SER A 639 -27.61 4.94 12.03
N ILE A 640 -27.99 4.16 13.04
CA ILE A 640 -28.80 4.63 14.19
C ILE A 640 -27.98 5.06 15.40
N VAL A 641 -26.69 4.69 15.50
CA VAL A 641 -25.81 5.04 16.63
C VAL A 641 -25.75 6.56 16.91
N PRO A 642 -25.76 7.45 15.90
CA PRO A 642 -25.82 8.89 16.14
C PRO A 642 -27.04 9.36 16.96
N HIS A 643 -28.13 8.58 17.02
CA HIS A 643 -29.32 8.87 17.84
C HIS A 643 -29.27 8.27 19.25
N GLY A 644 -28.34 7.35 19.51
CA GLY A 644 -28.16 6.69 20.81
C GLY A 644 -27.33 7.49 21.80
N THR A 645 -27.29 7.03 23.06
CA THR A 645 -26.49 7.61 24.15
C THR A 645 -25.02 7.17 24.08
N ASP A 646 -24.76 5.90 23.76
CA ASP A 646 -23.40 5.37 23.57
C ASP A 646 -22.92 5.56 22.14
N LYS A 647 -22.16 6.63 21.89
CA LYS A 647 -21.59 6.92 20.56
C LYS A 647 -20.53 5.92 20.12
N ASN A 648 -20.00 5.10 21.02
CA ASN A 648 -18.98 4.08 20.72
C ASN A 648 -19.58 2.71 20.38
N ALA A 649 -20.92 2.63 20.32
CA ALA A 649 -21.64 1.41 19.95
C ALA A 649 -21.37 1.00 18.50
N ASP A 650 -21.01 1.93 17.61
CA ASP A 650 -20.62 1.68 16.22
C ASP A 650 -19.41 0.75 16.11
N LEU A 651 -18.33 1.02 16.83
CA LEU A 651 -17.12 0.19 16.87
C LEU A 651 -17.39 -1.18 17.51
N THR A 652 -18.33 -1.25 18.45
CA THR A 652 -18.76 -2.52 19.03
C THR A 652 -19.55 -3.36 18.02
N ILE A 653 -20.44 -2.73 17.24
CA ILE A 653 -21.18 -3.39 16.16
C ILE A 653 -20.22 -3.87 15.06
N ILE A 654 -19.26 -3.05 14.66
CA ILE A 654 -18.22 -3.43 13.68
C ILE A 654 -17.43 -4.64 14.19
N ARG A 655 -17.00 -4.65 15.46
CA ARG A 655 -16.31 -5.81 16.05
C ARG A 655 -17.16 -7.08 16.00
N ILE A 656 -18.43 -7.00 16.38
CA ILE A 656 -19.36 -8.16 16.31
C ILE A 656 -19.40 -8.67 14.87
N ALA A 657 -19.63 -7.78 13.90
CA ALA A 657 -19.68 -8.11 12.48
C ALA A 657 -18.39 -8.77 11.97
N ALA A 658 -17.24 -8.14 12.23
CA ALA A 658 -15.94 -8.63 11.77
C ALA A 658 -15.63 -10.02 12.35
N VAL A 659 -15.94 -10.24 13.64
CA VAL A 659 -15.79 -11.55 14.28
C VAL A 659 -16.72 -12.59 13.65
N ARG A 660 -17.96 -12.24 13.30
CA ARG A 660 -18.89 -13.15 12.61
C ARG A 660 -18.40 -13.53 11.22
N PHE A 661 -17.85 -12.59 10.45
CA PHE A 661 -17.22 -12.88 9.17
C PHE A 661 -16.01 -13.81 9.32
N ALA A 662 -15.11 -13.54 10.28
CA ALA A 662 -13.96 -14.40 10.55
C ALA A 662 -14.37 -15.83 10.96
N LEU A 663 -15.40 -15.97 11.81
CA LEU A 663 -15.94 -17.28 12.20
C LEU A 663 -16.61 -18.04 11.05
N ALA A 664 -17.07 -17.32 10.02
CA ALA A 664 -17.67 -17.88 8.82
C ALA A 664 -16.66 -18.04 7.67
N SER A 665 -15.35 -17.87 7.92
CA SER A 665 -14.27 -17.97 6.92
C SER A 665 -14.31 -16.93 5.79
N HIS A 666 -15.03 -15.82 5.99
CA HIS A 666 -14.95 -14.60 5.17
C HIS A 666 -13.85 -13.69 5.71
N PHE A 667 -12.61 -14.17 5.63
CA PHE A 667 -11.46 -13.54 6.29
C PHE A 667 -11.12 -12.17 5.70
N GLN A 668 -11.24 -12.00 4.37
CA GLN A 668 -11.02 -10.69 3.74
C GLN A 668 -12.03 -9.67 4.24
N LYS A 669 -13.34 -10.01 4.24
CA LYS A 669 -14.35 -9.10 4.80
C LYS A 669 -14.08 -8.77 6.26
N ALA A 670 -13.64 -9.74 7.06
CA ALA A 670 -13.28 -9.49 8.45
C ALA A 670 -12.14 -8.45 8.57
N ARG A 671 -11.09 -8.58 7.74
CA ARG A 671 -9.98 -7.60 7.65
C ARG A 671 -10.49 -6.23 7.21
N ASP A 672 -11.36 -6.16 6.21
CA ASP A 672 -11.93 -4.90 5.71
C ASP A 672 -12.68 -4.15 6.82
N TYR A 673 -13.51 -4.85 7.61
CA TYR A 673 -14.21 -4.24 8.76
C TYR A 673 -13.27 -3.86 9.90
N ALA A 674 -12.19 -4.62 10.13
CA ALA A 674 -11.16 -4.27 11.11
C ALA A 674 -10.42 -2.98 10.72
N GLU A 675 -9.99 -2.86 9.45
CA GLU A 675 -9.37 -1.66 8.90
C GLU A 675 -10.35 -0.47 8.94
N HIS A 676 -11.62 -0.70 8.59
CA HIS A 676 -12.66 0.34 8.71
C HIS A 676 -12.85 0.84 10.15
N ALA A 677 -12.74 -0.06 11.15
CA ALA A 677 -12.81 0.34 12.55
C ALA A 677 -11.69 1.33 12.93
N LEU A 678 -10.47 1.10 12.44
CA LEU A 678 -9.33 2.00 12.65
C LEU A 678 -9.56 3.36 11.99
N GLN A 679 -10.12 3.39 10.78
CA GLN A 679 -10.48 4.63 10.08
C GLN A 679 -11.59 5.43 10.81
N LEU A 680 -12.53 4.73 11.47
CA LEU A 680 -13.66 5.34 12.17
C LEU A 680 -13.32 5.83 13.60
N ALA A 681 -12.20 5.37 14.17
CA ALA A 681 -11.81 5.70 15.54
C ALA A 681 -11.66 7.20 15.79
N GLY A 682 -11.09 7.93 14.82
CA GLY A 682 -10.75 9.34 14.96
C GLY A 682 -9.66 9.57 16.02
N ALA A 683 -9.70 10.72 16.68
CA ALA A 683 -8.70 11.12 17.68
C ALA A 683 -9.08 10.82 19.14
N ASP A 684 -10.26 10.24 19.41
CA ASP A 684 -10.70 9.89 20.76
C ASP A 684 -9.96 8.63 21.26
N PRO A 685 -9.12 8.70 22.32
CA PRO A 685 -8.34 7.56 22.81
C PRO A 685 -9.19 6.33 23.17
N CYS A 686 -10.42 6.53 23.67
CA CYS A 686 -11.29 5.43 24.04
C CYS A 686 -11.83 4.68 22.80
N ARG A 687 -12.12 5.43 21.72
CA ARG A 687 -12.52 4.87 20.43
C ARG A 687 -11.34 4.17 19.75
N VAL A 688 -10.16 4.78 19.78
CA VAL A 688 -8.91 4.20 19.28
C VAL A 688 -8.64 2.84 19.93
N ARG A 689 -8.75 2.74 21.27
CA ARG A 689 -8.60 1.46 21.99
C ARG A 689 -9.62 0.40 21.54
N LEU A 690 -10.87 0.78 21.31
CA LEU A 690 -11.91 -0.15 20.80
C LEU A 690 -11.64 -0.63 19.38
N ALA A 691 -11.16 0.26 18.51
CA ALA A 691 -10.81 -0.08 17.14
C ALA A 691 -9.61 -1.04 17.10
N TRP A 692 -8.58 -0.80 17.92
CA TRP A 692 -7.47 -1.72 18.08
C TRP A 692 -7.87 -3.09 18.64
N LEU A 693 -8.81 -3.13 19.58
CA LEU A 693 -9.37 -4.39 20.07
C LEU A 693 -10.10 -5.15 18.94
N CYS A 694 -10.86 -4.46 18.09
CA CYS A 694 -11.50 -5.06 16.92
C CYS A 694 -10.47 -5.64 15.95
N PHE A 695 -9.47 -4.84 15.59
CA PHE A 695 -8.40 -5.24 14.69
C PHE A 695 -7.64 -6.45 15.23
N SER A 696 -7.20 -6.38 16.49
CA SER A 696 -6.45 -7.46 17.12
C SER A 696 -7.24 -8.77 17.20
N ASP A 697 -8.55 -8.72 17.49
CA ASP A 697 -9.40 -9.92 17.55
C ASP A 697 -9.53 -10.59 16.17
N VAL A 698 -9.69 -9.79 15.10
CA VAL A 698 -9.75 -10.30 13.72
C VAL A 698 -8.43 -10.96 13.33
N TYR A 699 -7.31 -10.27 13.48
CA TYR A 699 -6.01 -10.80 13.06
C TYR A 699 -5.55 -12.01 13.90
N GLN A 700 -5.97 -12.11 15.17
CA GLN A 700 -5.77 -13.35 15.94
C GLN A 700 -6.58 -14.50 15.34
N ARG A 701 -7.81 -14.26 14.87
CA ARG A 701 -8.70 -15.29 14.31
C ARG A 701 -8.30 -15.74 12.91
N THR A 702 -7.73 -14.85 12.10
CA THR A 702 -7.14 -15.22 10.80
C THR A 702 -5.83 -15.97 10.95
N GLY A 703 -5.18 -15.92 12.12
CA GLY A 703 -3.91 -16.59 12.41
C GLY A 703 -2.68 -15.70 12.28
N GLU A 704 -2.86 -14.44 11.90
CA GLU A 704 -1.84 -13.39 11.82
C GLU A 704 -1.49 -12.83 13.21
N ILE A 705 -1.00 -13.72 14.07
CA ILE A 705 -0.84 -13.47 15.49
C ILE A 705 0.10 -12.30 15.79
N ILE A 706 1.15 -12.08 14.99
CA ILE A 706 2.07 -10.94 15.18
C ILE A 706 1.34 -9.61 14.97
N GLN A 707 0.58 -9.45 13.88
CA GLN A 707 -0.24 -8.26 13.65
C GLN A 707 -1.25 -8.06 14.78
N GLY A 708 -1.94 -9.14 15.18
CA GLY A 708 -2.85 -9.12 16.32
C GLY A 708 -2.16 -8.69 17.62
N PHE A 709 -0.92 -9.12 17.86
CA PHE A 709 -0.16 -8.82 19.07
C PHE A 709 0.35 -7.37 19.12
N VAL A 710 0.75 -6.82 17.96
CA VAL A 710 1.04 -5.39 17.81
C VAL A 710 -0.21 -4.55 18.07
N ALA A 711 -1.35 -4.96 17.52
CA ALA A 711 -2.61 -4.23 17.67
C ALA A 711 -3.10 -4.19 19.12
N ILE A 712 -3.03 -5.30 19.87
CA ILE A 712 -3.40 -5.26 21.31
C ILE A 712 -2.41 -4.42 22.11
N ALA A 713 -1.12 -4.42 21.76
CA ALA A 713 -0.14 -3.55 22.37
C ALA A 713 -0.50 -2.06 22.13
N CYS A 714 -0.87 -1.71 20.90
CA CYS A 714 -1.34 -0.38 20.55
C CYS A 714 -2.57 0.01 21.38
N GLY A 715 -3.59 -0.85 21.42
CA GLY A 715 -4.81 -0.62 22.21
C GLY A 715 -4.55 -0.41 23.71
N LEU A 716 -3.66 -1.22 24.32
CA LEU A 716 -3.28 -1.08 25.73
C LEU A 716 -2.45 0.19 26.00
N SER A 717 -1.68 0.65 25.02
CA SER A 717 -0.84 1.86 25.14
C SER A 717 -1.58 3.17 24.86
N ALA A 718 -2.69 3.13 24.12
CA ALA A 718 -3.44 4.32 23.68
C ALA A 718 -4.24 4.99 24.80
N ASP A 719 -4.87 4.21 25.69
CA ASP A 719 -5.69 4.74 26.77
C ASP A 719 -5.69 3.76 27.95
N ARG A 720 -5.80 4.27 29.17
CA ARG A 720 -5.97 3.47 30.38
C ARG A 720 -7.43 3.34 30.81
N LEU A 721 -8.34 4.16 30.29
CA LEU A 721 -9.77 4.09 30.59
C LEU A 721 -10.41 2.88 29.91
N ALA A 722 -11.02 1.99 30.69
CA ALA A 722 -11.72 0.82 30.16
C ALA A 722 -12.97 0.48 30.98
N THR A 723 -14.02 0.01 30.30
CA THR A 723 -15.18 -0.62 30.92
C THR A 723 -14.85 -2.07 31.25
N SER A 724 -15.57 -2.66 32.21
CA SER A 724 -15.44 -4.10 32.50
C SER A 724 -15.70 -4.98 31.28
N GLU A 725 -16.57 -4.55 30.35
CA GLU A 725 -16.80 -5.28 29.10
C GLU A 725 -15.56 -5.26 28.18
N GLN A 726 -14.89 -4.11 28.05
CA GLN A 726 -13.63 -4.01 27.30
C GLN A 726 -12.55 -4.90 27.91
N VAL A 727 -12.36 -4.83 29.23
CA VAL A 727 -11.37 -5.67 29.95
C VAL A 727 -11.64 -7.16 29.73
N TRP A 728 -12.91 -7.59 29.74
CA TRP A 728 -13.26 -8.98 29.45
C TRP A 728 -12.76 -9.44 28.07
N TYR A 729 -13.06 -8.68 27.02
CA TYR A 729 -12.64 -9.03 25.66
C TYR A 729 -11.12 -8.99 25.47
N GLU A 730 -10.44 -7.99 26.05
CA GLU A 730 -8.98 -7.88 26.04
C GLU A 730 -8.31 -9.06 26.76
N SER A 731 -8.82 -9.46 27.92
CA SER A 731 -8.31 -10.62 28.67
C SER A 731 -8.44 -11.92 27.86
N VAL A 732 -9.58 -12.15 27.20
CA VAL A 732 -9.79 -13.32 26.35
C VAL A 732 -8.91 -13.29 25.10
N LEU A 733 -8.67 -12.11 24.53
CA LEU A 733 -7.79 -11.94 23.38
C LEU A 733 -6.32 -12.18 23.74
N LEU A 734 -5.85 -11.58 24.83
CA LEU A 734 -4.49 -11.82 25.36
C LEU A 734 -4.28 -13.31 25.69
N PHE A 735 -5.28 -13.97 26.29
CA PHE A 735 -5.26 -15.41 26.50
C PHE A 735 -5.05 -16.16 25.17
N ARG A 736 -5.85 -15.87 24.13
CA ARG A 736 -5.77 -16.56 22.83
C ARG A 736 -4.41 -16.35 22.15
N ILE A 737 -3.95 -15.11 22.06
CA ILE A 737 -2.65 -14.76 21.46
C ILE A 737 -1.51 -15.50 22.18
N THR A 738 -1.45 -15.40 23.51
CA THR A 738 -0.35 -16.02 24.27
C THR A 738 -0.45 -17.55 24.34
N ARG A 739 -1.66 -18.12 24.31
CA ARG A 739 -1.86 -19.58 24.13
C ARG A 739 -1.31 -20.05 22.80
N ASP A 740 -1.60 -19.34 21.72
CA ASP A 740 -1.18 -19.72 20.37
C ASP A 740 0.34 -19.58 20.19
N LEU A 741 0.96 -18.64 20.93
CA LEU A 741 2.41 -18.50 21.10
C LEU A 741 3.02 -19.50 22.10
N ARG A 742 2.23 -20.45 22.64
CA ARG A 742 2.64 -21.48 23.61
C ARG A 742 3.13 -20.96 24.96
N MET A 743 2.77 -19.72 25.33
CA MET A 743 3.05 -19.11 26.63
C MET A 743 1.95 -19.45 27.66
N ILE A 744 1.67 -20.74 27.86
CA ILE A 744 0.48 -21.24 28.58
C ILE A 744 0.29 -20.66 30.00
N PRO A 745 1.32 -20.58 30.87
CA PRO A 745 1.14 -20.02 32.20
C PRO A 745 0.71 -18.54 32.18
N PHE A 746 1.26 -17.76 31.26
CA PHE A 746 0.87 -16.36 31.06
C PHE A 746 -0.55 -16.26 30.51
N ALA A 747 -0.91 -17.11 29.53
CA ALA A 747 -2.25 -17.15 28.96
C ALA A 747 -3.31 -17.30 30.06
N ILE A 748 -3.16 -18.32 30.91
CA ILE A 748 -4.11 -18.60 32.00
C ILE A 748 -4.23 -17.41 32.98
N SER A 749 -3.12 -16.72 33.28
CA SER A 749 -3.12 -15.57 34.20
C SER A 749 -4.02 -14.41 33.75
N PHE A 750 -4.19 -14.19 32.44
CA PHE A 750 -5.06 -13.14 31.93
C PHE A 750 -6.55 -13.39 32.21
N LEU A 751 -6.96 -14.65 32.39
CA LEU A 751 -8.35 -15.00 32.64
C LEU A 751 -8.85 -14.59 34.05
N GLU A 752 -7.94 -14.32 34.99
CA GLU A 752 -8.31 -13.79 36.31
C GLU A 752 -8.91 -12.38 36.19
N ALA A 753 -8.30 -11.52 35.37
CA ALA A 753 -8.84 -10.20 35.06
C ALA A 753 -10.19 -10.29 34.34
N GLY A 754 -10.34 -11.26 33.43
CA GLY A 754 -11.62 -11.57 32.78
C GLY A 754 -12.71 -11.99 33.77
N ARG A 755 -12.39 -12.83 34.76
CA ARG A 755 -13.32 -13.25 35.81
C ARG A 755 -13.79 -12.06 36.66
N ALA A 756 -12.86 -11.18 37.04
CA ALA A 756 -13.18 -9.96 37.78
C ALA A 756 -14.06 -9.00 36.96
N ALA A 757 -13.80 -8.88 35.66
CA ALA A 757 -14.62 -8.11 34.74
C ALA A 757 -16.07 -8.63 34.65
N LEU A 758 -16.27 -9.94 34.47
CA LEU A 758 -17.61 -10.55 34.46
C LEU A 758 -18.35 -10.38 35.80
N GLN A 759 -17.63 -10.47 36.92
CA GLN A 759 -18.18 -10.22 38.24
C GLN A 759 -18.69 -8.77 38.37
N ASN A 760 -17.90 -7.80 37.89
CA ASN A 760 -18.29 -6.38 37.90
C ASN A 760 -19.49 -6.10 36.99
N LEU A 761 -19.63 -6.82 35.88
CA LEU A 761 -20.79 -6.76 34.98
C LEU A 761 -22.04 -7.44 35.57
N GLY A 762 -21.88 -8.29 36.58
CA GLY A 762 -22.96 -9.06 37.22
C GLY A 762 -23.41 -10.28 36.40
N VAL A 763 -22.53 -10.84 35.57
CA VAL A 763 -22.83 -11.96 34.67
C VAL A 763 -21.84 -13.13 34.77
N LEU A 764 -21.05 -13.18 35.85
CA LEU A 764 -20.09 -14.27 36.07
C LEU A 764 -20.78 -15.63 36.06
N ASP A 765 -21.85 -15.80 36.83
CA ASP A 765 -22.62 -17.05 36.89
C ASP A 765 -23.21 -17.46 35.54
N LYS A 766 -23.36 -16.52 34.59
CA LYS A 766 -23.86 -16.81 33.24
C LYS A 766 -22.75 -17.27 32.30
N TYR A 767 -21.52 -16.77 32.44
CA TYR A 767 -20.44 -16.96 31.45
C TYR A 767 -19.17 -17.63 32.00
N GLU A 768 -19.17 -18.06 33.25
CA GLU A 768 -18.02 -18.74 33.88
C GLU A 768 -17.55 -19.97 33.09
N GLN A 769 -18.46 -20.76 32.51
CA GLN A 769 -18.15 -21.91 31.67
C GLN A 769 -17.31 -21.54 30.43
N ARG A 770 -17.40 -20.30 29.94
CA ARG A 770 -16.55 -19.83 28.84
C ARG A 770 -15.10 -19.73 29.28
N ILE A 771 -14.84 -19.26 30.51
CA ILE A 771 -13.48 -19.24 31.10
C ILE A 771 -12.96 -20.67 31.27
N GLU A 772 -13.78 -21.55 31.83
CA GLU A 772 -13.39 -22.96 32.02
C GLU A 772 -13.10 -23.66 30.69
N THR A 773 -13.88 -23.38 29.64
CA THR A 773 -13.60 -23.87 28.27
C THR A 773 -12.21 -23.44 27.79
N LEU A 774 -11.86 -22.16 27.95
CA LEU A 774 -10.54 -21.64 27.57
C LEU A 774 -9.41 -22.30 28.36
N ILE A 775 -9.56 -22.46 29.68
CA ILE A 775 -8.58 -23.15 30.53
C ILE A 775 -8.39 -24.60 30.06
N LEU A 776 -9.48 -25.31 29.75
CA LEU A 776 -9.42 -26.68 29.28
C LEU A 776 -8.76 -26.80 27.90
N GLN A 777 -9.00 -25.84 26.99
CA GLN A 777 -8.28 -25.76 25.72
C GLN A 777 -6.76 -25.59 25.93
N ALA A 778 -6.34 -24.68 26.82
CA ALA A 778 -4.93 -24.48 27.15
C ALA A 778 -4.30 -25.73 27.78
N ARG A 779 -5.01 -26.40 28.71
CA ARG A 779 -4.55 -27.64 29.32
C ARG A 779 -4.47 -28.79 28.31
N PHE A 780 -5.42 -28.90 27.39
CA PHE A 780 -5.37 -29.91 26.34
C PHE A 780 -4.16 -29.68 25.42
N LEU A 781 -3.88 -28.42 25.09
CA LEU A 781 -2.73 -28.04 24.27
C LEU A 781 -1.38 -28.35 24.95
N GLU A 782 -1.29 -28.18 26.27
CA GLU A 782 -0.11 -28.51 27.09
C GLU A 782 0.06 -30.03 27.30
N ASN A 783 -1.04 -30.74 27.58
CA ASN A 783 -1.04 -32.16 27.94
C ASN A 783 -1.15 -33.12 26.75
N GLY A 784 -1.48 -32.64 25.55
CA GLY A 784 -1.60 -33.47 24.34
C GLY A 784 -0.32 -34.23 23.96
N ALA A 785 0.85 -33.72 24.41
CA ALA A 785 2.15 -34.37 24.29
C ALA A 785 2.47 -35.36 25.43
N GLY A 786 1.68 -35.36 26.53
CA GLY A 786 1.86 -36.18 27.71
C GLY A 786 1.41 -37.64 27.57
N GLY A 787 0.96 -38.04 26.36
CA GLY A 787 0.50 -39.38 26.04
C GLY A 787 -0.95 -39.67 26.45
N GLN A 788 -1.37 -40.92 26.24
CA GLN A 788 -2.75 -41.39 26.39
C GLN A 788 -3.41 -41.02 27.72
N ALA A 789 -2.74 -41.25 28.86
CA ALA A 789 -3.29 -41.00 30.19
C ALA A 789 -3.62 -39.53 30.43
N ALA A 790 -2.79 -38.61 29.90
CA ALA A 790 -2.98 -37.18 30.09
C ALA A 790 -4.21 -36.65 29.33
N VAL A 791 -4.54 -37.25 28.18
CA VAL A 791 -5.78 -36.96 27.44
C VAL A 791 -6.99 -37.56 28.13
N GLU A 792 -6.87 -38.80 28.64
CA GLU A 792 -7.95 -39.48 29.36
C GLU A 792 -8.38 -38.73 30.63
N ASP A 793 -7.43 -38.17 31.38
CA ASP A 793 -7.69 -37.34 32.58
C ASP A 793 -8.48 -36.05 32.28
N LEU A 794 -8.47 -35.58 31.02
CA LEU A 794 -9.19 -34.37 30.61
C LEU A 794 -10.65 -34.63 30.21
N PHE A 795 -11.07 -35.87 29.97
CA PHE A 795 -12.46 -36.14 29.55
C PHE A 795 -13.48 -35.72 30.60
N ALA A 796 -13.29 -36.10 31.86
CA ALA A 796 -14.23 -35.76 32.93
C ALA A 796 -14.46 -34.25 33.07
N PRO A 797 -13.43 -33.38 33.16
CA PRO A 797 -13.65 -31.94 33.24
C PRO A 797 -14.18 -31.34 31.92
N ILE A 798 -13.81 -31.84 30.75
CA ILE A 798 -14.37 -31.37 29.46
C ILE A 798 -15.87 -31.69 29.38
N VAL A 799 -16.28 -32.92 29.73
CA VAL A 799 -17.69 -33.34 29.73
C VAL A 799 -18.52 -32.53 30.71
N ALA A 800 -18.03 -32.31 31.93
CA ALA A 800 -18.71 -31.49 32.93
C ALA A 800 -18.94 -30.06 32.43
N ASN A 801 -17.92 -29.45 31.81
CA ASN A 801 -18.04 -28.12 31.23
C ASN A 801 -18.99 -28.09 30.01
N ALA A 802 -18.95 -29.11 29.15
CA ALA A 802 -19.87 -29.26 28.03
C ALA A 802 -21.34 -29.37 28.46
N GLN A 803 -21.63 -30.10 29.55
CA GLN A 803 -22.95 -30.17 30.15
C GLN A 803 -23.40 -28.79 30.67
N ALA A 804 -22.52 -28.05 31.34
CA ALA A 804 -22.82 -26.69 31.79
C ALA A 804 -23.15 -25.73 30.62
N VAL A 805 -22.45 -25.86 29.49
CA VAL A 805 -22.74 -25.11 28.25
C VAL A 805 -24.14 -25.45 27.71
N LEU A 806 -24.50 -26.75 27.67
CA LEU A 806 -25.82 -27.19 27.22
C LEU A 806 -26.96 -26.72 28.14
N GLU A 807 -26.77 -26.80 29.46
CA GLU A 807 -27.75 -26.38 30.48
C GLU A 807 -28.00 -24.87 30.45
N ARG A 808 -26.94 -24.07 30.20
CA ARG A 808 -27.02 -22.60 30.17
C ARG A 808 -27.42 -22.04 28.81
N HIS A 809 -27.64 -22.90 27.81
CA HIS A 809 -27.91 -22.52 26.42
C HIS A 809 -26.84 -21.55 25.86
N ASP A 810 -25.57 -21.82 26.15
CA ASP A 810 -24.44 -21.04 25.66
C ASP A 810 -23.89 -21.59 24.33
N GLU A 811 -22.88 -20.93 23.74
CA GLU A 811 -22.23 -21.29 22.47
C GLU A 811 -21.62 -22.72 22.50
N PRO A 812 -22.17 -23.69 21.74
CA PRO A 812 -21.71 -25.08 21.78
C PRO A 812 -20.40 -25.33 21.02
N GLU A 813 -20.05 -24.50 20.03
CA GLU A 813 -18.98 -24.76 19.07
C GLU A 813 -17.59 -24.91 19.72
N PRO A 814 -17.14 -24.02 20.64
CA PRO A 814 -15.78 -24.09 21.16
C PRO A 814 -15.49 -25.34 21.99
N VAL A 815 -16.48 -25.79 22.77
CA VAL A 815 -16.37 -27.00 23.60
C VAL A 815 -16.61 -28.27 22.76
N ALA A 816 -17.46 -28.20 21.73
CA ALA A 816 -17.65 -29.28 20.77
C ALA A 816 -16.35 -29.58 20.01
N ALA A 817 -15.67 -28.54 19.51
CA ALA A 817 -14.38 -28.69 18.83
C ALA A 817 -13.31 -29.32 19.75
N LEU A 818 -13.21 -28.85 21.00
CA LEU A 818 -12.29 -29.41 21.99
C LEU A 818 -12.59 -30.88 22.29
N LEU A 819 -13.86 -31.22 22.53
CA LEU A 819 -14.27 -32.59 22.83
C LEU A 819 -14.08 -33.53 21.64
N SER A 820 -14.39 -33.06 20.42
CA SER A 820 -14.18 -33.79 19.16
C SER A 820 -12.69 -34.10 18.93
N GLU A 821 -11.82 -33.11 19.13
CA GLU A 821 -10.38 -33.29 19.03
C GLU A 821 -9.81 -34.20 20.13
N ALA A 822 -10.31 -34.10 21.38
CA ALA A 822 -9.90 -34.99 22.46
C ALA A 822 -10.30 -36.46 22.20
N ILE A 823 -11.50 -36.69 21.65
CA ILE A 823 -11.97 -38.02 21.22
C ILE A 823 -11.06 -38.57 20.13
N ARG A 824 -10.74 -37.75 19.12
CA ARG A 824 -9.85 -38.14 18.02
C ARG A 824 -8.46 -38.50 18.53
N GLN A 825 -7.85 -37.63 19.32
CA GLN A 825 -6.50 -37.82 19.87
C GLN A 825 -6.42 -39.09 20.73
N SER A 826 -7.43 -39.33 21.59
CA SER A 826 -7.51 -40.55 22.39
C SER A 826 -7.64 -41.80 21.50
N THR A 827 -8.45 -41.75 20.45
CA THR A 827 -8.64 -42.88 19.52
C THR A 827 -7.34 -43.24 18.79
N ILE A 828 -6.61 -42.25 18.27
CA ILE A 828 -5.32 -42.45 17.59
C ILE A 828 -4.27 -43.04 18.54
N GLN A 829 -4.30 -42.63 19.81
CA GLN A 829 -3.40 -43.15 20.84
C GLN A 829 -3.83 -44.52 21.39
N GLY A 830 -4.91 -45.12 20.89
CA GLY A 830 -5.44 -46.41 21.35
C GLY A 830 -6.12 -46.35 22.72
N GLY A 831 -6.52 -45.15 23.16
CA GLY A 831 -7.18 -44.90 24.45
C GLY A 831 -8.67 -45.23 24.49
N THR A 832 -9.24 -45.21 25.70
CA THR A 832 -10.66 -45.51 25.92
C THR A 832 -11.48 -44.22 25.99
N VAL A 833 -12.27 -43.97 24.95
CA VAL A 833 -13.22 -42.83 24.94
C VAL A 833 -14.49 -43.18 25.72
N PRO A 834 -14.85 -42.42 26.76
CA PRO A 834 -16.10 -42.62 27.52
C PRO A 834 -17.34 -42.51 26.63
N SER A 835 -18.37 -43.34 26.87
CA SER A 835 -19.64 -43.25 26.12
C SER A 835 -20.33 -41.89 26.32
N GLU A 836 -20.29 -41.37 27.55
CA GLU A 836 -20.84 -40.06 27.91
C GLU A 836 -20.24 -38.92 27.07
N ALA A 837 -18.93 -38.97 26.79
CA ALA A 837 -18.26 -37.99 25.95
C ALA A 837 -18.82 -37.96 24.51
N ARG A 838 -19.11 -39.14 23.94
CA ARG A 838 -19.73 -39.25 22.60
C ARG A 838 -21.17 -38.74 22.60
N ASP A 839 -21.94 -39.08 23.64
CA ASP A 839 -23.34 -38.66 23.75
C ASP A 839 -23.47 -37.14 23.93
N VAL A 840 -22.58 -36.53 24.72
CA VAL A 840 -22.55 -35.07 24.92
C VAL A 840 -22.06 -34.36 23.66
N LEU A 841 -21.04 -34.87 22.96
CA LEU A 841 -20.60 -34.30 21.68
C LEU A 841 -21.75 -34.28 20.66
N LYS A 842 -22.52 -35.36 20.57
CA LYS A 842 -23.68 -35.44 19.67
C LYS A 842 -24.69 -34.34 19.96
N GLN A 843 -25.03 -34.12 21.24
CA GLN A 843 -25.96 -33.06 21.65
C GLN A 843 -25.43 -31.66 21.34
N LEU A 844 -24.12 -31.44 21.48
CA LEU A 844 -23.50 -30.16 21.13
C LEU A 844 -23.55 -29.90 19.61
N VAL A 845 -23.19 -30.90 18.79
CA VAL A 845 -23.20 -30.80 17.32
C VAL A 845 -24.63 -30.59 16.79
N GLU A 846 -25.64 -31.20 17.40
CA GLU A 846 -27.06 -30.95 17.05
C GLU A 846 -27.50 -29.49 17.28
N ARG A 847 -26.79 -28.74 18.13
CA ARG A 847 -27.02 -27.30 18.37
C ARG A 847 -26.10 -26.39 17.56
N CYS A 848 -25.06 -26.93 16.93
CA CYS A 848 -24.16 -26.17 16.07
C CYS A 848 -24.82 -25.91 14.72
N SER A 849 -24.43 -24.82 14.06
CA SER A 849 -24.86 -24.58 12.69
C SER A 849 -24.33 -25.63 11.70
N GLN A 850 -24.99 -25.80 10.55
CA GLN A 850 -24.57 -26.81 9.56
C GLN A 850 -23.11 -26.64 9.11
N SER A 851 -22.66 -25.40 8.90
CA SER A 851 -21.27 -25.09 8.53
C SER A 851 -20.29 -25.51 9.63
N GLN A 852 -20.55 -25.09 10.89
CA GLN A 852 -19.68 -25.42 12.02
C GLN A 852 -19.69 -26.92 12.35
N SER A 853 -20.83 -27.59 12.21
CA SER A 853 -20.94 -29.04 12.36
C SER A 853 -20.10 -29.79 11.34
N ALA A 854 -20.01 -29.30 10.09
CA ALA A 854 -19.15 -29.90 9.07
C ALA A 854 -17.66 -29.73 9.42
N ILE A 855 -17.25 -28.55 9.89
CA ILE A 855 -15.87 -28.29 10.34
C ILE A 855 -15.53 -29.17 11.55
N ILE A 856 -16.38 -29.21 12.58
CA ILE A 856 -16.17 -30.02 13.80
C ILE A 856 -16.10 -31.52 13.46
N ALA A 857 -16.91 -31.97 12.50
CA ALA A 857 -16.88 -33.35 12.01
C ALA A 857 -15.57 -33.66 11.26
N ALA A 858 -15.09 -32.75 10.41
CA ALA A 858 -13.82 -32.91 9.71
C ALA A 858 -12.62 -32.90 10.68
N ILE A 859 -12.64 -32.01 11.68
CA ILE A 859 -11.61 -31.94 12.73
C ILE A 859 -11.58 -33.21 13.56
N GLY A 860 -12.74 -33.76 13.93
CA GLY A 860 -12.85 -34.97 14.75
C GLY A 860 -12.61 -36.28 14.01
N ALA A 861 -12.54 -36.27 12.69
CA ALA A 861 -12.29 -37.46 11.90
C ALA A 861 -10.83 -37.94 12.06
N GLU A 862 -10.63 -39.25 12.17
CA GLU A 862 -9.29 -39.85 12.17
C GLU A 862 -8.57 -39.59 10.84
N SER A 863 -9.30 -39.74 9.73
CA SER A 863 -8.89 -39.29 8.40
C SER A 863 -10.12 -38.70 7.70
N PRO A 864 -10.16 -37.38 7.41
CA PRO A 864 -11.26 -36.77 6.69
C PRO A 864 -11.28 -37.26 5.25
N SER A 865 -12.48 -37.38 4.65
CA SER A 865 -12.61 -37.72 3.21
C SER A 865 -12.36 -36.51 2.32
N ALA A 866 -12.09 -36.76 1.03
CA ALA A 866 -11.89 -35.69 0.05
C ALA A 866 -13.09 -34.72 -0.01
N ASP A 867 -14.32 -35.23 0.08
CA ASP A 867 -15.55 -34.43 0.12
C ASP A 867 -15.65 -33.53 1.38
N GLN A 868 -15.20 -34.03 2.54
CA GLN A 868 -15.19 -33.24 3.77
C GLN A 868 -14.18 -32.09 3.67
N VAL A 869 -12.99 -32.36 3.13
CA VAL A 869 -11.96 -31.33 2.90
C VAL A 869 -12.44 -30.30 1.88
N LEU A 870 -13.05 -30.74 0.77
CA LEU A 870 -13.63 -29.84 -0.24
C LEU A 870 -14.74 -28.95 0.35
N THR A 871 -15.55 -29.48 1.26
CA THR A 871 -16.60 -28.72 1.94
C THR A 871 -16.02 -27.55 2.74
N VAL A 872 -14.91 -27.78 3.44
CA VAL A 872 -14.20 -26.71 4.18
C VAL A 872 -13.52 -25.75 3.21
N ALA A 873 -12.85 -26.26 2.15
CA ALA A 873 -12.17 -25.42 1.17
C ALA A 873 -13.10 -24.41 0.48
N ARG A 874 -14.33 -24.81 0.15
CA ARG A 874 -15.35 -23.96 -0.49
C ARG A 874 -15.90 -22.85 0.41
N GLN A 875 -15.69 -22.94 1.73
CA GLN A 875 -16.16 -21.92 2.69
C GLN A 875 -15.16 -20.79 2.87
N ILE A 876 -13.90 -20.98 2.48
CA ILE A 876 -12.84 -19.97 2.64
C ILE A 876 -12.96 -18.96 1.50
N GLU A 877 -13.20 -17.69 1.86
CA GLU A 877 -13.15 -16.56 0.94
C GLU A 877 -11.72 -16.37 0.42
N ALA A 878 -11.57 -16.05 -0.87
CA ALA A 878 -10.28 -15.75 -1.45
C ALA A 878 -9.75 -14.41 -0.91
N ALA A 879 -8.50 -14.39 -0.47
CA ALA A 879 -7.86 -13.18 0.01
C ALA A 879 -7.53 -12.22 -1.15
N MET A 880 -7.50 -10.92 -0.85
CA MET A 880 -7.04 -9.89 -1.80
C MET A 880 -5.52 -9.89 -1.94
N GLN A 881 -4.79 -10.11 -0.83
CA GLN A 881 -3.33 -10.20 -0.82
C GLN A 881 -2.87 -11.66 -0.76
N ALA A 882 -1.81 -12.00 -1.50
CA ALA A 882 -1.27 -13.36 -1.51
C ALA A 882 -0.80 -13.80 -0.12
N ASP A 883 -0.09 -12.92 0.60
CA ASP A 883 0.45 -13.21 1.94
C ASP A 883 -0.63 -13.64 2.95
N ASP A 884 -1.83 -13.07 2.87
CA ASP A 884 -2.98 -13.41 3.74
C ASP A 884 -3.45 -14.86 3.53
N THR A 885 -3.32 -15.39 2.31
CA THR A 885 -3.71 -16.76 1.97
C THR A 885 -2.93 -17.77 2.80
N ALA A 886 -1.67 -17.48 3.15
CA ALA A 886 -0.83 -18.35 3.99
C ALA A 886 -1.48 -18.65 5.35
N TYR A 887 -2.22 -17.69 5.90
CA TYR A 887 -2.86 -17.79 7.20
C TYR A 887 -4.27 -18.37 7.08
N ASP A 888 -5.02 -17.91 6.08
CA ASP A 888 -6.43 -18.27 5.86
C ASP A 888 -6.63 -19.77 5.62
N VAL A 889 -5.65 -20.44 4.98
CA VAL A 889 -5.73 -21.88 4.68
C VAL A 889 -5.19 -22.79 5.79
N ARG A 890 -4.73 -22.27 6.92
CA ARG A 890 -4.04 -23.08 7.95
C ARG A 890 -4.83 -24.29 8.43
N SER A 891 -6.12 -24.11 8.72
CA SER A 891 -6.99 -25.22 9.14
C SER A 891 -7.25 -26.20 8.00
N LEU A 892 -7.30 -25.71 6.76
CA LEU A 892 -7.48 -26.54 5.57
C LEU A 892 -6.25 -27.43 5.31
N VAL A 893 -5.04 -26.89 5.48
CA VAL A 893 -3.78 -27.62 5.34
C VAL A 893 -3.72 -28.79 6.32
N ILE A 894 -4.06 -28.58 7.60
CA ILE A 894 -4.12 -29.65 8.60
C ILE A 894 -5.11 -30.76 8.18
N LEU A 895 -6.24 -30.41 7.58
CA LEU A 895 -7.20 -31.40 7.08
C LEU A 895 -6.67 -32.12 5.83
N ALA A 896 -5.96 -31.42 4.95
CA ALA A 896 -5.34 -31.99 3.76
C ALA A 896 -4.20 -32.96 4.10
N GLU A 897 -3.36 -32.67 5.10
CA GLU A 897 -2.32 -33.58 5.62
C GLU A 897 -2.94 -34.90 6.13
N ARG A 898 -4.07 -34.80 6.83
CA ARG A 898 -4.81 -35.98 7.34
C ARG A 898 -5.52 -36.75 6.22
N LEU A 899 -6.04 -36.06 5.21
CA LEU A 899 -6.58 -36.69 4.00
C LEU A 899 -5.48 -37.44 3.25
N LEU A 900 -4.28 -36.86 3.15
CA LEU A 900 -3.13 -37.48 2.48
C LEU A 900 -2.72 -38.79 3.18
N ALA A 901 -2.91 -38.90 4.50
CA ALA A 901 -2.64 -40.11 5.27
C ALA A 901 -3.64 -41.26 5.02
N SER A 902 -4.76 -40.98 4.35
CA SER A 902 -5.89 -41.91 4.19
C SER A 902 -5.67 -42.98 3.11
N ALA A 903 -6.47 -44.05 3.19
CA ALA A 903 -6.57 -45.05 2.12
C ALA A 903 -7.16 -44.46 0.82
N GLU A 904 -7.94 -43.38 0.89
CA GLU A 904 -8.52 -42.70 -0.26
C GLU A 904 -7.41 -42.04 -1.09
N ALA A 905 -6.56 -41.23 -0.46
CA ALA A 905 -5.45 -40.54 -1.16
C ALA A 905 -4.37 -41.50 -1.67
N SER A 906 -4.06 -42.57 -0.95
CA SER A 906 -3.09 -43.57 -1.42
C SER A 906 -3.62 -44.47 -2.55
N GLY A 907 -4.94 -44.61 -2.68
CA GLY A 907 -5.60 -45.41 -3.72
C GLY A 907 -5.99 -44.63 -4.98
N ASP A 908 -6.10 -43.30 -4.90
CA ASP A 908 -6.60 -42.45 -5.98
C ASP A 908 -5.69 -41.24 -6.24
N PRO A 909 -5.05 -41.14 -7.43
CA PRO A 909 -4.17 -40.01 -7.74
C PRO A 909 -4.88 -38.66 -7.74
N TRP A 910 -6.17 -38.60 -8.09
CA TRP A 910 -6.90 -37.33 -8.10
C TRP A 910 -7.02 -36.75 -6.69
N THR A 911 -7.35 -37.60 -5.72
CA THR A 911 -7.40 -37.23 -4.30
C THR A 911 -6.03 -36.82 -3.76
N ALA A 912 -4.96 -37.53 -4.15
CA ALA A 912 -3.59 -37.16 -3.76
C ALA A 912 -3.17 -35.79 -4.31
N VAL A 913 -3.38 -35.52 -5.60
CA VAL A 913 -3.06 -34.21 -6.21
C VAL A 913 -3.88 -33.10 -5.56
N PHE A 914 -5.18 -33.33 -5.31
CA PHE A 914 -6.05 -32.39 -4.61
C PHE A 914 -5.49 -32.02 -3.23
N ALA A 915 -5.15 -33.01 -2.40
CA ALA A 915 -4.59 -32.76 -1.07
C ALA A 915 -3.24 -32.03 -1.14
N ILE A 916 -2.33 -32.44 -2.03
CA ILE A 916 -1.00 -31.81 -2.17
C ILE A 916 -1.11 -30.35 -2.64
N GLU A 917 -1.98 -30.08 -3.61
CA GLU A 917 -2.19 -28.71 -4.09
C GLU A 917 -2.75 -27.81 -2.99
N LEU A 918 -3.65 -28.29 -2.13
CA LEU A 918 -4.14 -27.50 -0.98
C LEU A 918 -3.03 -27.16 0.05
N MET A 919 -1.97 -27.96 0.11
CA MET A 919 -0.83 -27.77 1.02
C MET A 919 0.33 -27.00 0.39
N ALA A 920 0.28 -26.72 -0.92
CA ALA A 920 1.28 -25.97 -1.65
C ALA A 920 1.35 -24.49 -1.19
N ASP A 921 2.38 -23.77 -1.64
CA ASP A 921 2.61 -22.37 -1.24
C ASP A 921 1.80 -21.42 -2.12
N HIS A 922 0.58 -21.12 -1.67
CA HIS A 922 -0.35 -20.19 -2.33
C HIS A 922 -0.16 -18.72 -1.92
N ALA A 923 0.84 -18.44 -1.07
CA ALA A 923 1.14 -17.10 -0.61
C ALA A 923 2.17 -16.37 -1.48
N ILE A 924 2.47 -16.93 -2.65
CA ILE A 924 3.29 -16.29 -3.68
C ILE A 924 2.34 -15.72 -4.73
N SER A 925 2.47 -14.42 -5.01
CA SER A 925 1.61 -13.70 -5.96
C SER A 925 1.62 -14.38 -7.33
N LEU A 926 0.42 -14.54 -7.90
CA LEU A 926 0.25 -15.11 -9.23
C LEU A 926 0.75 -14.10 -10.29
N PRO A 927 1.65 -14.48 -11.23
CA PRO A 927 2.20 -13.57 -12.23
C PRO A 927 1.18 -12.80 -13.08
N THR A 928 -0.02 -13.36 -13.29
CA THR A 928 -1.12 -12.71 -14.02
C THR A 928 -2.03 -11.86 -13.13
N SER A 929 -1.95 -11.98 -11.80
CA SER A 929 -2.83 -11.29 -10.84
C SER A 929 -2.08 -10.19 -10.11
N ALA A 930 -1.65 -9.16 -10.85
CA ALA A 930 -1.00 -8.00 -10.24
C ALA A 930 -1.92 -7.27 -9.24
N ASN A 931 -3.24 -7.47 -9.31
CA ASN A 931 -4.24 -6.63 -8.68
C ASN A 931 -5.60 -7.34 -8.41
N GLY A 932 -5.73 -8.65 -8.64
CA GLY A 932 -6.94 -9.45 -8.39
C GLY A 932 -6.85 -10.24 -7.08
N PRO A 933 -7.92 -10.98 -6.69
CA PRO A 933 -7.80 -11.93 -5.59
C PRO A 933 -6.63 -12.87 -5.86
N ALA A 934 -5.99 -13.34 -4.80
CA ALA A 934 -4.84 -14.23 -4.87
C ALA A 934 -5.27 -15.61 -5.40
N TRP A 935 -4.99 -16.67 -4.66
CA TRP A 935 -5.43 -18.01 -5.04
C TRP A 935 -6.90 -18.25 -4.66
N GLN A 936 -7.63 -18.96 -5.53
CA GLN A 936 -8.99 -19.43 -5.26
C GLN A 936 -8.97 -20.92 -4.98
N SER A 937 -9.69 -21.34 -3.93
CA SER A 937 -9.77 -22.75 -3.59
C SER A 937 -10.47 -23.57 -4.69
N PRO A 938 -10.03 -24.81 -4.94
CA PRO A 938 -10.65 -25.67 -5.94
C PRO A 938 -12.13 -25.89 -5.64
N HIS A 939 -12.96 -25.81 -6.69
CA HIS A 939 -14.38 -26.09 -6.55
C HIS A 939 -14.69 -27.58 -6.66
N GLN A 940 -13.78 -28.40 -7.17
CA GLN A 940 -13.96 -29.85 -7.33
C GLN A 940 -12.66 -30.59 -7.02
N ILE A 941 -12.76 -31.82 -6.49
CA ILE A 941 -11.60 -32.68 -6.18
C ILE A 941 -10.74 -32.94 -7.42
N ARG A 942 -11.35 -33.08 -8.60
CA ARG A 942 -10.60 -33.40 -9.83
C ARG A 942 -9.82 -32.24 -10.42
N GLN A 943 -10.23 -31.00 -10.16
CA GLN A 943 -9.73 -29.80 -10.83
C GLN A 943 -8.19 -29.68 -10.75
N PRO A 944 -7.52 -29.85 -9.60
CA PRO A 944 -6.05 -29.81 -9.55
C PRO A 944 -5.38 -30.92 -10.38
N GLY A 945 -5.98 -32.11 -10.43
CA GLY A 945 -5.48 -33.21 -11.25
C GLY A 945 -5.63 -32.96 -12.75
N GLU A 946 -6.71 -32.29 -13.17
CA GLU A 946 -6.95 -31.93 -14.57
C GLU A 946 -5.91 -30.90 -15.02
N LEU A 947 -5.66 -29.90 -14.18
CA LEU A 947 -4.63 -28.90 -14.40
C LEU A 947 -3.23 -29.54 -14.47
N ALA A 948 -2.89 -30.45 -13.55
CA ALA A 948 -1.60 -31.14 -13.57
C ALA A 948 -1.41 -31.97 -14.85
N ALA A 949 -2.45 -32.68 -15.30
CA ALA A 949 -2.41 -33.43 -16.55
C ALA A 949 -2.24 -32.50 -17.77
N GLU A 950 -3.02 -31.42 -17.86
CA GLU A 950 -2.95 -30.44 -18.95
C GLU A 950 -1.59 -29.72 -19.02
N LEU A 951 -1.07 -29.28 -17.87
CA LEU A 951 0.25 -28.68 -17.79
C LEU A 951 1.33 -29.67 -18.22
N SER A 952 1.24 -30.94 -17.80
CA SER A 952 2.22 -31.94 -18.22
C SER A 952 2.20 -32.19 -19.74
N ASP A 953 1.01 -32.27 -20.35
CA ASP A 953 0.85 -32.46 -21.80
C ASP A 953 1.34 -31.24 -22.59
N SER A 954 0.88 -30.04 -22.22
CA SER A 954 1.21 -28.79 -22.93
C SER A 954 2.69 -28.39 -22.80
N THR A 955 3.33 -28.72 -21.68
CA THR A 955 4.75 -28.42 -21.44
C THR A 955 5.69 -29.52 -21.92
N GLY A 956 5.19 -30.74 -22.09
CA GLY A 956 6.01 -31.93 -22.31
C GLY A 956 6.94 -32.26 -21.15
N LEU A 957 6.64 -31.76 -19.94
CA LEU A 957 7.40 -32.03 -18.72
C LEU A 957 6.54 -32.80 -17.71
N PRO A 958 7.09 -33.86 -17.09
CA PRO A 958 6.44 -34.50 -15.97
C PRO A 958 6.35 -33.57 -14.76
N LEU A 959 5.18 -33.53 -14.13
CA LEU A 959 4.96 -32.86 -12.84
C LEU A 959 4.93 -33.90 -11.74
N VAL A 960 5.79 -33.74 -10.74
CA VAL A 960 5.88 -34.65 -9.59
C VAL A 960 5.32 -33.91 -8.38
N MET A 961 4.13 -34.34 -7.94
CA MET A 961 3.44 -33.81 -6.79
C MET A 961 3.93 -34.56 -5.55
N ILE A 962 4.40 -33.84 -4.53
CA ILE A 962 4.96 -34.41 -3.31
C ILE A 962 4.33 -33.74 -2.08
N GLY A 963 3.80 -34.52 -1.15
CA GLY A 963 3.33 -34.00 0.14
C GLY A 963 3.74 -34.90 1.29
N MET A 964 3.85 -34.31 2.47
CA MET A 964 3.99 -35.05 3.73
C MET A 964 2.60 -35.19 4.36
N ASP A 965 2.28 -36.40 4.80
CA ASP A 965 1.02 -36.67 5.49
C ASP A 965 1.12 -36.37 7.00
N SER A 966 -0.01 -36.39 7.70
CA SER A 966 -0.05 -36.11 9.15
C SER A 966 0.65 -37.15 10.04
N ARG A 967 1.27 -38.20 9.47
CA ARG A 967 2.08 -39.21 10.17
C ARG A 967 3.57 -39.04 9.89
N GLY A 968 3.97 -38.04 9.10
CA GLY A 968 5.34 -37.79 8.69
C GLY A 968 5.83 -38.70 7.56
N LEU A 969 4.92 -39.34 6.81
CA LEU A 969 5.25 -40.12 5.61
C LEU A 969 5.06 -39.29 4.34
N LEU A 970 5.96 -39.47 3.38
CA LEU A 970 5.90 -38.78 2.10
C LEU A 970 5.05 -39.58 1.11
N LEU A 971 4.06 -38.91 0.51
CA LEU A 971 3.28 -39.43 -0.60
C LEU A 971 3.61 -38.63 -1.86
N ARG A 972 3.93 -39.34 -2.95
CA ARG A 972 4.14 -38.74 -4.27
C ARG A 972 3.18 -39.28 -5.32
N THR A 973 2.83 -38.45 -6.29
CA THR A 973 2.17 -38.86 -7.53
C THR A 973 2.76 -38.07 -8.70
N THR A 974 2.60 -38.57 -9.92
CA THR A 974 3.22 -37.97 -11.11
C THR A 974 2.17 -37.78 -12.19
N ALA A 975 2.13 -36.58 -12.76
CA ALA A 975 1.47 -36.31 -14.03
C ALA A 975 2.53 -36.41 -15.14
N ALA A 976 2.32 -37.27 -16.13
CA ALA A 976 3.16 -37.40 -17.30
C ALA A 976 2.31 -37.72 -18.54
N ASP A 977 2.67 -37.12 -19.68
CA ASP A 977 2.00 -37.34 -20.97
C ASP A 977 0.47 -37.17 -20.89
N GLY A 978 0.01 -36.16 -20.14
CA GLY A 978 -1.41 -35.88 -19.94
C GLY A 978 -2.15 -36.86 -19.01
N THR A 979 -1.43 -37.70 -18.26
CA THR A 979 -2.04 -38.72 -17.40
C THR A 979 -1.49 -38.69 -15.97
N LEU A 980 -2.35 -38.96 -14.99
CA LEU A 980 -1.95 -39.11 -13.58
C LEU A 980 -1.62 -40.57 -13.26
N HIS A 981 -0.46 -40.80 -12.65
CA HIS A 981 0.01 -42.11 -12.22
C HIS A 981 -0.36 -42.43 -10.78
N THR A 982 -0.44 -43.72 -10.46
CA THR A 982 -0.78 -44.21 -9.11
C THR A 982 0.12 -43.58 -8.04
N PRO A 983 -0.46 -43.11 -6.92
CA PRO A 983 0.32 -42.60 -5.79
C PRO A 983 1.28 -43.65 -5.22
N VAL A 984 2.42 -43.17 -4.72
CA VAL A 984 3.43 -43.96 -4.02
C VAL A 984 3.65 -43.35 -2.65
N CYS A 985 3.43 -44.15 -1.61
CA CYS A 985 3.78 -43.81 -0.24
C CYS A 985 5.19 -44.32 0.04
N GLU A 986 6.13 -43.41 0.31
CA GLU A 986 7.52 -43.75 0.56
C GLU A 986 7.67 -44.41 1.94
N THR A 987 8.61 -45.36 2.03
CA THR A 987 8.93 -46.01 3.31
C THR A 987 9.68 -45.06 4.23
N SER A 988 9.63 -45.31 5.54
CA SER A 988 10.40 -44.56 6.53
C SER A 988 11.93 -44.65 6.36
N GLU A 989 12.41 -45.64 5.60
CA GLU A 989 13.82 -45.76 5.19
C GLU A 989 14.16 -44.78 4.05
N THR A 990 13.20 -44.48 3.19
CA THR A 990 13.36 -43.58 2.03
C THR A 990 13.17 -42.12 2.45
N PHE A 991 12.16 -41.85 3.27
CA PHE A 991 11.87 -40.52 3.81
C PHE A 991 11.47 -40.57 5.29
N SER A 992 11.98 -39.64 6.09
CA SER A 992 11.59 -39.49 7.50
C SER A 992 11.53 -38.01 7.89
N GLU A 993 10.35 -37.57 8.36
CA GLU A 993 10.12 -36.23 8.93
C GLU A 993 11.15 -35.89 10.02
N ASN A 994 11.35 -36.77 11.01
CA ASN A 994 12.33 -36.57 12.08
C ASN A 994 13.75 -36.31 11.54
N ARG A 995 14.13 -36.94 10.42
CA ARG A 995 15.46 -36.70 9.82
C ARG A 995 15.50 -35.36 9.10
N LEU A 996 14.42 -34.99 8.40
CA LEU A 996 14.28 -33.68 7.78
C LEU A 996 14.31 -32.54 8.83
N ASP A 997 13.60 -32.71 9.94
CA ASP A 997 13.58 -31.74 11.05
C ASP A 997 14.97 -31.55 11.64
N ASN A 998 15.67 -32.65 11.94
CA ASN A 998 17.05 -32.61 12.43
C ASN A 998 18.00 -31.98 11.40
N TRP A 999 17.83 -32.29 10.12
CA TRP A 999 18.60 -31.69 9.04
C TRP A 999 18.39 -30.16 8.98
N SER A 1000 17.14 -29.70 9.10
CA SER A 1000 16.78 -28.28 8.97
C SER A 1000 17.39 -27.36 10.04
N GLN A 1001 17.84 -27.92 11.17
CA GLN A 1001 18.47 -27.15 12.24
C GLN A 1001 19.87 -26.63 11.85
N GLU A 1002 20.57 -27.33 10.97
CA GLU A 1002 21.97 -27.02 10.60
C GLU A 1002 22.15 -26.76 9.11
N PHE A 1003 21.33 -27.38 8.27
CA PHE A 1003 21.43 -27.35 6.83
C PHE A 1003 20.30 -26.52 6.21
N PRO A 1004 20.49 -25.97 4.99
CA PRO A 1004 21.64 -26.15 4.10
C PRO A 1004 22.89 -25.32 4.45
N PHE A 1005 22.81 -24.31 5.33
CA PHE A 1005 23.90 -23.36 5.58
C PHE A 1005 25.26 -24.01 5.89
N ARG A 1006 25.29 -25.03 6.74
CA ARG A 1006 26.52 -25.72 7.16
C ARG A 1006 27.33 -26.33 6.00
N TYR A 1007 26.69 -26.63 4.86
CA TYR A 1007 27.38 -27.20 3.69
C TYR A 1007 28.47 -26.29 3.10
N GLY A 1008 28.33 -24.96 3.24
CA GLY A 1008 29.31 -24.01 2.70
C GLY A 1008 30.48 -23.68 3.64
N ILE A 1009 30.46 -24.16 4.89
CA ILE A 1009 31.41 -23.74 5.93
C ILE A 1009 32.23 -24.92 6.47
N ASP A 1010 31.60 -26.09 6.66
CA ASP A 1010 32.27 -27.28 7.19
C ASP A 1010 33.00 -28.05 6.07
N MET A 1011 34.15 -27.51 5.66
CA MET A 1011 34.92 -28.01 4.51
C MET A 1011 35.70 -29.32 4.77
N GLN A 1012 35.74 -29.81 6.02
CA GLN A 1012 36.58 -30.96 6.41
C GLN A 1012 35.78 -32.24 6.66
N ALA A 1013 34.46 -32.17 6.77
CA ALA A 1013 33.61 -33.33 6.99
C ALA A 1013 33.45 -34.16 5.69
N MET A 1014 34.12 -35.32 5.63
CA MET A 1014 33.95 -36.27 4.51
C MET A 1014 32.51 -36.77 4.41
N ASN A 1015 31.98 -36.86 3.20
CA ASN A 1015 30.64 -37.39 2.88
C ASN A 1015 29.47 -36.65 3.57
N LEU A 1016 29.67 -35.41 4.04
CA LEU A 1016 28.66 -34.65 4.79
C LEU A 1016 27.29 -34.62 4.11
N PHE A 1017 27.24 -34.42 2.78
CA PHE A 1017 25.99 -34.42 2.02
C PHE A 1017 25.28 -35.77 2.09
N TYR A 1018 25.99 -36.89 1.96
CA TYR A 1018 25.39 -38.22 1.93
C TYR A 1018 24.91 -38.66 3.32
N THR A 1019 25.66 -38.34 4.39
CA THR A 1019 25.28 -38.71 5.76
C THR A 1019 24.15 -37.85 6.30
N SER A 1020 24.14 -36.54 5.98
CA SER A 1020 23.09 -35.63 6.44
C SER A 1020 21.77 -35.79 5.71
N THR A 1021 21.77 -36.29 4.47
CA THR A 1021 20.55 -36.50 3.65
C THR A 1021 20.02 -37.93 3.71
N GLU A 1022 20.62 -38.80 4.52
CA GLU A 1022 20.21 -40.21 4.62
C GLU A 1022 18.74 -40.34 5.06
N GLY A 1023 17.92 -41.01 4.25
CA GLY A 1023 16.48 -41.15 4.51
C GLY A 1023 15.69 -39.86 4.32
N ILE A 1024 16.14 -38.98 3.41
CA ILE A 1024 15.39 -37.82 2.91
C ILE A 1024 15.40 -37.89 1.37
N GLY A 1025 14.50 -38.67 0.79
CA GLY A 1025 14.46 -38.88 -0.66
C GLY A 1025 13.15 -39.43 -1.20
N VAL A 1026 13.23 -39.93 -2.43
CA VAL A 1026 12.12 -40.55 -3.17
C VAL A 1026 12.58 -41.83 -3.84
N SER A 1027 11.67 -42.80 -4.01
CA SER A 1027 11.98 -44.09 -4.64
C SER A 1027 12.22 -43.99 -6.15
N GLU A 1028 11.59 -43.02 -6.82
CA GLU A 1028 11.68 -42.84 -8.27
C GLU A 1028 11.54 -41.37 -8.65
N LEU A 1029 12.29 -40.96 -9.68
CA LEU A 1029 12.21 -39.62 -10.26
C LEU A 1029 12.61 -39.66 -11.74
N LEU A 1030 11.78 -39.06 -12.60
CA LEU A 1030 11.99 -38.98 -14.05
C LEU A 1030 13.15 -38.04 -14.40
N GLU A 1031 13.77 -38.23 -15.58
CA GLU A 1031 14.99 -37.51 -16.00
C GLU A 1031 14.83 -35.99 -15.99
N ARG A 1032 13.65 -35.50 -16.38
CA ARG A 1032 13.22 -34.11 -16.26
C ARG A 1032 11.97 -34.09 -15.41
N ALA A 1033 11.96 -33.28 -14.36
CA ALA A 1033 10.81 -33.20 -13.46
C ALA A 1033 10.65 -31.79 -12.90
N VAL A 1034 9.39 -31.35 -12.85
CA VAL A 1034 8.97 -30.16 -12.11
C VAL A 1034 8.35 -30.64 -10.81
N LEU A 1035 8.88 -30.20 -9.69
CA LEU A 1035 8.41 -30.58 -8.37
C LEU A 1035 7.40 -29.55 -7.87
N VAL A 1036 6.20 -30.03 -7.53
CA VAL A 1036 5.20 -29.26 -6.78
C VAL A 1036 5.09 -29.91 -5.41
N MET A 1037 5.49 -29.17 -4.37
CA MET A 1037 5.64 -29.73 -3.03
C MET A 1037 4.76 -29.00 -2.01
N SER A 1038 4.29 -29.71 -0.99
CA SER A 1038 3.71 -29.06 0.19
C SER A 1038 4.70 -28.04 0.75
N ALA A 1039 4.19 -26.90 1.25
CA ALA A 1039 5.02 -25.75 1.60
C ALA A 1039 6.08 -26.05 2.68
N GLU A 1040 5.86 -27.08 3.51
CA GLU A 1040 6.84 -27.56 4.51
C GLU A 1040 8.06 -28.28 3.91
N LEU A 1041 7.93 -28.85 2.71
CA LEU A 1041 8.99 -29.59 2.01
C LEU A 1041 9.80 -28.70 1.08
N GLN A 1042 9.26 -27.56 0.66
CA GLN A 1042 9.93 -26.59 -0.22
C GLN A 1042 11.29 -26.07 0.29
N PRO A 1043 11.52 -25.88 1.61
CA PRO A 1043 12.85 -25.57 2.16
C PRO A 1043 13.95 -26.56 1.79
N TYR A 1044 13.60 -27.82 1.47
CA TYR A 1044 14.57 -28.84 1.12
C TYR A 1044 15.06 -28.69 -0.34
N PRO A 1045 16.37 -28.54 -0.59
CA PRO A 1045 16.89 -28.32 -1.94
C PRO A 1045 16.71 -29.55 -2.85
N ALA A 1046 16.01 -29.36 -3.97
CA ALA A 1046 15.62 -30.45 -4.88
C ALA A 1046 16.81 -31.27 -5.42
N ASN A 1047 17.97 -30.66 -5.68
CA ASN A 1047 19.15 -31.39 -6.18
C ASN A 1047 19.69 -32.39 -5.15
N LEU A 1048 19.38 -32.20 -3.86
CA LEU A 1048 19.83 -33.05 -2.77
C LEU A 1048 18.92 -34.24 -2.48
N LEU A 1049 17.72 -34.30 -3.08
CA LEU A 1049 16.81 -35.44 -2.92
C LEU A 1049 17.56 -36.76 -3.18
N ARG A 1050 17.45 -37.69 -2.25
CA ARG A 1050 18.05 -39.03 -2.42
C ARG A 1050 17.24 -39.84 -3.42
N LEU A 1051 17.94 -40.40 -4.40
CA LEU A 1051 17.41 -41.42 -5.31
C LEU A 1051 18.29 -42.67 -5.17
N GLY A 1052 17.84 -43.59 -4.31
CA GLY A 1052 18.68 -44.70 -3.84
C GLY A 1052 19.93 -44.19 -3.12
N ASN A 1053 21.11 -44.57 -3.62
CA ASN A 1053 22.39 -44.19 -3.02
C ASN A 1053 23.01 -42.89 -3.56
N GLU A 1054 22.35 -42.20 -4.50
CA GLU A 1054 22.87 -40.98 -5.13
C GLU A 1054 21.98 -39.74 -4.87
N LEU A 1055 22.55 -38.55 -5.09
CA LEU A 1055 21.82 -37.28 -5.09
C LEU A 1055 21.20 -37.05 -6.46
N ALA A 1056 19.90 -36.70 -6.49
CA ALA A 1056 19.13 -36.60 -7.73
C ALA A 1056 19.74 -35.60 -8.73
N GLY A 1057 20.24 -34.46 -8.25
CA GLY A 1057 20.79 -33.40 -9.11
C GLY A 1057 21.99 -33.81 -9.97
N PHE A 1058 22.65 -34.94 -9.68
CA PHE A 1058 23.72 -35.46 -10.54
C PHE A 1058 23.22 -36.06 -11.85
N SER A 1059 21.95 -36.47 -11.91
CA SER A 1059 21.40 -37.23 -13.05
C SER A 1059 20.01 -36.77 -13.49
N ARG A 1060 19.38 -35.85 -12.76
CA ARG A 1060 18.03 -35.35 -12.98
C ARG A 1060 18.04 -33.84 -13.18
N ARG A 1061 17.26 -33.37 -14.15
CA ARG A 1061 16.99 -31.95 -14.41
C ARG A 1061 15.75 -31.55 -13.61
N LEU A 1062 15.95 -30.77 -12.57
CA LEU A 1062 14.93 -30.48 -11.58
C LEU A 1062 14.61 -28.99 -11.52
N ALA A 1063 13.34 -28.67 -11.34
CA ALA A 1063 12.85 -27.36 -10.99
C ALA A 1063 11.80 -27.49 -9.88
N VAL A 1064 11.71 -26.48 -9.01
CA VAL A 1064 10.67 -26.39 -7.98
C VAL A 1064 9.75 -25.23 -8.31
N VAL A 1065 8.43 -25.47 -8.25
CA VAL A 1065 7.42 -24.40 -8.40
C VAL A 1065 6.58 -24.29 -7.13
N PRO A 1066 6.06 -23.08 -6.79
CA PRO A 1066 5.26 -22.88 -5.58
C PRO A 1066 4.00 -23.74 -5.47
N SER A 1067 3.24 -23.83 -6.57
CA SER A 1067 1.96 -24.55 -6.69
C SER A 1067 1.61 -24.78 -8.16
N LEU A 1068 0.59 -25.60 -8.45
CA LEU A 1068 0.08 -25.76 -9.82
C LEU A 1068 -0.55 -24.47 -10.33
N ALA A 1069 -1.35 -23.80 -9.50
CA ALA A 1069 -1.98 -22.52 -9.86
C ALA A 1069 -0.95 -21.44 -10.23
N TRP A 1070 0.17 -21.38 -9.50
CA TRP A 1070 1.25 -20.44 -9.83
C TRP A 1070 1.90 -20.78 -11.17
N LEU A 1071 2.16 -22.07 -11.43
CA LEU A 1071 2.77 -22.50 -12.70
C LEU A 1071 1.86 -22.19 -13.90
N GLU A 1072 0.56 -22.46 -13.79
CA GLU A 1072 -0.44 -22.09 -14.81
C GLU A 1072 -0.40 -20.59 -15.10
N SER A 1073 -0.44 -19.76 -14.05
CA SER A 1073 -0.36 -18.31 -14.17
C SER A 1073 0.96 -17.85 -14.81
N ALA A 1074 2.10 -18.40 -14.40
CA ALA A 1074 3.40 -18.08 -14.99
C ALA A 1074 3.47 -18.43 -16.48
N ARG A 1075 2.84 -19.54 -16.89
CA ARG A 1075 2.83 -19.99 -18.30
C ARG A 1075 1.87 -19.21 -19.19
N THR A 1076 0.82 -18.63 -18.61
CA THR A 1076 -0.16 -17.80 -19.32
C THR A 1076 0.20 -16.31 -19.32
N ALA A 1077 1.04 -15.87 -18.39
CA ALA A 1077 1.53 -14.50 -18.31
C ALA A 1077 2.29 -14.09 -19.59
N GLN A 1078 2.02 -12.86 -20.04
CA GLN A 1078 2.76 -12.29 -21.16
C GLN A 1078 4.17 -11.89 -20.69
N PRO A 1079 5.24 -12.28 -21.42
CA PRO A 1079 6.58 -11.83 -21.13
C PRO A 1079 6.67 -10.30 -21.15
N SER A 1080 7.47 -9.72 -20.24
CA SER A 1080 7.90 -8.33 -20.35
C SER A 1080 8.48 -8.06 -21.74
N ALA A 1081 8.11 -6.94 -22.37
CA ALA A 1081 8.69 -6.51 -23.64
C ALA A 1081 10.16 -6.04 -23.49
N ASN A 1082 10.66 -5.96 -22.27
CA ASN A 1082 12.02 -5.53 -21.95
C ASN A 1082 13.02 -6.66 -22.18
N THR A 1083 13.94 -6.49 -23.14
CA THR A 1083 14.94 -7.49 -23.54
C THR A 1083 16.33 -7.22 -22.94
N ARG A 1084 16.44 -6.34 -21.93
CA ARG A 1084 17.73 -5.98 -21.33
C ARG A 1084 18.29 -7.13 -20.50
N HIS A 1085 19.60 -7.36 -20.63
CA HIS A 1085 20.36 -8.30 -19.80
C HIS A 1085 21.36 -7.51 -18.96
N VAL A 1086 21.27 -7.62 -17.64
CA VAL A 1086 22.05 -6.81 -16.70
C VAL A 1086 22.73 -7.71 -15.68
N ALA A 1087 23.97 -7.40 -15.32
CA ALA A 1087 24.70 -8.00 -14.24
C ALA A 1087 25.13 -6.92 -13.24
N TRP A 1088 25.02 -7.20 -11.95
CA TRP A 1088 25.49 -6.31 -10.89
C TRP A 1088 26.45 -7.03 -9.95
N ILE A 1089 27.64 -6.45 -9.77
CA ILE A 1089 28.69 -6.95 -8.90
C ILE A 1089 29.34 -5.75 -8.20
N PRO A 1090 29.02 -5.44 -6.93
CA PRO A 1090 29.58 -4.27 -6.28
C PRO A 1090 31.07 -4.50 -5.96
N THR A 1091 31.97 -3.87 -6.74
CA THR A 1091 33.43 -4.03 -6.57
C THR A 1091 34.11 -2.82 -5.94
N THR A 1092 33.35 -1.78 -5.60
CA THR A 1092 33.85 -0.56 -4.95
C THR A 1092 34.13 -0.82 -3.47
N GLY A 1093 35.34 -1.25 -3.12
CA GLY A 1093 35.78 -1.45 -1.73
C GLY A 1093 37.24 -1.06 -1.45
N PRO A 1094 37.64 -0.92 -0.17
CA PRO A 1094 38.95 -0.38 0.21
C PRO A 1094 40.11 -1.26 -0.27
N THR A 1095 41.26 -0.63 -0.55
CA THR A 1095 42.50 -1.29 -1.00
C THR A 1095 43.09 -2.29 0.01
N GLU A 1096 42.58 -2.35 1.23
CA GLU A 1096 42.94 -3.31 2.28
C GLU A 1096 41.73 -4.20 2.62
N GLY A 1097 41.68 -5.40 2.06
CA GLY A 1097 40.59 -6.36 2.22
C GLY A 1097 40.64 -7.49 1.18
N SER A 1098 39.78 -8.50 1.33
CA SER A 1098 39.62 -9.56 0.32
C SER A 1098 38.91 -8.97 -0.90
N ALA A 1099 39.60 -8.82 -2.04
CA ALA A 1099 39.02 -8.37 -3.31
C ALA A 1099 38.31 -9.51 -4.05
N THR A 1100 37.42 -10.22 -3.35
CA THR A 1100 36.78 -11.44 -3.86
C THR A 1100 35.81 -11.08 -4.99
N LEU A 1101 34.95 -10.07 -4.81
CA LEU A 1101 33.97 -9.68 -5.83
C LEU A 1101 34.66 -9.11 -7.08
N THR A 1102 35.72 -8.31 -6.91
CA THR A 1102 36.57 -7.83 -8.02
C THR A 1102 37.15 -8.99 -8.82
N THR A 1103 37.67 -10.01 -8.13
CA THR A 1103 38.23 -11.20 -8.79
C THR A 1103 37.18 -11.97 -9.58
N VAL A 1104 35.94 -12.05 -9.07
CA VAL A 1104 34.83 -12.68 -9.80
C VAL A 1104 34.49 -11.86 -11.04
N ALA A 1105 34.30 -10.55 -10.89
CA ALA A 1105 33.97 -9.63 -11.99
C ALA A 1105 34.97 -9.75 -13.14
N ASP A 1106 36.28 -9.72 -12.84
CA ASP A 1106 37.34 -9.85 -13.84
C ASP A 1106 37.28 -11.16 -14.63
N ARG A 1107 36.92 -12.28 -13.97
CA ARG A 1107 36.85 -13.60 -14.62
C ARG A 1107 35.63 -13.79 -15.51
N ILE A 1108 34.54 -13.08 -15.23
CA ILE A 1108 33.26 -13.26 -15.95
C ILE A 1108 32.94 -12.12 -16.91
N ARG A 1109 33.71 -11.01 -16.88
CA ARG A 1109 33.55 -9.86 -17.77
C ARG A 1109 33.49 -10.25 -19.26
N ASP A 1110 34.46 -11.03 -19.72
CA ASP A 1110 34.52 -11.47 -21.13
C ASP A 1110 33.32 -12.39 -21.50
N PRO A 1111 32.97 -13.41 -20.71
CA PRO A 1111 31.73 -14.17 -20.91
C PRO A 1111 30.46 -13.31 -20.96
N LEU A 1112 30.30 -12.33 -20.06
CA LEU A 1112 29.12 -11.45 -20.02
C LEU A 1112 29.05 -10.58 -21.29
N ALA A 1113 30.17 -9.95 -21.67
CA ALA A 1113 30.26 -9.10 -22.85
C ALA A 1113 29.97 -9.88 -24.15
N LYS A 1114 30.41 -11.14 -24.24
CA LYS A 1114 30.14 -12.02 -25.40
C LYS A 1114 28.65 -12.17 -25.69
N TYR A 1115 27.80 -12.14 -24.67
CA TYR A 1115 26.35 -12.31 -24.80
C TYR A 1115 25.55 -11.02 -24.57
N GLY A 1116 26.21 -9.86 -24.54
CA GLY A 1116 25.54 -8.56 -24.42
C GLY A 1116 24.95 -8.26 -23.04
N VAL A 1117 25.47 -8.88 -21.98
CA VAL A 1117 25.05 -8.59 -20.60
C VAL A 1117 25.81 -7.36 -20.09
N ALA A 1118 25.10 -6.29 -19.75
CA ALA A 1118 25.68 -5.06 -19.23
C ALA A 1118 26.11 -5.25 -17.77
N LEU A 1119 27.40 -5.07 -17.46
CA LEU A 1119 27.95 -5.20 -16.11
C LEU A 1119 27.99 -3.84 -15.40
N ASP A 1120 27.32 -3.73 -14.27
CA ASP A 1120 27.38 -2.61 -13.32
C ASP A 1120 28.21 -3.02 -12.09
N GLU A 1121 29.20 -2.18 -11.76
CA GLU A 1121 30.16 -2.42 -10.67
C GLU A 1121 29.99 -1.43 -9.48
N GLY A 1122 28.90 -0.67 -9.48
CA GLY A 1122 28.63 0.37 -8.49
C GLY A 1122 28.29 -0.16 -7.09
N ALA A 1123 28.54 0.68 -6.09
CA ALA A 1123 28.27 0.42 -4.67
C ALA A 1123 26.78 0.34 -4.32
N ILE A 1124 25.89 0.77 -5.22
CA ILE A 1124 24.45 0.88 -5.01
C ILE A 1124 23.77 -0.10 -5.97
N ILE A 1125 22.66 -0.71 -5.53
CA ILE A 1125 21.85 -1.58 -6.37
C ILE A 1125 21.34 -0.79 -7.60
N PRO A 1126 21.65 -1.20 -8.83
CA PRO A 1126 21.26 -0.46 -10.03
C PRO A 1126 19.75 -0.51 -10.26
N ALA A 1127 19.15 0.65 -10.56
CA ALA A 1127 17.74 0.73 -10.94
C ALA A 1127 17.43 -0.05 -12.24
N ASP A 1128 18.45 -0.25 -13.09
CA ASP A 1128 18.33 -0.95 -14.36
C ASP A 1128 18.02 -2.45 -14.23
N LEU A 1129 18.19 -3.06 -13.05
CA LEU A 1129 17.82 -4.45 -12.79
C LEU A 1129 16.32 -4.70 -12.97
N ARG A 1130 15.48 -3.71 -12.62
CA ARG A 1130 14.02 -3.87 -12.59
C ARG A 1130 13.47 -4.19 -13.97
N GLY A 1131 12.61 -5.20 -14.05
CA GLY A 1131 11.92 -5.62 -15.26
C GLY A 1131 12.84 -6.15 -16.38
N ALA A 1132 14.12 -6.40 -16.12
CA ALA A 1132 15.06 -6.96 -17.09
C ALA A 1132 14.63 -8.37 -17.54
N GLU A 1133 15.08 -8.81 -18.72
CA GLU A 1133 14.82 -10.19 -19.15
C GLU A 1133 15.70 -11.17 -18.39
N LEU A 1134 16.95 -10.77 -18.14
CA LEU A 1134 17.95 -11.52 -17.38
C LEU A 1134 18.67 -10.55 -16.42
N ALA A 1135 18.70 -10.91 -15.14
CA ALA A 1135 19.50 -10.23 -14.13
C ALA A 1135 20.46 -11.22 -13.46
N ILE A 1136 21.75 -10.87 -13.39
CA ILE A 1136 22.78 -11.66 -12.68
C ILE A 1136 23.32 -10.83 -11.51
N VAL A 1137 23.17 -11.33 -10.29
CA VAL A 1137 23.64 -10.63 -9.09
C VAL A 1137 24.72 -11.47 -8.40
N THR A 1138 25.88 -10.85 -8.16
CA THR A 1138 26.96 -11.45 -7.37
C THR A 1138 27.27 -10.54 -6.19
N ALA A 1139 27.07 -11.04 -4.98
CA ALA A 1139 27.28 -10.30 -3.74
C ALA A 1139 27.47 -11.27 -2.57
N HIS A 1140 27.86 -10.77 -1.40
CA HIS A 1140 27.83 -11.57 -0.17
C HIS A 1140 26.40 -11.69 0.34
N GLY A 1141 26.10 -12.80 1.03
CA GLY A 1141 24.82 -13.03 1.68
C GLY A 1141 25.00 -13.43 3.14
N GLY A 1142 24.09 -12.99 4.00
CA GLY A 1142 24.11 -13.24 5.44
C GLY A 1142 22.77 -13.73 5.98
N LEU A 1143 22.84 -14.64 6.95
CA LEU A 1143 21.69 -15.14 7.71
C LEU A 1143 21.60 -14.43 9.06
N ILE A 1144 20.44 -14.52 9.70
CA ILE A 1144 20.33 -14.19 11.12
C ILE A 1144 21.20 -15.15 11.99
N PRO A 1145 21.63 -14.73 13.19
CA PRO A 1145 22.54 -15.49 14.06
C PRO A 1145 22.10 -16.91 14.40
N GLU A 1146 20.79 -17.15 14.45
CA GLU A 1146 20.19 -18.47 14.63
C GLU A 1146 20.51 -19.42 13.46
N GLY A 1147 21.21 -18.97 12.41
CA GLY A 1147 21.63 -19.75 11.25
C GLY A 1147 20.48 -20.14 10.32
N ARG A 1148 19.31 -19.50 10.52
CA ARG A 1148 18.04 -19.91 9.92
C ARG A 1148 17.62 -18.98 8.79
N PHE A 1149 17.10 -17.80 9.07
CA PHE A 1149 16.50 -16.94 8.03
C PHE A 1149 17.52 -16.08 7.24
N PHE A 1150 17.38 -16.01 5.92
CA PHE A 1150 18.17 -15.13 5.06
C PHE A 1150 17.78 -13.66 5.24
N GLN A 1151 18.78 -12.81 5.52
CA GLN A 1151 18.54 -11.46 6.00
C GLN A 1151 19.14 -10.37 5.09
N VAL A 1152 20.42 -10.49 4.74
CA VAL A 1152 21.22 -9.35 4.25
C VAL A 1152 22.07 -9.70 3.04
N VAL A 1153 22.25 -8.73 2.15
CA VAL A 1153 23.15 -8.75 0.99
C VAL A 1153 24.22 -7.66 1.18
N GLN A 1154 25.48 -8.00 0.95
CA GLN A 1154 26.63 -7.14 1.29
C GLN A 1154 27.69 -7.12 0.17
N ASP A 1155 28.50 -6.07 0.13
CA ASP A 1155 29.69 -5.97 -0.71
C ASP A 1155 30.98 -6.25 0.10
N ASP A 1156 32.15 -6.12 -0.53
CA ASP A 1156 33.46 -6.21 0.14
C ASP A 1156 33.76 -4.98 1.05
N ALA A 1157 32.80 -4.06 1.22
CA ALA A 1157 32.98 -2.77 1.90
C ALA A 1157 31.86 -2.50 2.92
N ASN A 1158 30.96 -1.54 2.64
CA ASN A 1158 29.99 -1.00 3.60
C ASN A 1158 28.53 -1.25 3.19
N LEU A 1159 28.25 -1.82 2.02
CA LEU A 1159 26.89 -2.06 1.56
C LEU A 1159 26.20 -3.08 2.47
N LYS A 1160 24.99 -2.74 2.93
CA LYS A 1160 24.08 -3.65 3.64
C LYS A 1160 22.67 -3.42 3.14
N ALA A 1161 22.22 -4.26 2.22
CA ALA A 1161 20.87 -4.26 1.71
C ALA A 1161 20.06 -5.41 2.33
N SER A 1162 18.79 -5.17 2.64
CA SER A 1162 17.88 -6.25 3.04
C SER A 1162 17.52 -7.12 1.84
N SER A 1163 17.02 -8.32 2.12
CA SER A 1163 16.43 -9.18 1.09
C SER A 1163 15.29 -8.50 0.31
N ALA A 1164 14.42 -7.75 1.01
CA ALA A 1164 13.31 -7.02 0.41
C ALA A 1164 13.78 -5.89 -0.52
N GLU A 1165 14.85 -5.16 -0.16
CA GLU A 1165 15.42 -4.12 -1.02
C GLU A 1165 15.96 -4.70 -2.34
N LEU A 1166 16.65 -5.83 -2.28
CA LEU A 1166 17.12 -6.52 -3.48
C LEU A 1166 15.96 -7.09 -4.31
N ALA A 1167 14.94 -7.65 -3.66
CA ALA A 1167 13.76 -8.18 -4.35
C ALA A 1167 12.95 -7.09 -5.07
N ASP A 1168 12.80 -5.88 -4.50
CA ASP A 1168 12.14 -4.76 -5.19
C ASP A 1168 12.97 -4.27 -6.39
N ALA A 1169 14.29 -4.18 -6.24
CA ALA A 1169 15.18 -3.81 -7.35
C ALA A 1169 15.14 -4.82 -8.51
N LEU A 1170 14.86 -6.09 -8.23
CA LEU A 1170 14.72 -7.17 -9.22
C LEU A 1170 13.26 -7.43 -9.63
N SER A 1171 12.30 -6.60 -9.22
CA SER A 1171 10.89 -6.82 -9.51
C SER A 1171 10.62 -6.96 -11.02
N GLY A 1172 9.80 -7.95 -11.37
CA GLY A 1172 9.38 -8.23 -12.75
C GLY A 1172 10.46 -8.81 -13.67
N VAL A 1173 11.57 -9.33 -13.14
CA VAL A 1173 12.63 -9.91 -13.96
C VAL A 1173 12.27 -11.30 -14.51
N GLY A 1174 12.54 -11.55 -15.79
CA GLY A 1174 12.30 -12.86 -16.40
C GLY A 1174 13.10 -13.99 -15.73
N VAL A 1175 14.43 -13.90 -15.79
CA VAL A 1175 15.36 -14.86 -15.18
C VAL A 1175 16.32 -14.13 -14.24
N VAL A 1176 16.33 -14.51 -12.97
CA VAL A 1176 17.27 -14.01 -11.97
C VAL A 1176 18.30 -15.09 -11.64
N ILE A 1177 19.59 -14.75 -11.66
CA ILE A 1177 20.67 -15.65 -11.25
C ILE A 1177 21.42 -15.02 -10.08
N LEU A 1178 21.41 -15.70 -8.94
CA LEU A 1178 22.00 -15.23 -7.69
C LEU A 1178 23.27 -16.03 -7.35
N PHE A 1179 24.42 -15.39 -7.53
CA PHE A 1179 25.68 -15.79 -6.91
C PHE A 1179 25.85 -15.07 -5.58
N VAL A 1180 24.81 -15.21 -4.73
CA VAL A 1180 24.74 -14.66 -3.37
C VAL A 1180 24.75 -15.83 -2.40
N CYS A 1181 25.69 -15.84 -1.45
CA CYS A 1181 25.82 -16.92 -0.47
C CYS A 1181 24.49 -17.16 0.27
N SER A 1182 23.96 -18.38 0.19
CA SER A 1182 22.65 -18.75 0.77
C SER A 1182 21.44 -17.97 0.23
N GLY A 1183 21.56 -17.24 -0.89
CA GLY A 1183 20.44 -16.49 -1.49
C GLY A 1183 19.30 -17.38 -2.01
N GLY A 1184 19.57 -18.68 -2.22
CA GLY A 1184 18.57 -19.69 -2.55
C GLY A 1184 17.93 -20.38 -1.35
N ARG A 1185 18.29 -19.98 -0.12
CA ARG A 1185 17.76 -20.61 1.09
C ARG A 1185 16.31 -20.20 1.28
N MET A 1186 15.47 -21.19 1.56
CA MET A 1186 14.10 -21.00 1.99
C MET A 1186 13.91 -21.69 3.34
N ASP A 1187 13.07 -21.12 4.18
CA ASP A 1187 12.71 -21.69 5.48
C ASP A 1187 11.19 -21.68 5.65
N LYS A 1188 10.64 -22.67 6.37
CA LYS A 1188 9.21 -22.69 6.68
C LYS A 1188 8.83 -21.49 7.55
N HIS A 1189 7.79 -20.74 7.16
CA HIS A 1189 7.25 -19.67 8.00
C HIS A 1189 6.74 -20.26 9.33
N PRO A 1190 7.12 -19.72 10.51
CA PRO A 1190 6.78 -20.34 11.79
C PRO A 1190 5.28 -20.43 12.11
N MET A 1191 4.46 -19.61 11.46
CA MET A 1191 3.04 -19.43 11.80
C MET A 1191 2.07 -19.55 10.62
N ALA A 1192 2.56 -19.80 9.40
CA ALA A 1192 1.75 -19.69 8.18
C ALA A 1192 2.12 -20.76 7.14
N ASN A 1193 1.21 -21.08 6.22
CA ASN A 1193 1.46 -22.05 5.17
C ASN A 1193 2.25 -21.48 3.98
N THR A 1194 3.46 -20.98 4.24
CA THR A 1194 4.35 -20.44 3.21
C THR A 1194 5.81 -20.60 3.61
N THR A 1195 6.72 -20.25 2.72
CA THR A 1195 8.15 -20.15 2.96
C THR A 1195 8.61 -18.70 3.19
N LEU A 1196 9.81 -18.54 3.76
CA LEU A 1196 10.54 -17.27 3.90
C LEU A 1196 11.85 -17.37 3.11
N GLY A 1197 12.29 -16.27 2.51
CA GLY A 1197 13.58 -16.20 1.81
C GLY A 1197 13.54 -15.30 0.56
N LEU A 1198 14.72 -15.03 0.00
CA LEU A 1198 14.86 -14.16 -1.18
C LEU A 1198 14.20 -14.76 -2.42
N VAL A 1199 14.25 -16.09 -2.60
CA VAL A 1199 13.57 -16.77 -3.71
C VAL A 1199 12.06 -16.50 -3.69
N ARG A 1200 11.42 -16.69 -2.52
CA ARG A 1200 9.99 -16.41 -2.32
C ARG A 1200 9.65 -14.96 -2.65
N GLN A 1201 10.41 -14.00 -2.13
CA GLN A 1201 10.21 -12.57 -2.39
C GLN A 1201 10.37 -12.22 -3.87
N LEU A 1202 11.36 -12.80 -4.57
CA LEU A 1202 11.56 -12.56 -6.00
C LEU A 1202 10.38 -13.07 -6.84
N LEU A 1203 9.90 -14.29 -6.57
CA LEU A 1203 8.73 -14.83 -7.25
C LEU A 1203 7.48 -13.99 -6.98
N SER A 1204 7.25 -13.57 -5.73
CA SER A 1204 6.14 -12.67 -5.36
C SER A 1204 6.23 -11.29 -6.03
N ASN A 1205 7.45 -10.79 -6.27
CA ASN A 1205 7.69 -9.52 -6.98
C ASN A 1205 7.64 -9.65 -8.52
N GLY A 1206 7.09 -10.76 -9.03
CA GLY A 1206 6.85 -10.98 -10.45
C GLY A 1206 8.02 -11.59 -11.22
N CYS A 1207 9.05 -12.11 -10.53
CA CYS A 1207 10.10 -12.86 -11.22
C CYS A 1207 9.59 -14.23 -11.65
N THR A 1208 9.90 -14.67 -12.88
CA THR A 1208 9.38 -15.95 -13.38
C THR A 1208 10.31 -17.14 -13.13
N SER A 1209 11.62 -16.95 -13.14
CA SER A 1209 12.60 -18.01 -12.84
C SER A 1209 13.73 -17.46 -11.98
N VAL A 1210 14.08 -18.17 -10.92
CA VAL A 1210 15.18 -17.81 -10.02
C VAL A 1210 16.16 -18.97 -9.93
N VAL A 1211 17.44 -18.71 -10.17
CA VAL A 1211 18.53 -19.67 -10.04
C VAL A 1211 19.45 -19.23 -8.91
N ALA A 1212 19.55 -20.02 -7.85
CA ALA A 1212 20.27 -19.59 -6.64
C ALA A 1212 20.88 -20.76 -5.86
N SER A 1213 21.89 -20.46 -5.02
CA SER A 1213 22.49 -21.42 -4.10
C SER A 1213 21.87 -21.34 -2.70
N PRO A 1214 21.33 -22.44 -2.14
CA PRO A 1214 20.78 -22.46 -0.77
C PRO A 1214 21.83 -22.39 0.34
N TRP A 1215 23.12 -22.50 0.00
CA TRP A 1215 24.23 -22.44 0.95
C TRP A 1215 25.36 -21.52 0.44
N PRO A 1216 26.36 -21.19 1.27
CA PRO A 1216 27.51 -20.39 0.84
C PRO A 1216 28.27 -21.05 -0.32
N LEU A 1217 28.58 -20.27 -1.35
CA LEU A 1217 29.14 -20.75 -2.62
C LEU A 1217 30.63 -20.38 -2.78
N ASP A 1218 31.43 -21.25 -3.39
CA ASP A 1218 32.81 -20.92 -3.75
C ASP A 1218 32.84 -19.86 -4.87
N SER A 1219 33.61 -18.78 -4.67
CA SER A 1219 33.69 -17.64 -5.59
C SER A 1219 34.21 -17.99 -6.99
N ARG A 1220 34.75 -19.18 -7.20
CA ARG A 1220 35.19 -19.65 -8.53
C ARG A 1220 34.07 -20.25 -9.36
N VAL A 1221 32.97 -20.72 -8.75
CA VAL A 1221 31.85 -21.35 -9.46
C VAL A 1221 31.30 -20.50 -10.60
N PRO A 1222 31.06 -19.17 -10.44
CA PRO A 1222 30.55 -18.32 -11.52
C PRO A 1222 31.36 -18.39 -12.81
N SER A 1223 32.69 -18.50 -12.72
CA SER A 1223 33.60 -18.55 -13.88
C SER A 1223 33.45 -19.81 -14.74
N TYR A 1224 32.95 -20.90 -14.16
CA TYR A 1224 32.69 -22.15 -14.89
C TYR A 1224 31.21 -22.31 -15.26
N TRP A 1225 30.32 -21.70 -14.49
CA TRP A 1225 28.89 -21.87 -14.65
C TRP A 1225 28.29 -20.89 -15.68
N ILE A 1226 28.57 -19.58 -15.55
CA ILE A 1226 27.97 -18.52 -16.39
C ILE A 1226 28.19 -18.73 -17.89
N PRO A 1227 29.42 -19.05 -18.37
CA PRO A 1227 29.66 -19.16 -19.80
C PRO A 1227 28.78 -20.21 -20.49
N ILE A 1228 28.58 -21.35 -19.82
CA ILE A 1228 27.77 -22.47 -20.34
C ILE A 1228 26.29 -22.15 -20.27
N PHE A 1229 25.82 -21.58 -19.15
CA PHE A 1229 24.43 -21.16 -19.04
C PHE A 1229 24.06 -20.16 -20.14
N LEU A 1230 24.86 -19.10 -20.33
CA LEU A 1230 24.57 -18.07 -21.32
C LEU A 1230 24.60 -18.62 -22.74
N GLU A 1231 25.55 -19.51 -23.06
CA GLU A 1231 25.62 -20.18 -24.37
C GLU A 1231 24.35 -20.97 -24.69
N LEU A 1232 23.91 -21.81 -23.75
CA LEU A 1232 22.75 -22.67 -23.94
C LEU A 1232 21.45 -21.86 -23.97
N TRP A 1233 21.28 -20.90 -23.07
CA TRP A 1233 20.06 -20.09 -23.02
C TRP A 1233 19.94 -19.17 -24.24
N HIS A 1234 21.04 -18.55 -24.70
CA HIS A 1234 21.06 -17.75 -25.93
C HIS A 1234 20.81 -18.57 -27.20
N SER A 1235 21.12 -19.86 -27.20
CA SER A 1235 20.82 -20.78 -28.31
C SER A 1235 19.40 -21.34 -28.27
N GLY A 1236 18.57 -20.91 -27.31
CA GLY A 1236 17.15 -21.24 -27.23
C GLY A 1236 16.80 -22.41 -26.29
N SER A 1237 17.75 -22.90 -25.50
CA SER A 1237 17.47 -23.90 -24.46
C SER A 1237 16.62 -23.31 -23.35
N SER A 1238 15.76 -24.15 -22.74
CA SER A 1238 15.04 -23.78 -21.52
C SER A 1238 15.99 -23.62 -20.33
N VAL A 1239 15.61 -22.79 -19.36
CA VAL A 1239 16.38 -22.57 -18.13
C VAL A 1239 16.69 -23.90 -17.42
N ILE A 1240 15.75 -24.84 -17.34
CA ILE A 1240 15.98 -26.15 -16.68
C ILE A 1240 17.15 -26.95 -17.27
N ASP A 1241 17.34 -26.87 -18.59
CA ASP A 1241 18.42 -27.61 -19.26
C ASP A 1241 19.74 -26.84 -19.12
N ALA A 1242 19.71 -25.52 -19.31
CA ALA A 1242 20.87 -24.66 -19.16
C ALA A 1242 21.47 -24.70 -17.74
N VAL A 1243 20.64 -24.74 -16.70
CA VAL A 1243 21.08 -24.85 -15.30
C VAL A 1243 21.75 -26.19 -15.02
N PHE A 1244 21.12 -27.30 -15.45
CA PHE A 1244 21.68 -28.64 -15.23
C PHE A 1244 23.03 -28.82 -15.93
N ASP A 1245 23.13 -28.40 -17.20
CA ASP A 1245 24.36 -28.56 -17.97
C ASP A 1245 25.48 -27.62 -17.45
N ALA A 1246 25.12 -26.43 -16.95
CA ALA A 1246 26.08 -25.55 -16.28
C ALA A 1246 26.60 -26.14 -14.95
N ASN A 1247 25.73 -26.77 -14.15
CA ASN A 1247 26.13 -27.54 -12.96
C ASN A 1247 27.06 -28.72 -13.31
N ALA A 1248 26.72 -29.47 -14.37
CA ALA A 1248 27.54 -30.56 -14.87
C ALA A 1248 28.93 -30.07 -15.37
N ASN A 1249 29.00 -28.87 -15.95
CA ASN A 1249 30.27 -28.27 -16.34
C ASN A 1249 31.16 -27.94 -15.14
N VAL A 1250 30.59 -27.43 -14.05
CA VAL A 1250 31.33 -27.22 -12.78
C VAL A 1250 31.92 -28.55 -12.29
N ARG A 1251 31.14 -29.64 -12.32
CA ARG A 1251 31.61 -30.99 -11.98
C ARG A 1251 32.79 -31.44 -12.85
N GLY A 1252 32.69 -31.23 -14.16
CA GLY A 1252 33.68 -31.70 -15.11
C GLY A 1252 34.96 -30.86 -15.21
N LYS A 1253 34.90 -29.57 -14.81
CA LYS A 1253 35.98 -28.59 -15.04
C LYS A 1253 36.53 -27.91 -13.80
N PHE A 1254 35.80 -27.93 -12.68
CA PHE A 1254 36.20 -27.27 -11.43
C PHE A 1254 36.26 -28.23 -10.23
N SER A 1255 35.12 -28.72 -9.75
CA SER A 1255 35.01 -29.49 -8.51
C SER A 1255 33.90 -30.52 -8.61
N GLY A 1256 34.22 -31.78 -8.28
CA GLY A 1256 33.24 -32.86 -8.20
C GLY A 1256 32.47 -32.93 -6.89
N GLU A 1257 32.75 -32.03 -5.94
CA GLU A 1257 32.08 -31.98 -4.64
C GLU A 1257 30.64 -31.44 -4.80
N PRO A 1258 29.63 -32.08 -4.15
CA PRO A 1258 28.24 -31.63 -4.23
C PRO A 1258 28.03 -30.15 -3.90
N ARG A 1259 28.79 -29.62 -2.94
CA ARG A 1259 28.70 -28.21 -2.52
C ARG A 1259 28.96 -27.20 -3.64
N ASP A 1260 29.73 -27.59 -4.66
CA ASP A 1260 30.13 -26.71 -5.76
C ASP A 1260 29.30 -27.01 -7.01
N CYS A 1261 29.17 -28.30 -7.37
CA CYS A 1261 28.55 -28.70 -8.64
C CYS A 1261 27.03 -28.95 -8.57
N LEU A 1262 26.42 -29.04 -7.39
CA LEU A 1262 24.97 -29.10 -7.21
C LEU A 1262 24.38 -27.83 -6.59
N ALA A 1263 25.19 -26.79 -6.44
CA ALA A 1263 24.82 -25.59 -5.68
C ALA A 1263 23.68 -24.80 -6.32
N MET A 1264 23.68 -24.63 -7.64
CA MET A 1264 22.68 -23.79 -8.31
C MET A 1264 21.38 -24.58 -8.52
N HIS A 1265 20.31 -24.14 -7.86
CA HIS A 1265 18.97 -24.72 -7.93
C HIS A 1265 18.04 -23.81 -8.74
N LEU A 1266 17.06 -24.41 -9.42
CA LEU A 1266 16.06 -23.70 -10.20
C LEU A 1266 14.70 -23.67 -9.50
N TYR A 1267 14.18 -22.47 -9.31
CA TYR A 1267 12.86 -22.17 -8.78
C TYR A 1267 12.03 -21.40 -9.81
N GLY A 1268 10.72 -21.65 -9.89
CA GLY A 1268 9.81 -20.99 -10.84
C GLY A 1268 9.71 -21.70 -12.19
N ASP A 1269 9.37 -20.96 -13.26
CA ASP A 1269 9.10 -21.50 -14.60
C ASP A 1269 10.35 -22.19 -15.19
N PRO A 1270 10.34 -23.51 -15.37
CA PRO A 1270 11.47 -24.25 -15.92
C PRO A 1270 11.68 -24.05 -17.42
N LEU A 1271 10.63 -23.64 -18.13
CA LEU A 1271 10.58 -23.57 -19.59
C LEU A 1271 10.84 -22.16 -20.14
N ARG A 1272 11.18 -21.20 -19.28
CA ARG A 1272 11.57 -19.87 -19.70
C ARG A 1272 12.73 -19.95 -20.71
N ARG A 1273 12.63 -19.19 -21.79
CA ARG A 1273 13.64 -19.07 -22.86
C ARG A 1273 13.91 -17.60 -23.15
N LYS A 1274 15.03 -17.32 -23.82
CA LYS A 1274 15.31 -15.99 -24.33
C LYS A 1274 14.20 -15.54 -25.30
N ILE A 1275 13.71 -14.32 -25.12
CA ILE A 1275 12.78 -13.65 -26.02
C ILE A 1275 13.52 -13.40 -27.36
N PRO A 1276 12.90 -13.70 -28.52
CA PRO A 1276 13.52 -13.55 -29.83
C PRO A 1276 14.07 -12.16 -30.15
#